data_AF-A0A7X4B9K7-F1
#
_entry.id   AF-A0A7X4B9K7-F1
#
_cell.length_a   1.000
_cell.length_b   1.000
_cell.length_c   1.000
_cell.angle_alpha   90.00
_cell.angle_beta   90.00
_cell.angle_gamma   90.00
#
_symmetry.space_group_name_H-M   'P 1'
#
loop_
_entity.id
_entity.type
_entity.pdbx_description
1 polymer ?
#
loop_
_entity_poly.entity_id
_entity_poly.type
_entity_poly.pdbx_seq_one_letter_code
_entity_poly.pdbx_strand_id
1 'polypeptide(L)'
;AHLKRRTAHLKRRTAHLKKPAHGEMPKPNSKNYAQHFNVYKQLNRRLIVKIGRYLPIVILICIGFALATADAQENLAQEVSAIFEQSCLICHGPHGSFTEQLIIQSSQELINTGKVIPGNPDNSIFYQRLIETAVEKRMPLGQPPLPPAAIQTIRQWIQAGAPDWNTFSRTDINFITTEEMLQTIENHVQSLDTFDRAFARYFTSTHLYNAGETPETLRAYQRALSKLVNSLSWGREVTKPQPIDSEETIFYIDLRDYEWEIGTNRWTLIETEYPYNVAFDAPTQTHLHEKLTNLREEMNCDVPFIQVDWFLATASLPPLYHDILDLPLTDGELEARLEVNVVENIRNAPGRRVWRAGFNNSGVSNHNRVVERHLSRYGAYWKSYDFAGSVGTQNIFTHPLSFTHDGGEIIFNLPNGLQAYYLADAGGNRLDEAPIAIVSNPAVSDPTVRNGLSCIGCHTEGMKDFEDQIRDVVEQNENPPFDKDRALRLYIEKTVMDRLIEEDTDRYRQALEATGDVFGGIEPVQRFHEAFQAPLNASHAAAAVGLEPETFLGKINQNVSLQNLGLQVLTNEGGNVKRDAWTSNFEQIVSALNTPDSVLPPVVERPERIPGAGVHIPDPNLRAAIAEALDKAPGDPITTEEMATLEHIKAEGKGIQDLTGLEYATRLKSLGISGNQISDLSPLAGLIELRTLFTWGNEKITDFSPLAESVNLSYLDICGSKISDLSFLKKLVNLEILYLIENEISDISFLRNLTSVTGLGLAHNNISDVSSLSELSNLNWLWLENNDISDVSPLAGLTNLKWLSLQQNSISDFSALDSLKTTTIYRLYNPGAPTSGPKIEGPWRWIIVPGAKLDDSTDFVSEASQGTVTEEQIALRGAADGGVLADRHWRSDKLPTDSNNINDLLDAHGLLAEAHSKKHIFYATISLVSPRVQDINMFSGSNENIKIWLNGELVHQRFIRAEGDGYQEFYPVTLKQGNNVLLVAIDNRASWRWTGIFGFEEGAEYNIVNPRIGYTLSEPTIHVGDTFTFNLNAEDIYDLAGWQFDIAFNPDALAAIEVNEGEFLKTDGGSTFFQKGIIDNATGKITKLSSARLNEDGVTGTGTLLSVTFSAKADGETQITLENFQLGSITGDSIPAGPHKVVFTIEGQLATGDVNRDGQVSVLDLILVSRHLGEDAAANPQADVNNDGIINIQDLILVAQHLGESTNPAAPSAIAAINNGELTPAMIQIWIEQARVEDDSSIAFRQGITNLERLLTLFIPDETALLHNYPNPFNPETWI
;
A
#
# COMPACT_ATOMS: atom_id res chain seq x y z
N ALA A 1 2.11 24.07 -28.85
CA ALA A 1 3.11 24.02 -29.94
C ALA A 1 4.41 24.68 -29.49
N HIS A 2 5.59 24.24 -29.99
CA HIS A 2 6.97 24.76 -29.74
C HIS A 2 7.36 25.08 -28.26
N LEU A 3 8.17 24.33 -27.50
CA LEU A 3 9.36 23.45 -27.76
C LEU A 3 10.69 24.24 -27.91
N LYS A 4 11.70 23.90 -27.07
CA LYS A 4 13.14 24.33 -26.99
C LYS A 4 13.46 25.41 -25.93
N ARG A 5 14.61 25.40 -25.20
CA ARG A 5 15.73 24.44 -25.12
C ARG A 5 16.62 24.60 -23.85
N ARG A 6 17.01 23.45 -23.28
CA ARG A 6 18.30 23.06 -22.64
C ARG A 6 19.38 24.11 -22.28
N THR A 7 19.69 24.13 -20.97
CA THR A 7 21.01 24.01 -20.28
C THR A 7 22.23 24.91 -20.57
N ALA A 8 22.83 25.43 -19.48
CA ALA A 8 24.22 25.89 -19.35
C ALA A 8 24.83 25.38 -18.01
N HIS A 9 26.13 25.60 -17.74
CA HIS A 9 26.90 24.78 -16.80
C HIS A 9 28.03 25.57 -16.04
N LEU A 10 28.55 24.98 -14.93
CA LEU A 10 29.84 25.26 -14.22
C LEU A 10 29.92 26.24 -13.00
N LYS A 11 30.15 25.62 -11.82
CA LYS A 11 31.22 25.87 -10.81
C LYS A 11 31.17 27.01 -9.74
N ARG A 12 31.23 26.55 -8.46
CA ARG A 12 32.01 27.08 -7.29
C ARG A 12 31.43 28.36 -6.59
N ARG A 13 31.69 28.68 -5.30
CA ARG A 13 32.73 28.24 -4.32
C ARG A 13 32.37 28.62 -2.84
N THR A 14 32.75 27.80 -1.83
CA THR A 14 33.29 28.11 -0.44
C THR A 14 32.73 29.24 0.46
N ALA A 15 32.78 29.24 1.81
CA ALA A 15 33.11 28.28 2.90
C ALA A 15 32.92 28.96 4.31
N HIS A 16 33.50 28.38 5.40
CA HIS A 16 33.71 28.93 6.78
C HIS A 16 32.58 28.75 7.84
N LEU A 17 32.80 28.65 9.18
CA LEU A 17 33.98 28.44 10.06
C LEU A 17 33.53 28.18 11.54
N LYS A 18 34.35 27.51 12.39
CA LYS A 18 34.71 27.96 13.79
C LYS A 18 35.73 27.07 14.56
N LYS A 19 36.39 27.68 15.58
CA LYS A 19 37.43 27.22 16.57
C LYS A 19 37.64 28.39 17.61
N PRO A 20 38.57 28.42 18.62
CA PRO A 20 39.62 27.48 19.11
C PRO A 20 39.30 26.95 20.57
N ALA A 21 40.05 26.94 21.69
CA ALA A 21 41.40 27.40 22.16
C ALA A 21 41.85 26.74 23.52
N HIS A 22 43.10 27.01 23.97
CA HIS A 22 43.77 26.65 25.26
C HIS A 22 44.00 25.13 25.57
N GLY A 23 45.09 24.63 26.18
CA GLY A 23 46.45 25.14 26.56
C GLY A 23 46.97 24.55 27.90
N GLU A 24 48.26 24.37 28.23
CA GLU A 24 49.55 24.47 27.49
C GLU A 24 50.75 23.84 28.29
N MET A 25 51.59 22.97 27.65
CA MET A 25 53.01 22.60 27.96
C MET A 25 53.44 21.90 29.31
N PRO A 26 54.69 21.34 29.47
CA PRO A 26 55.97 21.59 28.76
C PRO A 26 56.76 20.39 28.10
N LYS A 27 57.97 20.73 27.61
CA LYS A 27 58.91 20.12 26.61
C LYS A 27 60.06 19.27 27.28
N PRO A 28 61.14 18.71 26.61
CA PRO A 28 61.76 19.09 25.30
C PRO A 28 62.57 18.07 24.41
N ASN A 29 62.88 18.51 23.16
CA ASN A 29 64.10 18.25 22.32
C ASN A 29 64.41 16.83 21.74
N SER A 30 65.15 16.63 20.63
CA SER A 30 65.68 17.53 19.56
C SER A 30 66.22 16.82 18.28
N LYS A 31 66.07 17.50 17.12
CA LYS A 31 66.86 17.50 15.83
C LYS A 31 68.01 16.47 15.58
N ASN A 32 68.11 15.93 14.34
CA ASN A 32 69.19 16.31 13.35
C ASN A 32 69.18 15.60 11.97
N TYR A 33 69.96 16.19 11.05
CA TYR A 33 70.51 15.80 9.73
C TYR A 33 70.82 14.29 9.51
N ALA A 34 70.83 13.67 8.31
CA ALA A 34 70.99 14.05 6.89
C ALA A 34 72.42 13.94 6.27
N GLN A 35 72.48 13.39 5.05
CA GLN A 35 73.58 13.31 4.05
C GLN A 35 74.73 12.28 4.20
N HIS A 36 74.99 11.54 3.10
CA HIS A 36 76.27 11.16 2.44
C HIS A 36 76.13 9.76 1.77
N PHE A 37 76.76 9.40 0.65
CA PHE A 37 77.19 10.09 -0.58
C PHE A 37 77.44 8.99 -1.65
N ASN A 38 77.61 9.34 -2.94
CA ASN A 38 77.83 8.33 -4.01
C ASN A 38 79.19 7.59 -3.93
N VAL A 39 79.26 6.42 -4.60
CA VAL A 39 80.17 6.06 -5.72
C VAL A 39 80.61 4.57 -5.66
N TYR A 40 80.23 3.76 -6.65
CA TYR A 40 81.19 3.19 -7.62
C TYR A 40 80.53 2.61 -8.88
N LYS A 41 81.28 2.57 -9.98
CA LYS A 41 80.84 2.16 -11.33
C LYS A 41 81.98 1.41 -12.04
N GLN A 42 81.61 0.33 -12.73
CA GLN A 42 82.37 -0.39 -13.77
C GLN A 42 83.64 -1.21 -13.39
N LEU A 43 83.87 -2.21 -14.26
CA LEU A 43 84.96 -3.20 -14.34
C LEU A 43 84.82 -4.39 -13.37
N ASN A 44 84.94 -5.65 -13.81
CA ASN A 44 85.51 -6.14 -15.07
C ASN A 44 84.53 -6.66 -16.13
N ARG A 45 84.93 -6.52 -17.39
CA ARG A 45 84.32 -7.15 -18.58
C ARG A 45 85.33 -8.16 -19.14
N ARG A 46 84.87 -9.23 -19.80
CA ARG A 46 85.65 -10.24 -20.58
C ARG A 46 86.30 -11.41 -19.82
N LEU A 47 85.48 -12.37 -19.41
CA LEU A 47 85.81 -13.81 -19.57
C LEU A 47 84.51 -14.60 -19.89
N ILE A 48 83.83 -14.30 -20.99
CA ILE A 48 83.99 -15.03 -22.26
C ILE A 48 83.72 -16.56 -22.12
N VAL A 49 82.43 -16.91 -22.18
CA VAL A 49 81.90 -17.83 -23.22
C VAL A 49 82.45 -19.28 -23.22
N LYS A 50 82.64 -19.93 -22.05
CA LYS A 50 83.00 -21.38 -22.01
C LYS A 50 82.25 -22.31 -21.04
N ILE A 51 81.29 -21.86 -20.24
CA ILE A 51 80.47 -22.76 -19.39
C ILE A 51 78.95 -22.71 -19.71
N GLY A 52 78.43 -21.55 -20.15
CA GLY A 52 77.01 -21.36 -20.47
C GLY A 52 76.50 -22.02 -21.77
N ARG A 53 77.05 -23.17 -22.18
CA ARG A 53 76.61 -23.90 -23.40
C ARG A 53 76.17 -25.35 -23.16
N TYR A 54 76.30 -25.86 -21.93
CA TYR A 54 75.79 -27.19 -21.55
C TYR A 54 74.92 -27.17 -20.30
N LEU A 55 75.06 -26.20 -19.39
CA LEU A 55 74.21 -26.08 -18.21
C LEU A 55 72.69 -26.01 -18.54
N PRO A 56 72.20 -25.15 -19.46
CA PRO A 56 70.77 -25.16 -19.81
C PRO A 56 70.35 -26.42 -20.56
N ILE A 57 71.27 -27.12 -21.24
CA ILE A 57 70.96 -28.37 -21.95
C ILE A 57 70.84 -29.55 -20.97
N VAL A 58 71.72 -29.63 -19.96
CA VAL A 58 71.58 -30.61 -18.88
C VAL A 58 70.31 -30.32 -18.07
N ILE A 59 70.01 -29.05 -17.78
CA ILE A 59 68.77 -28.68 -17.09
C ILE A 59 67.53 -28.99 -17.94
N LEU A 60 67.51 -28.68 -19.25
CA LEU A 60 66.39 -29.05 -20.14
C LEU A 60 66.27 -30.55 -20.41
N ILE A 61 67.36 -31.32 -20.35
CA ILE A 61 67.29 -32.79 -20.44
C ILE A 61 66.81 -33.39 -19.12
N CYS A 62 67.24 -32.86 -17.96
CA CYS A 62 66.73 -33.31 -16.66
C CYS A 62 65.27 -32.90 -16.44
N ILE A 63 64.87 -31.69 -16.80
CA ILE A 63 63.47 -31.23 -16.76
C ILE A 63 62.64 -31.95 -17.82
N GLY A 64 63.17 -32.14 -19.04
CA GLY A 64 62.47 -32.87 -20.11
C GLY A 64 62.25 -34.35 -19.78
N PHE A 65 63.22 -35.02 -19.14
CA PHE A 65 62.99 -36.35 -18.58
C PHE A 65 62.03 -36.31 -17.39
N ALA A 66 62.16 -35.36 -16.46
CA ALA A 66 61.28 -35.27 -15.28
C ALA A 66 59.81 -35.03 -15.65
N LEU A 67 59.53 -34.13 -16.60
CA LEU A 67 58.20 -33.88 -17.13
C LEU A 67 57.67 -35.10 -17.89
N ALA A 68 58.45 -35.71 -18.78
CA ALA A 68 58.03 -36.92 -19.49
C ALA A 68 57.84 -38.13 -18.57
N THR A 69 58.50 -38.19 -17.41
CA THR A 69 58.19 -39.18 -16.37
C THR A 69 56.98 -38.80 -15.53
N ALA A 70 56.70 -37.52 -15.33
CA ALA A 70 55.51 -37.04 -14.61
C ALA A 70 54.24 -37.33 -15.43
N ASP A 71 54.17 -36.91 -16.69
CA ASP A 71 53.08 -37.27 -17.63
C ASP A 71 52.79 -38.78 -17.60
N ALA A 72 53.85 -39.59 -17.70
CA ALA A 72 53.75 -41.05 -17.71
C ALA A 72 53.44 -41.69 -16.34
N GLN A 73 53.61 -40.95 -15.24
CA GLN A 73 53.21 -41.36 -13.89
C GLN A 73 51.76 -40.95 -13.59
N GLU A 74 51.31 -39.81 -14.11
CA GLU A 74 49.98 -39.23 -13.91
C GLU A 74 48.91 -39.99 -14.70
N ASN A 75 49.13 -40.23 -16.00
CA ASN A 75 48.28 -41.12 -16.81
C ASN A 75 48.18 -42.52 -16.19
N LEU A 76 49.29 -43.04 -15.65
CA LEU A 76 49.37 -44.35 -15.00
C LEU A 76 48.69 -44.39 -13.62
N ALA A 77 48.51 -43.25 -12.94
CA ALA A 77 47.69 -43.13 -11.73
C ALA A 77 46.20 -43.12 -12.09
N GLN A 78 45.81 -42.36 -13.12
CA GLN A 78 44.44 -42.29 -13.63
C GLN A 78 43.94 -43.66 -14.15
N GLU A 79 44.75 -44.38 -14.94
CA GLU A 79 44.43 -45.75 -15.38
C GLU A 79 44.15 -46.70 -14.19
N VAL A 80 44.88 -46.53 -13.07
CA VAL A 80 44.68 -47.35 -11.86
C VAL A 80 43.44 -46.93 -11.06
N SER A 81 43.13 -45.63 -10.97
CA SER A 81 41.88 -45.16 -10.35
C SER A 81 40.67 -45.79 -11.03
N ALA A 82 40.60 -45.72 -12.36
CA ALA A 82 39.52 -46.32 -13.14
C ALA A 82 39.37 -47.84 -12.91
N ILE A 83 40.47 -48.59 -12.78
CA ILE A 83 40.43 -50.02 -12.44
C ILE A 83 39.90 -50.24 -11.01
N PHE A 84 40.28 -49.39 -10.06
CA PHE A 84 39.83 -49.48 -8.66
C PHE A 84 38.35 -49.11 -8.51
N GLU A 85 37.88 -48.07 -9.18
CA GLU A 85 36.47 -47.67 -9.23
C GLU A 85 35.61 -48.81 -9.81
N GLN A 86 35.97 -49.31 -10.99
CA GLN A 86 35.20 -50.35 -11.68
C GLN A 86 35.21 -51.70 -10.95
N SER A 87 36.32 -52.07 -10.30
CA SER A 87 36.55 -53.46 -9.87
C SER A 87 36.90 -53.67 -8.38
N CYS A 88 37.08 -52.62 -7.58
CA CYS A 88 37.47 -52.73 -6.16
C CYS A 88 36.57 -51.96 -5.20
N LEU A 89 36.00 -50.80 -5.58
CA LEU A 89 35.10 -50.03 -4.71
C LEU A 89 33.80 -50.78 -4.37
N ILE A 90 33.36 -51.73 -5.20
CA ILE A 90 32.23 -52.64 -4.91
C ILE A 90 32.42 -53.40 -3.58
N CYS A 91 33.68 -53.68 -3.18
CA CYS A 91 34.00 -54.33 -1.91
C CYS A 91 34.57 -53.38 -0.84
N HIS A 92 35.21 -52.27 -1.26
CA HIS A 92 36.04 -51.43 -0.38
C HIS A 92 35.70 -49.92 -0.42
N GLY A 93 34.62 -49.52 -1.10
CA GLY A 93 34.05 -48.18 -1.02
C GLY A 93 33.17 -47.98 0.24
N PRO A 94 32.54 -46.80 0.41
CA PRO A 94 31.79 -46.45 1.62
C PRO A 94 30.65 -47.41 2.00
N HIS A 95 30.06 -48.08 1.01
CA HIS A 95 28.98 -49.08 1.17
C HIS A 95 29.44 -50.49 0.78
N GLY A 96 30.76 -50.70 0.66
CA GLY A 96 31.35 -51.98 0.27
C GLY A 96 31.25 -53.03 1.39
N SER A 97 31.19 -54.30 1.00
CA SER A 97 31.05 -55.44 1.93
C SER A 97 32.26 -55.66 2.88
N PHE A 98 33.38 -54.96 2.71
CA PHE A 98 34.61 -55.12 3.48
C PHE A 98 35.31 -53.77 3.81
N THR A 99 34.60 -52.87 4.50
CA THR A 99 35.03 -51.50 4.84
C THR A 99 36.32 -51.39 5.68
N GLU A 100 36.65 -52.34 6.55
CA GLU A 100 37.74 -52.16 7.54
C GLU A 100 39.15 -52.63 7.13
N GLN A 101 39.32 -53.40 6.04
CA GLN A 101 40.61 -54.07 5.76
C GLN A 101 41.47 -53.45 4.64
N LEU A 102 40.87 -52.64 3.78
CA LEU A 102 41.54 -51.90 2.70
C LEU A 102 40.66 -50.69 2.36
N ILE A 103 41.23 -49.49 2.42
CA ILE A 103 40.56 -48.24 2.05
C ILE A 103 41.23 -47.74 0.76
N ILE A 104 40.43 -47.30 -0.22
CA ILE A 104 40.88 -46.91 -1.55
C ILE A 104 40.28 -45.54 -1.91
N GLN A 105 40.76 -44.47 -1.27
CA GLN A 105 40.35 -43.08 -1.58
C GLN A 105 41.52 -42.25 -2.15
N SER A 106 42.77 -42.58 -1.78
CA SER A 106 44.00 -42.04 -2.38
C SER A 106 45.09 -43.10 -2.45
N SER A 107 46.14 -42.87 -3.26
CA SER A 107 47.34 -43.72 -3.20
C SER A 107 48.00 -43.63 -1.83
N GLN A 108 47.98 -42.43 -1.23
CA GLN A 108 48.66 -42.14 0.02
C GLN A 108 48.11 -42.96 1.19
N GLU A 109 46.81 -43.27 1.21
CA GLU A 109 46.23 -44.18 2.21
C GLU A 109 46.67 -45.64 2.03
N LEU A 110 46.74 -46.14 0.79
CA LEU A 110 47.26 -47.50 0.51
C LEU A 110 48.73 -47.66 0.91
N ILE A 111 49.51 -46.58 0.81
CA ILE A 111 50.90 -46.48 1.27
C ILE A 111 50.96 -46.38 2.80
N ASN A 112 50.19 -45.47 3.41
CA ASN A 112 50.16 -45.25 4.87
C ASN A 112 49.70 -46.49 5.64
N THR A 113 48.77 -47.27 5.08
CA THR A 113 48.29 -48.54 5.66
C THR A 113 49.21 -49.74 5.36
N GLY A 114 50.33 -49.53 4.67
CA GLY A 114 51.33 -50.56 4.35
C GLY A 114 50.86 -51.66 3.40
N LYS A 115 49.78 -51.43 2.66
CA LYS A 115 49.16 -52.41 1.74
C LYS A 115 49.87 -52.37 0.38
N VAL A 116 50.29 -51.17 -0.02
CA VAL A 116 51.18 -50.90 -1.15
C VAL A 116 52.53 -50.41 -0.60
N ILE A 117 53.62 -50.91 -1.17
CA ILE A 117 55.00 -50.49 -0.88
C ILE A 117 55.55 -49.84 -2.15
N PRO A 118 55.69 -48.49 -2.20
CA PRO A 118 56.21 -47.77 -3.35
C PRO A 118 57.51 -48.37 -3.92
N GLY A 119 57.53 -48.57 -5.24
CA GLY A 119 58.64 -49.18 -5.98
C GLY A 119 58.75 -50.70 -5.87
N ASN A 120 57.94 -51.37 -5.05
CA ASN A 120 58.08 -52.81 -4.75
C ASN A 120 56.74 -53.57 -4.80
N PRO A 121 56.27 -53.98 -6.00
CA PRO A 121 55.02 -54.72 -6.15
C PRO A 121 55.10 -56.12 -5.50
N ASP A 122 56.24 -56.81 -5.60
CA ASP A 122 56.36 -58.19 -5.16
C ASP A 122 56.31 -58.35 -3.63
N ASN A 123 56.60 -57.29 -2.87
CA ASN A 123 56.34 -57.21 -1.42
C ASN A 123 55.04 -56.46 -1.05
N SER A 124 54.32 -55.89 -2.01
CA SER A 124 53.05 -55.19 -1.74
C SER A 124 51.92 -56.21 -1.54
N ILE A 125 51.40 -56.29 -0.32
CA ILE A 125 50.34 -57.26 0.06
C ILE A 125 49.10 -57.11 -0.82
N PHE A 126 48.77 -55.89 -1.25
CA PHE A 126 47.69 -55.63 -2.21
C PHE A 126 47.93 -56.35 -3.54
N TYR A 127 49.11 -56.17 -4.15
CA TYR A 127 49.46 -56.79 -5.42
C TYR A 127 49.55 -58.33 -5.32
N GLN A 128 50.10 -58.85 -4.22
CA GLN A 128 50.14 -60.29 -3.94
C GLN A 128 48.73 -60.91 -3.95
N ARG A 129 47.71 -60.22 -3.43
CA ARG A 129 46.31 -60.69 -3.45
C ARG A 129 45.66 -60.63 -4.83
N LEU A 130 46.10 -59.76 -5.74
CA LEU A 130 45.58 -59.71 -7.13
C LEU A 130 46.08 -60.90 -7.97
N ILE A 131 47.28 -61.42 -7.67
CA ILE A 131 47.90 -62.54 -8.39
C ILE A 131 47.73 -63.91 -7.71
N GLU A 132 46.97 -63.97 -6.61
CA GLU A 132 46.71 -65.22 -5.89
C GLU A 132 45.85 -66.19 -6.72
N THR A 133 46.18 -67.48 -6.62
CA THR A 133 45.54 -68.59 -7.33
C THR A 133 44.39 -69.22 -6.54
N ALA A 134 44.42 -69.13 -5.21
CA ALA A 134 43.34 -69.55 -4.33
C ALA A 134 42.16 -68.57 -4.41
N VAL A 135 41.04 -69.02 -4.98
CA VAL A 135 39.86 -68.16 -5.29
C VAL A 135 39.29 -67.51 -4.03
N GLU A 136 39.35 -68.19 -2.88
CA GLU A 136 38.89 -67.69 -1.58
C GLU A 136 39.85 -66.69 -0.90
N LYS A 137 40.96 -66.33 -1.57
CA LYS A 137 41.97 -65.36 -1.09
C LYS A 137 42.35 -64.30 -2.13
N ARG A 138 42.06 -64.54 -3.41
CA ARG A 138 42.31 -63.62 -4.52
C ARG A 138 41.37 -62.42 -4.48
N MET A 139 41.89 -61.24 -4.77
CA MET A 139 41.10 -60.02 -4.97
C MET A 139 40.83 -59.76 -6.47
N PRO A 140 39.62 -59.27 -6.84
CA PRO A 140 38.48 -58.98 -5.98
C PRO A 140 37.80 -60.28 -5.51
N LEU A 141 37.38 -60.31 -4.24
CA LEU A 141 36.87 -61.52 -3.59
C LEU A 141 35.46 -61.85 -4.08
N GLY A 142 35.20 -63.13 -4.37
CA GLY A 142 33.92 -63.60 -4.91
C GLY A 142 33.66 -63.25 -6.38
N GLN A 143 34.58 -62.52 -7.03
CA GLN A 143 34.43 -62.02 -8.40
C GLN A 143 35.38 -62.72 -9.40
N PRO A 144 35.14 -62.57 -10.72
CA PRO A 144 36.13 -62.93 -11.75
C PRO A 144 37.51 -62.28 -11.48
N PRO A 145 38.62 -62.89 -11.93
CA PRO A 145 39.93 -62.25 -11.83
C PRO A 145 39.99 -60.99 -12.70
N LEU A 146 40.73 -59.97 -12.25
CA LEU A 146 41.05 -58.83 -13.10
C LEU A 146 41.71 -59.28 -14.42
N PRO A 147 41.47 -58.59 -15.55
CA PRO A 147 42.19 -58.84 -16.79
C PRO A 147 43.71 -58.78 -16.57
N PRO A 148 44.52 -59.66 -17.19
CA PRO A 148 45.98 -59.63 -17.04
C PRO A 148 46.64 -58.28 -17.38
N ALA A 149 46.02 -57.50 -18.27
CA ALA A 149 46.43 -56.13 -18.56
C ALA A 149 46.26 -55.20 -17.35
N ALA A 150 45.09 -55.18 -16.71
CA ALA A 150 44.82 -54.37 -15.52
C ALA A 150 45.74 -54.73 -14.34
N ILE A 151 46.00 -56.02 -14.13
CA ILE A 151 46.99 -56.50 -13.13
C ILE A 151 48.40 -55.97 -13.46
N GLN A 152 48.77 -55.91 -14.74
CA GLN A 152 50.06 -55.39 -15.19
C GLN A 152 50.16 -53.86 -15.05
N THR A 153 49.10 -53.11 -15.34
CA THR A 153 49.01 -51.66 -15.09
C THR A 153 49.19 -51.35 -13.61
N ILE A 154 48.47 -52.04 -12.72
CA ILE A 154 48.63 -51.91 -11.26
C ILE A 154 50.07 -52.25 -10.82
N ARG A 155 50.68 -53.29 -11.41
CA ARG A 155 52.09 -53.63 -11.14
C ARG A 155 53.02 -52.47 -11.50
N GLN A 156 52.82 -51.86 -12.67
CA GLN A 156 53.62 -50.76 -13.19
C GLN A 156 53.45 -49.49 -12.35
N TRP A 157 52.23 -49.17 -11.94
CA TRP A 157 51.93 -48.04 -11.04
C TRP A 157 52.65 -48.18 -9.69
N ILE A 158 52.63 -49.36 -9.06
CA ILE A 158 53.39 -49.60 -7.82
C ILE A 158 54.90 -49.47 -8.08
N GLN A 159 55.41 -50.02 -9.19
CA GLN A 159 56.82 -49.87 -9.59
C GLN A 159 57.23 -48.41 -9.84
N ALA A 160 56.31 -47.58 -10.35
CA ALA A 160 56.50 -46.16 -10.58
C ALA A 160 56.44 -45.31 -9.30
N GLY A 161 56.23 -45.93 -8.13
CA GLY A 161 56.20 -45.26 -6.82
C GLY A 161 54.81 -45.09 -6.23
N ALA A 162 53.76 -45.65 -6.85
CA ALA A 162 52.36 -45.42 -6.50
C ALA A 162 51.96 -43.92 -6.48
N PRO A 163 52.19 -43.17 -7.58
CA PRO A 163 51.76 -41.77 -7.70
C PRO A 163 50.26 -41.61 -7.41
N ASP A 164 49.87 -40.50 -6.81
CA ASP A 164 48.48 -40.26 -6.39
C ASP A 164 47.61 -39.82 -7.58
N TRP A 165 46.39 -40.34 -7.64
CA TRP A 165 45.45 -40.08 -8.74
C TRP A 165 44.63 -38.79 -8.54
N ASN A 166 44.73 -38.17 -7.36
CA ASN A 166 43.98 -36.96 -6.99
C ASN A 166 44.68 -35.64 -7.39
N THR A 167 45.82 -35.67 -8.09
CA THR A 167 46.65 -34.48 -8.35
C THR A 167 46.25 -33.66 -9.59
N PHE A 168 44.99 -33.26 -9.71
CA PHE A 168 44.58 -32.27 -10.71
C PHE A 168 45.19 -30.89 -10.41
N SER A 169 45.90 -30.29 -11.37
CA SER A 169 46.38 -28.91 -11.26
C SER A 169 45.21 -27.93 -11.41
N ARG A 170 44.92 -27.15 -10.37
CA ARG A 170 43.85 -26.13 -10.35
C ARG A 170 44.07 -24.93 -11.30
N THR A 171 45.12 -24.94 -12.13
CA THR A 171 45.57 -23.77 -12.91
C THR A 171 44.79 -23.52 -14.19
N ASP A 172 44.04 -24.49 -14.68
CA ASP A 172 43.55 -24.50 -16.08
C ASP A 172 42.02 -24.46 -16.21
N ILE A 173 41.27 -24.24 -15.12
CA ILE A 173 39.80 -24.04 -15.15
C ILE A 173 39.49 -22.57 -15.44
N ASN A 174 38.70 -22.30 -16.48
CA ASN A 174 38.27 -20.95 -16.84
C ASN A 174 37.06 -20.53 -15.99
N PHE A 175 37.30 -19.97 -14.80
CA PHE A 175 36.25 -19.60 -13.85
C PHE A 175 35.16 -18.72 -14.50
N ILE A 176 33.94 -19.25 -14.59
CA ILE A 176 32.80 -18.57 -15.22
C ILE A 176 32.15 -17.66 -14.18
N THR A 177 32.19 -16.34 -14.40
CA THR A 177 31.60 -15.38 -13.46
C THR A 177 30.07 -15.34 -13.54
N THR A 178 29.42 -14.86 -12.49
CA THR A 178 27.97 -14.60 -12.49
C THR A 178 27.55 -13.64 -13.61
N GLU A 179 28.41 -12.70 -14.00
CA GLU A 179 28.15 -11.76 -15.10
C GLU A 179 28.13 -12.49 -16.46
N GLU A 180 29.09 -13.39 -16.71
CA GLU A 180 29.17 -14.21 -17.92
C GLU A 180 28.04 -15.25 -18.00
N MET A 181 27.64 -15.83 -16.88
CA MET A 181 26.50 -16.75 -16.79
C MET A 181 25.20 -16.02 -17.16
N LEU A 182 24.91 -14.87 -16.52
CA LEU A 182 23.74 -14.05 -16.85
C LEU A 182 23.77 -13.55 -18.30
N GLN A 183 24.95 -13.13 -18.80
CA GLN A 183 25.09 -12.66 -20.17
C GLN A 183 24.86 -13.78 -21.20
N THR A 184 25.28 -15.02 -20.89
CA THR A 184 25.04 -16.19 -21.75
C THR A 184 23.56 -16.55 -21.81
N ILE A 185 22.87 -16.53 -20.66
CA ILE A 185 21.40 -16.71 -20.60
C ILE A 185 20.67 -15.59 -21.37
N GLU A 186 21.05 -14.32 -21.16
CA GLU A 186 20.48 -13.16 -21.86
C GLU A 186 20.67 -13.26 -23.38
N ASN A 187 21.85 -13.67 -23.85
CA ASN A 187 22.13 -13.90 -25.26
C ASN A 187 21.23 -15.01 -25.85
N HIS A 188 20.98 -16.08 -25.08
CA HIS A 188 20.11 -17.18 -25.53
C HIS A 188 18.64 -16.72 -25.59
N VAL A 189 18.10 -16.09 -24.53
CA VAL A 189 16.74 -15.53 -24.51
C VAL A 189 16.53 -14.53 -25.66
N GLN A 190 17.50 -13.66 -25.94
CA GLN A 190 17.42 -12.72 -27.06
C GLN A 190 17.44 -13.40 -28.44
N SER A 191 17.95 -14.63 -28.54
CA SER A 191 17.93 -15.42 -29.78
C SER A 191 16.61 -16.18 -30.02
N LEU A 192 15.77 -16.34 -28.99
CA LEU A 192 14.44 -16.92 -29.09
C LEU A 192 13.43 -15.89 -29.64
N ASP A 193 12.44 -16.40 -30.38
CA ASP A 193 11.26 -15.63 -30.80
C ASP A 193 10.52 -15.09 -29.56
N THR A 194 9.98 -13.87 -29.65
CA THR A 194 9.44 -13.13 -28.48
C THR A 194 8.25 -13.80 -27.80
N PHE A 195 7.60 -14.76 -28.45
CA PHE A 195 6.54 -15.57 -27.87
C PHE A 195 7.08 -16.71 -26.99
N ASP A 196 8.25 -17.25 -27.29
CA ASP A 196 8.80 -18.44 -26.65
C ASP A 196 9.59 -18.11 -25.37
N ARG A 197 10.06 -16.87 -25.23
CA ARG A 197 10.86 -16.39 -24.08
C ARG A 197 10.18 -16.63 -22.73
N ALA A 198 8.86 -16.44 -22.66
CA ALA A 198 8.06 -16.68 -21.46
C ALA A 198 8.08 -18.15 -20.97
N PHE A 199 8.40 -19.10 -21.85
CA PHE A 199 8.49 -20.54 -21.56
C PHE A 199 9.93 -21.04 -21.36
N ALA A 200 10.93 -20.21 -21.67
CA ALA A 200 12.33 -20.51 -21.45
C ALA A 200 12.66 -20.61 -19.96
N ARG A 201 13.36 -21.64 -19.51
CA ARG A 201 13.96 -21.75 -18.16
C ARG A 201 15.32 -22.43 -18.23
N TYR A 202 16.15 -22.25 -17.20
CA TYR A 202 17.53 -22.73 -17.21
C TYR A 202 17.94 -23.49 -15.95
N PHE A 203 18.84 -24.46 -16.11
CA PHE A 203 19.56 -25.13 -15.04
C PHE A 203 21.05 -24.81 -15.13
N THR A 204 21.75 -24.69 -14.00
CA THR A 204 23.19 -24.42 -13.97
C THR A 204 23.97 -25.41 -13.10
N SER A 205 25.06 -25.93 -13.64
CA SER A 205 26.14 -26.66 -12.93
C SER A 205 27.43 -25.82 -12.85
N THR A 206 27.35 -24.53 -13.20
CA THR A 206 28.50 -23.60 -13.26
C THR A 206 29.24 -23.50 -11.92
N HIS A 207 28.54 -23.58 -10.80
CA HIS A 207 29.12 -23.61 -9.46
C HIS A 207 29.90 -24.91 -9.16
N LEU A 208 29.53 -26.04 -9.78
CA LEU A 208 30.26 -27.31 -9.66
C LEU A 208 31.54 -27.29 -10.51
N TYR A 209 31.44 -26.79 -11.75
CA TYR A 209 32.59 -26.55 -12.63
C TYR A 209 33.60 -25.61 -11.96
N ASN A 210 33.14 -24.46 -11.45
CA ASN A 210 33.97 -23.49 -10.71
C ASN A 210 34.52 -24.01 -9.38
N ALA A 211 33.89 -25.01 -8.75
CA ALA A 211 34.42 -25.68 -7.57
C ALA A 211 35.56 -26.67 -7.87
N GLY A 212 35.69 -27.09 -9.13
CA GLY A 212 36.69 -28.04 -9.61
C GLY A 212 36.19 -29.49 -9.74
N GLU A 213 34.89 -29.70 -9.97
CA GLU A 213 34.37 -31.04 -10.30
C GLU A 213 34.89 -31.57 -11.64
N THR A 214 35.05 -32.89 -11.74
CA THR A 214 35.59 -33.53 -12.95
C THR A 214 34.60 -33.48 -14.12
N PRO A 215 35.06 -33.48 -15.39
CA PRO A 215 34.17 -33.59 -16.54
C PRO A 215 33.26 -34.83 -16.48
N GLU A 216 33.75 -35.91 -15.87
CA GLU A 216 33.01 -37.15 -15.64
C GLU A 216 31.91 -36.97 -14.58
N THR A 217 32.16 -36.23 -13.49
CA THR A 217 31.10 -35.85 -12.54
C THR A 217 30.06 -34.93 -13.21
N LEU A 218 30.50 -33.92 -13.96
CA LEU A 218 29.62 -32.94 -14.61
C LEU A 218 28.69 -33.60 -15.64
N ARG A 219 29.21 -34.52 -16.48
CA ARG A 219 28.37 -35.34 -17.38
C ARG A 219 27.40 -36.25 -16.60
N ALA A 220 27.79 -36.76 -15.44
CA ALA A 220 26.87 -37.54 -14.61
C ALA A 220 25.73 -36.66 -14.05
N TYR A 221 26.01 -35.43 -13.62
CA TYR A 221 24.98 -34.43 -13.25
C TYR A 221 24.04 -34.09 -14.42
N GLN A 222 24.58 -33.84 -15.62
CA GLN A 222 23.81 -33.60 -16.86
C GLN A 222 22.84 -34.75 -17.18
N ARG A 223 23.31 -35.99 -17.08
CA ARG A 223 22.49 -37.21 -17.30
C ARG A 223 21.42 -37.36 -16.21
N ALA A 224 21.77 -37.09 -14.97
CA ALA A 224 20.84 -37.12 -13.85
C ALA A 224 19.71 -36.09 -14.03
N LEU A 225 20.06 -34.87 -14.45
CA LEU A 225 19.11 -33.81 -14.76
C LEU A 225 18.14 -34.25 -15.85
N SER A 226 18.66 -34.76 -16.98
CA SER A 226 17.82 -35.25 -18.07
C SER A 226 16.94 -36.44 -17.67
N LYS A 227 17.38 -37.28 -16.71
CA LYS A 227 16.52 -38.33 -16.11
C LYS A 227 15.41 -37.73 -15.25
N LEU A 228 15.74 -36.83 -14.32
CA LEU A 228 14.77 -36.34 -13.33
C LEU A 228 13.71 -35.41 -13.94
N VAL A 229 14.08 -34.45 -14.80
CA VAL A 229 13.11 -33.51 -15.40
C VAL A 229 12.05 -34.27 -16.21
N ASN A 230 12.43 -35.32 -16.95
CA ASN A 230 11.47 -36.17 -17.67
C ASN A 230 10.71 -37.15 -16.76
N SER A 231 11.29 -37.57 -15.63
CA SER A 231 10.59 -38.35 -14.60
C SER A 231 9.59 -37.51 -13.79
N LEU A 232 9.60 -36.19 -13.98
CA LEU A 232 8.70 -35.20 -13.37
C LEU A 232 7.75 -34.57 -14.41
N SER A 233 7.52 -35.25 -15.54
CA SER A 233 6.83 -34.67 -16.70
C SER A 233 5.70 -35.55 -17.23
N TRP A 234 4.58 -34.92 -17.60
CA TRP A 234 3.50 -35.55 -18.37
C TRP A 234 3.69 -35.42 -19.89
N GLY A 235 4.77 -34.77 -20.33
CA GLY A 235 5.20 -34.71 -21.72
C GLY A 235 5.33 -36.10 -22.36
N ARG A 236 5.08 -36.18 -23.67
CA ARG A 236 4.91 -37.43 -24.40
C ARG A 236 6.19 -38.01 -24.98
N GLU A 237 7.25 -37.21 -25.03
CA GLU A 237 8.57 -37.58 -25.53
C GLU A 237 9.61 -37.24 -24.46
N VAL A 238 10.81 -37.82 -24.58
CA VAL A 238 11.91 -37.55 -23.64
C VAL A 238 12.76 -36.42 -24.20
N THR A 239 12.54 -35.20 -23.69
CA THR A 239 13.26 -33.99 -24.10
C THR A 239 14.51 -33.81 -23.26
N LYS A 240 15.65 -33.48 -23.88
CA LYS A 240 16.90 -33.22 -23.15
C LYS A 240 17.07 -31.73 -22.89
N PRO A 241 17.46 -31.31 -21.67
CA PRO A 241 17.99 -29.96 -21.44
C PRO A 241 19.17 -29.69 -22.38
N GLN A 242 19.14 -28.56 -23.10
CA GLN A 242 20.11 -28.22 -24.15
C GLN A 242 21.23 -27.32 -23.59
N PRO A 243 22.52 -27.69 -23.69
CA PRO A 243 23.60 -26.80 -23.27
C PRO A 243 23.68 -25.55 -24.16
N ILE A 244 23.84 -24.37 -23.55
CA ILE A 244 23.91 -23.08 -24.27
C ILE A 244 25.31 -22.42 -24.25
N ASP A 245 26.25 -23.01 -23.52
CA ASP A 245 27.64 -22.57 -23.34
C ASP A 245 28.64 -23.63 -23.85
N SER A 246 29.93 -23.27 -23.94
CA SER A 246 30.98 -24.18 -24.46
C SER A 246 31.45 -25.25 -23.49
N GLU A 247 31.20 -25.06 -22.19
CA GLU A 247 31.67 -25.94 -21.12
C GLU A 247 30.57 -26.94 -20.69
N GLU A 248 29.38 -26.85 -21.31
CA GLU A 248 28.15 -27.57 -20.96
C GLU A 248 27.76 -27.38 -19.48
N THR A 249 27.77 -26.13 -18.98
CA THR A 249 27.41 -25.79 -17.59
C THR A 249 26.06 -25.08 -17.41
N ILE A 250 25.41 -24.65 -18.49
CA ILE A 250 24.11 -23.96 -18.48
C ILE A 250 23.16 -24.67 -19.47
N PHE A 251 22.06 -25.21 -18.97
CA PHE A 251 21.11 -26.01 -19.76
C PHE A 251 19.76 -25.32 -19.89
N TYR A 252 19.32 -25.07 -21.11
CA TYR A 252 17.99 -24.57 -21.48
C TYR A 252 16.94 -25.68 -21.46
N ILE A 253 15.74 -25.34 -20.99
CA ILE A 253 14.49 -26.08 -21.26
C ILE A 253 13.40 -25.11 -21.73
N ASP A 254 12.45 -25.63 -22.51
CA ASP A 254 11.15 -25.02 -22.75
C ASP A 254 10.11 -25.73 -21.88
N LEU A 255 9.31 -24.99 -21.10
CA LEU A 255 8.32 -25.59 -20.19
C LEU A 255 7.25 -26.43 -20.91
N ARG A 256 6.96 -26.13 -22.19
CA ARG A 256 5.90 -26.77 -22.99
C ARG A 256 6.26 -28.19 -23.40
N ASP A 257 7.55 -28.48 -23.56
CA ASP A 257 8.05 -29.83 -23.86
C ASP A 257 7.79 -30.82 -22.71
N TYR A 258 7.53 -30.31 -21.50
CA TYR A 258 7.32 -31.11 -20.30
C TYR A 258 5.87 -31.05 -19.75
N GLU A 259 4.96 -30.33 -20.43
CA GLU A 259 3.60 -29.98 -19.97
C GLU A 259 3.59 -29.22 -18.61
N TRP A 260 4.59 -28.38 -18.34
CA TRP A 260 4.76 -27.63 -17.08
C TRP A 260 4.10 -26.23 -17.07
N GLU A 261 3.67 -25.73 -18.22
CA GLU A 261 3.01 -24.43 -18.39
C GLU A 261 1.49 -24.47 -18.10
N ILE A 262 0.87 -25.65 -18.24
CA ILE A 262 -0.59 -25.75 -18.30
C ILE A 262 -1.24 -25.55 -16.92
N GLY A 263 -1.97 -24.42 -16.78
CA GLY A 263 -2.96 -24.18 -15.72
C GLY A 263 -2.46 -24.06 -14.29
N THR A 264 -1.14 -24.15 -14.07
CA THR A 264 -0.54 -24.25 -12.72
C THR A 264 0.91 -23.74 -12.62
N ASN A 265 1.57 -23.43 -13.75
CA ASN A 265 2.96 -22.98 -13.83
C ASN A 265 3.90 -23.75 -12.86
N ARG A 266 4.19 -25.03 -13.18
CA ARG A 266 4.96 -25.92 -12.29
C ARG A 266 6.35 -25.41 -11.96
N TRP A 267 6.89 -24.48 -12.77
CA TRP A 267 8.13 -23.79 -12.45
C TRP A 267 8.03 -22.99 -11.14
N THR A 268 6.96 -22.23 -10.90
CA THR A 268 6.84 -21.36 -9.72
C THR A 268 6.78 -22.12 -8.39
N LEU A 269 6.36 -23.39 -8.41
CA LEU A 269 6.52 -24.31 -7.27
C LEU A 269 8.01 -24.55 -6.96
N ILE A 270 8.84 -24.73 -8.00
CA ILE A 270 10.29 -24.89 -7.89
C ILE A 270 10.95 -23.56 -7.44
N GLU A 271 10.48 -22.41 -7.95
CA GLU A 271 10.96 -21.08 -7.53
C GLU A 271 10.73 -20.84 -6.03
N THR A 272 9.56 -21.23 -5.53
CA THR A 272 9.14 -21.09 -4.12
C THR A 272 10.07 -21.87 -3.18
N GLU A 273 10.39 -23.11 -3.53
CA GLU A 273 11.28 -23.96 -2.73
C GLU A 273 12.78 -23.58 -2.89
N TYR A 274 13.16 -22.84 -3.94
CA TYR A 274 14.56 -22.59 -4.27
C TYR A 274 15.27 -21.68 -3.24
N PRO A 275 16.31 -22.16 -2.52
CA PRO A 275 16.94 -21.40 -1.45
C PRO A 275 17.99 -20.40 -1.93
N TYR A 276 18.49 -20.56 -3.16
CA TYR A 276 19.64 -19.80 -3.69
C TYR A 276 19.24 -18.66 -4.66
N ASN A 277 18.03 -18.12 -4.51
CA ASN A 277 17.59 -16.91 -5.22
C ASN A 277 18.40 -15.69 -4.71
N VAL A 278 19.11 -15.00 -5.60
CA VAL A 278 19.96 -13.85 -5.25
C VAL A 278 19.31 -12.54 -5.69
N ALA A 279 18.96 -11.71 -4.72
CA ALA A 279 18.69 -10.30 -4.95
C ALA A 279 20.02 -9.53 -5.07
N PHE A 280 20.44 -9.19 -6.30
CA PHE A 280 21.58 -8.29 -6.51
C PHE A 280 21.24 -6.89 -5.98
N ASP A 281 22.04 -6.38 -5.06
CA ASP A 281 21.79 -5.08 -4.38
C ASP A 281 22.09 -3.91 -5.34
N ALA A 282 21.05 -3.18 -5.76
CA ALA A 282 21.16 -2.19 -6.84
C ALA A 282 22.23 -1.07 -6.63
N PRO A 283 22.49 -0.56 -5.41
CA PRO A 283 23.57 0.40 -5.14
C PRO A 283 24.99 -0.16 -5.25
N THR A 284 25.20 -1.48 -5.14
CA THR A 284 26.53 -2.12 -5.16
C THR A 284 26.77 -3.02 -6.37
N GLN A 285 25.72 -3.56 -6.98
CA GLN A 285 25.75 -4.55 -8.08
C GLN A 285 24.82 -4.18 -9.24
N THR A 286 24.67 -2.87 -9.54
CA THR A 286 23.66 -2.32 -10.48
C THR A 286 23.55 -3.08 -11.80
N HIS A 287 24.67 -3.46 -12.43
CA HIS A 287 24.62 -4.12 -13.74
C HIS A 287 24.10 -5.58 -13.67
N LEU A 288 24.40 -6.31 -12.59
CA LEU A 288 23.86 -7.66 -12.37
C LEU A 288 22.37 -7.60 -12.03
N HIS A 289 21.96 -6.56 -11.28
CA HIS A 289 20.55 -6.27 -11.01
C HIS A 289 19.78 -5.98 -12.30
N GLU A 290 20.28 -5.06 -13.14
CA GLU A 290 19.69 -4.76 -14.46
C GLU A 290 19.54 -6.02 -15.33
N LYS A 291 20.59 -6.84 -15.44
CA LYS A 291 20.53 -8.11 -16.19
C LYS A 291 19.49 -9.09 -15.64
N LEU A 292 19.45 -9.28 -14.33
CA LEU A 292 18.49 -10.21 -13.72
C LEU A 292 17.06 -9.72 -13.89
N THR A 293 16.80 -8.42 -13.73
CA THR A 293 15.47 -7.83 -13.96
C THR A 293 15.04 -7.96 -15.42
N ASN A 294 15.90 -7.66 -16.40
CA ASN A 294 15.61 -7.89 -17.83
C ASN A 294 15.22 -9.35 -18.11
N LEU A 295 15.94 -10.31 -17.52
CA LEU A 295 15.63 -11.75 -17.67
C LEU A 295 14.29 -12.12 -17.05
N ARG A 296 13.97 -11.59 -15.86
CA ARG A 296 12.68 -11.80 -15.19
C ARG A 296 11.50 -11.27 -16.02
N GLU A 297 11.67 -10.09 -16.62
CA GLU A 297 10.68 -9.46 -17.50
C GLU A 297 10.48 -10.24 -18.82
N GLU A 298 11.57 -10.60 -19.52
CA GLU A 298 11.50 -11.33 -20.80
C GLU A 298 11.02 -12.80 -20.63
N MET A 299 11.27 -13.42 -19.48
CA MET A 299 10.89 -14.83 -19.22
C MET A 299 9.63 -15.00 -18.37
N ASN A 300 9.06 -13.91 -17.84
CA ASN A 300 7.90 -13.89 -16.95
C ASN A 300 8.05 -14.87 -15.77
N CYS A 301 9.11 -14.69 -14.96
CA CYS A 301 9.46 -15.55 -13.82
C CYS A 301 10.34 -14.82 -12.80
N ASP A 302 10.34 -15.25 -11.54
CA ASP A 302 11.18 -14.66 -10.48
C ASP A 302 12.57 -15.31 -10.35
N VAL A 303 12.73 -16.55 -10.81
CA VAL A 303 13.98 -17.31 -10.78
C VAL A 303 14.25 -17.88 -12.18
N PRO A 304 14.95 -17.12 -13.06
CA PRO A 304 15.29 -17.55 -14.41
C PRO A 304 16.14 -18.84 -14.49
N PHE A 305 16.92 -19.15 -13.45
CA PHE A 305 17.80 -20.31 -13.42
C PHE A 305 17.94 -20.93 -12.02
N ILE A 306 18.12 -22.26 -11.96
CA ILE A 306 18.31 -23.01 -10.70
C ILE A 306 19.52 -23.95 -10.75
N GLN A 307 20.14 -24.21 -9.59
CA GLN A 307 21.30 -25.12 -9.47
C GLN A 307 20.90 -26.60 -9.65
N VAL A 308 21.69 -27.32 -10.46
CA VAL A 308 21.43 -28.74 -10.83
C VAL A 308 21.52 -29.68 -9.62
N ASP A 309 22.50 -29.51 -8.73
CA ASP A 309 22.67 -30.38 -7.55
C ASP A 309 21.50 -30.21 -6.57
N TRP A 310 21.03 -28.98 -6.35
CA TRP A 310 19.82 -28.72 -5.54
C TRP A 310 18.58 -29.36 -6.17
N PHE A 311 18.34 -29.14 -7.47
CA PHE A 311 17.14 -29.68 -8.13
C PHE A 311 17.09 -31.20 -8.03
N LEU A 312 18.22 -31.88 -8.25
CA LEU A 312 18.35 -33.33 -8.10
C LEU A 312 18.14 -33.82 -6.67
N ALA A 313 18.52 -33.02 -5.67
CA ALA A 313 18.36 -33.37 -4.27
C ALA A 313 16.95 -33.09 -3.71
N THR A 314 16.23 -32.13 -4.27
CA THR A 314 14.97 -31.61 -3.70
C THR A 314 13.74 -31.91 -4.57
N ALA A 315 13.79 -31.80 -5.90
CA ALA A 315 12.62 -32.05 -6.75
C ALA A 315 12.25 -33.55 -6.88
N SER A 316 13.14 -34.45 -6.45
CA SER A 316 12.84 -35.87 -6.26
C SER A 316 12.16 -36.19 -4.92
N LEU A 317 11.92 -35.20 -4.05
CA LEU A 317 11.32 -35.39 -2.72
C LEU A 317 9.98 -34.66 -2.57
N PRO A 318 9.04 -35.21 -1.76
CA PRO A 318 7.82 -34.52 -1.38
C PRO A 318 8.11 -33.27 -0.52
N PRO A 319 7.23 -32.25 -0.51
CA PRO A 319 6.00 -32.17 -1.32
C PRO A 319 6.28 -31.89 -2.81
N LEU A 320 7.41 -31.26 -3.15
CA LEU A 320 7.70 -30.76 -4.50
C LEU A 320 7.61 -31.83 -5.61
N TYR A 321 8.07 -33.06 -5.35
CA TYR A 321 7.92 -34.21 -6.26
C TYR A 321 6.44 -34.52 -6.57
N HIS A 322 5.54 -34.37 -5.61
CA HIS A 322 4.10 -34.56 -5.83
C HIS A 322 3.51 -33.38 -6.60
N ASP A 323 3.93 -32.16 -6.27
CA ASP A 323 3.35 -30.94 -6.81
C ASP A 323 3.73 -30.73 -8.29
N ILE A 324 4.96 -31.04 -8.68
CA ILE A 324 5.39 -30.95 -10.09
C ILE A 324 4.63 -31.98 -10.94
N LEU A 325 4.47 -33.22 -10.44
CA LEU A 325 3.74 -34.30 -11.12
C LEU A 325 2.21 -34.21 -11.00
N ASP A 326 1.66 -33.21 -10.32
CA ASP A 326 0.22 -33.12 -10.01
C ASP A 326 -0.36 -34.42 -9.45
N LEU A 327 0.35 -35.08 -8.54
CA LEU A 327 -0.18 -36.32 -7.95
C LEU A 327 -1.45 -35.98 -7.14
N PRO A 328 -2.54 -36.75 -7.27
CA PRO A 328 -3.76 -36.52 -6.50
C PRO A 328 -3.60 -36.95 -5.04
N LEU A 329 -4.58 -36.65 -4.19
CA LEU A 329 -4.53 -37.00 -2.76
C LEU A 329 -4.94 -38.45 -2.49
N THR A 330 -5.69 -39.08 -3.39
CA THR A 330 -6.08 -40.49 -3.28
C THR A 330 -5.63 -41.34 -4.48
N ASP A 331 -5.34 -42.62 -4.21
CA ASP A 331 -4.98 -43.58 -5.24
C ASP A 331 -6.14 -43.85 -6.23
N GLY A 332 -7.39 -43.74 -5.79
CA GLY A 332 -8.58 -43.84 -6.63
C GLY A 332 -8.71 -42.71 -7.67
N GLU A 333 -8.23 -41.50 -7.35
CA GLU A 333 -8.12 -40.41 -8.32
C GLU A 333 -6.98 -40.66 -9.31
N LEU A 334 -5.86 -41.24 -8.86
CA LEU A 334 -4.75 -41.63 -9.75
C LEU A 334 -5.19 -42.75 -10.69
N GLU A 335 -5.92 -43.75 -10.18
CA GLU A 335 -6.56 -44.80 -10.99
C GLU A 335 -7.48 -44.18 -12.05
N ALA A 336 -8.36 -43.24 -11.67
CA ALA A 336 -9.24 -42.55 -12.60
C ALA A 336 -8.50 -41.77 -13.69
N ARG A 337 -7.45 -41.00 -13.33
CA ARG A 337 -6.58 -40.25 -14.27
C ARG A 337 -5.87 -41.18 -15.27
N LEU A 338 -5.51 -42.39 -14.84
CA LEU A 338 -4.78 -43.40 -15.63
C LEU A 338 -5.71 -44.41 -16.35
N GLU A 339 -7.03 -44.20 -16.31
CA GLU A 339 -8.07 -45.09 -16.85
C GLU A 339 -8.03 -46.53 -16.28
N VAL A 340 -7.54 -46.67 -15.05
CA VAL A 340 -7.53 -47.91 -14.27
C VAL A 340 -8.79 -47.97 -13.41
N ASN A 341 -9.35 -49.17 -13.25
CA ASN A 341 -10.36 -49.46 -12.24
C ASN A 341 -9.99 -50.77 -11.56
N VAL A 342 -9.28 -50.70 -10.42
CA VAL A 342 -8.75 -51.88 -9.74
C VAL A 342 -9.88 -52.84 -9.32
N VAL A 343 -10.97 -52.31 -8.75
CA VAL A 343 -12.12 -53.09 -8.27
C VAL A 343 -12.84 -53.82 -9.40
N GLU A 344 -13.05 -53.17 -10.56
CA GLU A 344 -13.67 -53.82 -11.71
C GLU A 344 -12.72 -54.83 -12.36
N ASN A 345 -11.45 -54.50 -12.52
CA ASN A 345 -10.45 -55.42 -13.10
C ASN A 345 -10.34 -56.73 -12.29
N ILE A 346 -10.24 -56.64 -10.96
CA ILE A 346 -10.20 -57.80 -10.04
C ILE A 346 -11.52 -58.62 -10.06
N ARG A 347 -12.65 -58.00 -10.41
CA ARG A 347 -13.96 -58.67 -10.49
C ARG A 347 -14.21 -59.33 -11.85
N ASN A 348 -13.93 -58.62 -12.94
CA ASN A 348 -14.41 -58.92 -14.29
C ASN A 348 -13.30 -59.38 -15.26
N ALA A 349 -12.02 -59.07 -14.97
CA ALA A 349 -10.91 -59.28 -15.91
C ALA A 349 -9.60 -59.87 -15.32
N PRO A 350 -9.63 -60.79 -14.32
CA PRO A 350 -8.42 -61.47 -13.85
C PRO A 350 -7.79 -62.29 -14.98
N GLY A 351 -6.47 -62.15 -15.14
CA GLY A 351 -5.70 -62.78 -16.21
C GLY A 351 -5.84 -62.09 -17.58
N ARG A 352 -6.49 -60.90 -17.64
CA ARG A 352 -6.70 -60.13 -18.89
C ARG A 352 -6.47 -58.63 -18.78
N ARG A 353 -6.80 -58.01 -17.65
CA ARG A 353 -6.48 -56.61 -17.33
C ARG A 353 -5.83 -56.44 -15.96
N VAL A 354 -5.85 -57.49 -15.12
CA VAL A 354 -5.10 -57.56 -13.87
C VAL A 354 -4.44 -58.92 -13.70
N TRP A 355 -3.24 -58.91 -13.13
CA TRP A 355 -2.43 -60.08 -12.78
C TRP A 355 -1.78 -59.83 -11.41
N ARG A 356 -1.64 -60.87 -10.59
CA ARG A 356 -1.22 -60.77 -9.18
C ARG A 356 -0.12 -61.79 -8.85
N ALA A 357 0.76 -61.42 -7.93
CA ALA A 357 1.68 -62.32 -7.22
C ALA A 357 1.69 -62.00 -5.72
N GLY A 358 2.06 -62.96 -4.87
CA GLY A 358 2.25 -62.76 -3.44
C GLY A 358 3.36 -63.65 -2.87
N PHE A 359 4.15 -63.10 -1.95
CA PHE A 359 5.37 -63.74 -1.44
C PHE A 359 5.67 -63.33 0.00
N ASN A 360 6.34 -64.19 0.77
CA ASN A 360 6.65 -63.94 2.18
C ASN A 360 7.75 -62.88 2.39
N ASN A 361 8.75 -62.83 1.51
CA ASN A 361 9.94 -62.01 1.69
C ASN A 361 10.11 -61.08 0.48
N SER A 362 10.02 -59.77 0.70
CA SER A 362 10.16 -58.76 -0.36
C SER A 362 11.51 -58.03 -0.36
N GLY A 363 12.27 -58.12 0.73
CA GLY A 363 13.51 -57.36 0.95
C GLY A 363 13.32 -55.89 1.34
N VAL A 364 12.07 -55.40 1.36
CA VAL A 364 11.71 -53.98 1.63
C VAL A 364 10.57 -53.87 2.64
N SER A 365 9.51 -54.68 2.51
CA SER A 365 8.54 -54.89 3.59
C SER A 365 9.03 -55.96 4.58
N ASN A 366 8.73 -55.72 5.86
CA ASN A 366 9.03 -56.61 6.98
C ASN A 366 8.17 -57.89 7.00
N HIS A 367 7.14 -57.96 6.16
CA HIS A 367 6.15 -59.03 6.12
C HIS A 367 5.86 -59.49 4.67
N ASN A 368 4.89 -60.40 4.53
CA ASN A 368 4.42 -60.84 3.23
C ASN A 368 3.89 -59.66 2.39
N ARG A 369 4.22 -59.61 1.09
CA ARG A 369 3.77 -58.57 0.15
C ARG A 369 2.91 -59.20 -0.95
N VAL A 370 1.93 -58.45 -1.45
CA VAL A 370 1.20 -58.76 -2.70
C VAL A 370 1.47 -57.65 -3.70
N VAL A 371 1.58 -58.00 -4.98
CA VAL A 371 1.75 -57.04 -6.09
C VAL A 371 0.77 -57.34 -7.21
N GLU A 372 0.20 -56.30 -7.78
CA GLU A 372 -0.82 -56.36 -8.83
C GLU A 372 -0.45 -55.47 -10.01
N ARG A 373 -0.39 -56.05 -11.21
CA ARG A 373 -0.24 -55.33 -12.47
C ARG A 373 -1.60 -55.10 -13.09
N HIS A 374 -1.92 -53.85 -13.41
CA HIS A 374 -3.05 -53.46 -14.23
C HIS A 374 -2.59 -52.89 -15.59
N LEU A 375 -3.44 -53.02 -16.60
CA LEU A 375 -3.33 -52.20 -17.82
C LEU A 375 -3.75 -50.76 -17.51
N SER A 376 -2.99 -49.80 -18.01
CA SER A 376 -3.18 -48.35 -17.84
C SER A 376 -3.09 -47.64 -19.19
N ARG A 377 -3.69 -46.45 -19.29
CA ARG A 377 -3.67 -45.55 -20.46
C ARG A 377 -2.29 -45.38 -21.11
N TYR A 378 -1.22 -45.32 -20.29
CA TYR A 378 0.16 -45.11 -20.74
C TYR A 378 1.05 -46.37 -20.65
N GLY A 379 0.47 -47.55 -20.40
CA GLY A 379 1.20 -48.81 -20.31
C GLY A 379 0.75 -49.64 -19.11
N ALA A 380 1.55 -49.61 -18.03
CA ALA A 380 1.29 -50.36 -16.81
C ALA A 380 0.97 -49.44 -15.62
N TYR A 381 0.17 -49.99 -14.71
CA TYR A 381 -0.04 -49.50 -13.35
C TYR A 381 0.19 -50.69 -12.42
N TRP A 382 1.28 -50.69 -11.69
CA TRP A 382 1.60 -51.67 -10.66
C TRP A 382 1.19 -51.12 -9.30
N LYS A 383 0.60 -51.96 -8.45
CA LYS A 383 0.15 -51.61 -7.09
C LYS A 383 0.53 -52.73 -6.13
N SER A 384 1.29 -52.41 -5.09
CA SER A 384 1.55 -53.33 -4.00
C SER A 384 0.53 -53.17 -2.88
N TYR A 385 0.44 -54.23 -2.10
CA TYR A 385 -0.27 -54.27 -0.83
C TYR A 385 0.72 -54.78 0.20
N ASP A 386 0.98 -53.95 1.20
CA ASP A 386 2.01 -54.14 2.22
C ASP A 386 1.36 -54.17 3.61
N PHE A 387 1.96 -54.95 4.51
CA PHE A 387 1.29 -55.44 5.72
C PHE A 387 2.18 -55.24 6.97
N ALA A 388 1.56 -54.91 8.10
CA ALA A 388 2.19 -54.84 9.42
C ALA A 388 2.22 -56.20 10.14
N GLY A 389 1.89 -57.29 9.43
CA GLY A 389 1.84 -58.64 10.00
C GLY A 389 1.52 -59.72 8.96
N SER A 390 1.60 -60.98 9.39
CA SER A 390 1.40 -62.17 8.56
C SER A 390 0.38 -63.15 9.15
N VAL A 391 -0.62 -62.63 9.87
CA VAL A 391 -1.62 -63.39 10.65
C VAL A 391 -3.04 -62.94 10.36
N GLY A 392 -4.04 -63.81 10.64
CA GLY A 392 -5.45 -63.48 10.38
C GLY A 392 -5.69 -63.15 8.90
N THR A 393 -6.44 -62.08 8.63
CA THR A 393 -6.70 -61.58 7.26
C THR A 393 -5.47 -60.97 6.58
N GLN A 394 -4.34 -60.78 7.28
CA GLN A 394 -3.07 -60.35 6.69
C GLN A 394 -2.25 -61.52 6.15
N ASN A 395 -2.63 -62.76 6.48
CA ASN A 395 -1.96 -63.96 5.98
C ASN A 395 -2.46 -64.29 4.57
N ILE A 396 -1.75 -63.78 3.56
CA ILE A 396 -2.15 -63.88 2.15
C ILE A 396 -2.27 -65.34 1.62
N PHE A 397 -1.54 -66.28 2.22
CA PHE A 397 -1.60 -67.72 1.89
C PHE A 397 -2.93 -68.39 2.30
N THR A 398 -3.64 -67.80 3.26
CA THR A 398 -4.98 -68.26 3.68
C THR A 398 -6.10 -67.34 3.17
N HIS A 399 -5.80 -66.07 2.86
CA HIS A 399 -6.76 -65.05 2.42
C HIS A 399 -6.43 -64.44 1.02
N PRO A 400 -6.05 -65.21 -0.02
CA PRO A 400 -5.47 -64.66 -1.25
C PRO A 400 -6.40 -63.78 -2.10
N LEU A 401 -7.71 -63.80 -1.83
CA LEU A 401 -8.73 -62.99 -2.52
C LEU A 401 -9.40 -61.93 -1.61
N SER A 402 -9.10 -61.90 -0.31
CA SER A 402 -9.82 -61.07 0.67
C SER A 402 -8.97 -60.82 1.92
N PHE A 403 -7.88 -60.07 1.72
CA PHE A 403 -6.92 -59.71 2.77
C PHE A 403 -7.12 -58.28 3.30
N THR A 404 -6.43 -57.94 4.40
CA THR A 404 -6.37 -56.58 4.97
C THR A 404 -4.93 -56.11 4.95
N HIS A 405 -4.62 -55.04 4.20
CA HIS A 405 -3.30 -54.42 4.11
C HIS A 405 -3.23 -53.15 4.97
N ASP A 406 -2.02 -52.64 5.20
CA ASP A 406 -1.76 -51.45 6.02
C ASP A 406 -1.20 -50.27 5.20
N GLY A 407 -0.77 -50.53 3.95
CA GLY A 407 -0.35 -49.52 2.98
C GLY A 407 0.02 -50.15 1.63
N GLY A 408 0.71 -49.38 0.78
CA GLY A 408 1.23 -49.86 -0.51
C GLY A 408 2.06 -48.83 -1.27
N GLU A 409 2.65 -49.28 -2.37
CA GLU A 409 3.42 -48.53 -3.36
C GLU A 409 2.77 -48.74 -4.73
N ILE A 410 2.67 -47.68 -5.51
CA ILE A 410 2.12 -47.67 -6.86
C ILE A 410 3.21 -47.17 -7.80
N ILE A 411 3.44 -47.89 -8.90
CA ILE A 411 4.41 -47.57 -9.95
C ILE A 411 3.66 -47.54 -11.28
N PHE A 412 3.66 -46.40 -11.97
CA PHE A 412 2.91 -46.22 -13.22
C PHE A 412 3.75 -45.59 -14.32
N ASN A 413 3.42 -45.88 -15.57
CA ASN A 413 4.09 -45.24 -16.70
C ASN A 413 3.61 -43.80 -16.90
N LEU A 414 4.56 -42.89 -17.11
CA LEU A 414 4.34 -41.56 -17.68
C LEU A 414 4.18 -41.65 -19.21
N PRO A 415 3.63 -40.63 -19.89
CA PRO A 415 3.39 -40.66 -21.34
C PRO A 415 4.66 -40.81 -22.18
N ASN A 416 5.79 -40.29 -21.71
CA ASN A 416 7.13 -40.48 -22.30
C ASN A 416 7.75 -41.88 -22.07
N GLY A 417 7.06 -42.79 -21.37
CA GLY A 417 7.50 -44.17 -21.11
C GLY A 417 8.35 -44.36 -19.85
N LEU A 418 8.76 -43.29 -19.16
CA LEU A 418 9.38 -43.37 -17.84
C LEU A 418 8.36 -43.86 -16.78
N GLN A 419 8.80 -43.96 -15.53
CA GLN A 419 7.99 -44.40 -14.39
C GLN A 419 7.92 -43.29 -13.34
N ALA A 420 6.71 -43.09 -12.83
CA ALA A 420 6.43 -42.29 -11.64
C ALA A 420 5.84 -43.17 -10.53
N TYR A 421 5.99 -42.68 -9.31
CA TYR A 421 5.81 -43.44 -8.07
C TYR A 421 4.83 -42.73 -7.13
N TYR A 422 4.08 -43.51 -6.36
CA TYR A 422 3.07 -43.02 -5.42
C TYR A 422 2.99 -43.97 -4.22
N LEU A 423 3.17 -43.46 -3.00
CA LEU A 423 2.97 -44.23 -1.76
C LEU A 423 1.56 -43.98 -1.20
N ALA A 424 0.93 -45.01 -0.65
CA ALA A 424 -0.44 -44.97 -0.13
C ALA A 424 -0.59 -45.66 1.24
N ASP A 425 -1.51 -45.15 2.06
CA ASP A 425 -1.94 -45.83 3.30
C ASP A 425 -3.02 -46.92 3.04
N ALA A 426 -3.51 -47.55 4.11
CA ALA A 426 -4.58 -48.56 4.03
C ALA A 426 -5.93 -48.04 3.48
N GLY A 427 -6.14 -46.72 3.49
CA GLY A 427 -7.33 -46.05 2.95
C GLY A 427 -7.18 -45.57 1.51
N GLY A 428 -5.96 -45.61 0.95
CA GLY A 428 -5.62 -45.08 -0.38
C GLY A 428 -5.11 -43.63 -0.38
N ASN A 429 -4.95 -43.00 0.80
CA ASN A 429 -4.46 -41.62 0.92
C ASN A 429 -2.96 -41.55 0.59
N ARG A 430 -2.53 -40.50 -0.12
CA ARG A 430 -1.11 -40.32 -0.49
C ARG A 430 -0.22 -40.17 0.74
N LEU A 431 0.98 -40.74 0.65
CA LEU A 431 2.05 -40.57 1.62
C LEU A 431 3.31 -39.95 0.99
N ASP A 432 3.98 -39.14 1.80
CA ASP A 432 5.31 -38.57 1.52
C ASP A 432 6.41 -39.58 1.93
N GLU A 433 6.26 -40.21 3.09
CA GLU A 433 7.13 -41.26 3.64
C GLU A 433 6.31 -42.51 4.01
N ALA A 434 6.84 -43.71 3.74
CA ALA A 434 6.22 -44.96 4.20
C ALA A 434 6.52 -45.22 5.69
N PRO A 435 5.55 -45.74 6.49
CA PRO A 435 5.81 -46.13 7.87
C PRO A 435 6.85 -47.26 7.96
N ILE A 436 7.99 -46.98 8.61
CA ILE A 436 9.17 -47.87 8.75
C ILE A 436 8.80 -49.27 9.32
N ALA A 437 7.73 -49.37 10.10
CA ALA A 437 7.21 -50.64 10.61
C ALA A 437 6.66 -51.58 9.51
N ILE A 438 6.14 -51.03 8.41
CA ILE A 438 5.54 -51.76 7.29
C ILE A 438 6.59 -52.01 6.19
N VAL A 439 7.31 -50.94 5.80
CA VAL A 439 8.29 -50.89 4.70
C VAL A 439 9.49 -50.05 5.12
N SER A 440 10.70 -50.54 4.87
CA SER A 440 11.96 -49.84 5.16
C SER A 440 13.07 -50.25 4.20
N ASN A 441 14.11 -49.41 4.05
CA ASN A 441 15.31 -49.75 3.28
C ASN A 441 16.53 -49.95 4.22
N PRO A 442 16.73 -51.16 4.78
CA PRO A 442 17.81 -51.42 5.75
C PRO A 442 19.22 -51.46 5.14
N ALA A 443 19.38 -51.23 3.83
CA ALA A 443 20.67 -51.20 3.14
C ALA A 443 21.36 -49.82 3.13
N VAL A 444 20.65 -48.77 3.54
CA VAL A 444 21.12 -47.37 3.58
C VAL A 444 21.12 -46.82 5.01
N SER A 445 21.78 -45.68 5.23
CA SER A 445 21.92 -45.06 6.57
C SER A 445 20.64 -44.43 7.12
N ASP A 446 19.70 -44.05 6.25
CA ASP A 446 18.34 -43.66 6.62
C ASP A 446 17.36 -44.72 6.06
N PRO A 447 16.73 -45.56 6.90
CA PRO A 447 15.86 -46.63 6.45
C PRO A 447 14.49 -46.15 5.96
N THR A 448 14.21 -44.85 6.00
CA THR A 448 12.94 -44.24 5.59
C THR A 448 12.76 -44.31 4.07
N VAL A 449 11.63 -44.86 3.62
CA VAL A 449 11.29 -44.92 2.19
C VAL A 449 10.43 -43.70 1.84
N ARG A 450 11.00 -42.78 1.06
CA ARG A 450 10.36 -41.54 0.60
C ARG A 450 9.85 -41.70 -0.82
N ASN A 451 8.63 -41.22 -1.05
CA ASN A 451 8.01 -41.20 -2.37
C ASN A 451 8.87 -40.39 -3.35
N GLY A 452 8.93 -40.79 -4.62
CA GLY A 452 9.94 -40.27 -5.56
C GLY A 452 11.33 -40.84 -5.26
N LEU A 453 12.15 -40.14 -4.47
CA LEU A 453 13.58 -40.42 -4.25
C LEU A 453 13.91 -41.90 -3.99
N SER A 454 13.31 -42.52 -2.98
CA SER A 454 13.64 -43.92 -2.62
C SER A 454 13.10 -44.90 -3.66
N CYS A 455 11.97 -44.58 -4.30
CA CYS A 455 11.37 -45.41 -5.34
C CYS A 455 12.20 -45.37 -6.63
N ILE A 456 12.67 -44.19 -7.06
CA ILE A 456 13.65 -44.01 -8.15
C ILE A 456 14.95 -44.75 -7.82
N GLY A 457 15.44 -44.63 -6.58
CA GLY A 457 16.56 -45.39 -6.03
C GLY A 457 16.42 -46.90 -6.24
N CYS A 458 15.29 -47.46 -5.81
CA CYS A 458 14.96 -48.87 -6.01
C CYS A 458 14.85 -49.23 -7.49
N HIS A 459 14.14 -48.45 -8.31
CA HIS A 459 13.73 -48.80 -9.67
C HIS A 459 14.66 -48.24 -10.77
N THR A 460 15.96 -48.15 -10.47
CA THR A 460 17.06 -47.62 -11.31
C THR A 460 16.93 -47.89 -12.82
N GLU A 461 16.60 -49.14 -13.17
CA GLU A 461 16.49 -49.65 -14.55
C GLU A 461 15.13 -50.31 -14.85
N GLY A 462 14.10 -50.08 -14.03
CA GLY A 462 12.74 -50.59 -14.23
C GLY A 462 12.24 -51.51 -13.10
N MET A 463 11.40 -52.50 -13.45
CA MET A 463 10.74 -53.36 -12.45
C MET A 463 11.73 -54.33 -11.77
N LYS A 464 11.39 -54.76 -10.55
CA LYS A 464 12.13 -55.81 -9.84
C LYS A 464 11.54 -57.19 -10.10
N ASP A 465 12.41 -58.19 -10.21
CA ASP A 465 12.01 -59.60 -10.21
C ASP A 465 11.45 -60.03 -8.85
N PHE A 466 10.42 -60.87 -8.88
CA PHE A 466 9.86 -61.58 -7.73
C PHE A 466 9.24 -62.90 -8.20
N GLU A 467 8.94 -63.79 -7.25
CA GLU A 467 8.35 -65.10 -7.54
C GLU A 467 7.04 -65.26 -6.77
N ASP A 468 5.95 -65.63 -7.46
CA ASP A 468 4.68 -65.91 -6.79
C ASP A 468 4.75 -67.21 -5.99
N GLN A 469 4.37 -67.13 -4.71
CA GLN A 469 4.31 -68.26 -3.79
C GLN A 469 2.85 -68.66 -3.50
N ILE A 470 1.86 -67.87 -3.94
CA ILE A 470 0.44 -68.13 -3.68
C ILE A 470 -0.11 -69.20 -4.62
N ARG A 471 0.21 -69.16 -5.92
CA ARG A 471 -0.33 -70.09 -6.91
C ARG A 471 -0.12 -71.55 -6.52
N ASP A 472 1.09 -71.94 -6.15
CA ASP A 472 1.41 -73.31 -5.71
C ASP A 472 0.54 -73.77 -4.53
N VAL A 473 0.32 -72.90 -3.55
CA VAL A 473 -0.53 -73.18 -2.38
C VAL A 473 -2.00 -73.30 -2.75
N VAL A 474 -2.47 -72.49 -3.70
CA VAL A 474 -3.84 -72.58 -4.25
C VAL A 474 -4.02 -73.84 -5.09
N GLU A 475 -3.05 -74.21 -5.92
CA GLU A 475 -3.09 -75.44 -6.73
C GLU A 475 -3.10 -76.70 -5.84
N GLN A 476 -2.24 -76.76 -4.81
CA GLN A 476 -2.15 -77.88 -3.87
C GLN A 476 -3.38 -78.03 -2.95
N ASN A 477 -4.08 -76.94 -2.63
CA ASN A 477 -5.28 -77.01 -1.77
C ASN A 477 -6.49 -77.51 -2.56
N GLU A 478 -6.96 -78.74 -2.30
CA GLU A 478 -8.11 -79.33 -3.01
C GLU A 478 -9.44 -78.61 -2.72
N ASN A 479 -9.64 -78.12 -1.50
CA ASN A 479 -10.92 -77.55 -1.03
C ASN A 479 -10.68 -76.29 -0.17
N PRO A 480 -10.18 -75.17 -0.77
CA PRO A 480 -9.94 -73.93 -0.05
C PRO A 480 -11.24 -73.25 0.41
N PRO A 481 -11.19 -72.38 1.45
CA PRO A 481 -12.33 -71.58 1.91
C PRO A 481 -12.65 -70.38 0.98
N PHE A 482 -12.09 -70.34 -0.22
CA PHE A 482 -12.19 -69.26 -1.21
C PHE A 482 -12.33 -69.83 -2.62
N ASP A 483 -12.72 -68.98 -3.59
CA ASP A 483 -12.89 -69.37 -4.99
C ASP A 483 -11.53 -69.71 -5.65
N LYS A 484 -11.25 -71.01 -5.81
CA LYS A 484 -10.02 -71.53 -6.41
C LYS A 484 -9.86 -71.13 -7.88
N ASP A 485 -10.92 -71.20 -8.66
CA ASP A 485 -10.87 -70.89 -10.10
C ASP A 485 -10.65 -69.41 -10.34
N ARG A 486 -11.20 -68.53 -9.48
CA ARG A 486 -10.91 -67.10 -9.51
C ARG A 486 -9.49 -66.78 -9.03
N ALA A 487 -9.01 -67.46 -8.00
CA ALA A 487 -7.63 -67.30 -7.52
C ALA A 487 -6.60 -67.69 -8.61
N LEU A 488 -6.75 -68.85 -9.26
CA LEU A 488 -5.82 -69.33 -10.31
C LEU A 488 -5.89 -68.56 -11.64
N ARG A 489 -6.88 -67.67 -11.81
CA ARG A 489 -6.93 -66.67 -12.90
C ARG A 489 -6.21 -65.36 -12.57
N LEU A 490 -6.07 -65.06 -11.27
CA LEU A 490 -5.49 -63.81 -10.78
C LEU A 490 -4.00 -64.00 -10.46
N TYR A 491 -3.67 -65.07 -9.72
CA TYR A 491 -2.31 -65.57 -9.51
C TYR A 491 -1.92 -66.48 -10.68
N ILE A 492 -1.16 -65.94 -11.63
CA ILE A 492 -0.84 -66.58 -12.92
C ILE A 492 0.43 -67.42 -12.90
N GLU A 493 0.63 -68.24 -13.94
CA GLU A 493 1.88 -68.96 -14.16
C GLU A 493 3.08 -68.00 -14.27
N LYS A 494 4.20 -68.35 -13.62
CA LYS A 494 5.43 -67.55 -13.56
C LYS A 494 5.87 -67.03 -14.93
N THR A 495 5.85 -67.87 -15.96
CA THR A 495 6.28 -67.52 -17.34
C THR A 495 5.43 -66.44 -18.04
N VAL A 496 4.26 -66.11 -17.48
CA VAL A 496 3.42 -64.99 -17.93
C VAL A 496 3.73 -63.74 -17.12
N MET A 497 4.00 -63.86 -15.82
CA MET A 497 4.39 -62.73 -14.97
C MET A 497 5.78 -62.21 -15.34
N ASP A 498 6.75 -63.11 -15.52
CA ASP A 498 8.12 -62.80 -15.95
C ASP A 498 8.12 -61.93 -17.22
N ARG A 499 7.28 -62.27 -18.21
CA ARG A 499 7.15 -61.50 -19.46
C ARG A 499 6.50 -60.14 -19.24
N LEU A 500 5.54 -60.01 -18.33
CA LEU A 500 4.91 -58.72 -18.03
C LEU A 500 5.90 -57.77 -17.32
N ILE A 501 6.78 -58.31 -16.48
CA ILE A 501 7.91 -57.60 -15.86
C ILE A 501 8.92 -57.17 -16.94
N GLU A 502 9.28 -58.08 -17.86
CA GLU A 502 10.18 -57.83 -19.01
C GLU A 502 9.62 -56.72 -19.94
N GLU A 503 8.36 -56.84 -20.39
CA GLU A 503 7.67 -55.89 -21.28
C GLU A 503 7.54 -54.47 -20.70
N ASP A 504 7.44 -54.34 -19.37
CA ASP A 504 7.37 -53.04 -18.69
C ASP A 504 8.76 -52.47 -18.38
N THR A 505 9.74 -53.34 -18.09
CA THR A 505 11.14 -52.96 -17.86
C THR A 505 11.81 -52.48 -19.14
N ASP A 506 11.57 -53.16 -20.27
CA ASP A 506 12.10 -52.72 -21.57
C ASP A 506 11.48 -51.39 -22.04
N ARG A 507 10.21 -51.11 -21.68
CA ARG A 507 9.59 -49.80 -21.93
C ARG A 507 10.29 -48.68 -21.16
N TYR A 508 10.52 -48.91 -19.86
CA TYR A 508 11.26 -47.96 -19.03
C TYR A 508 12.70 -47.79 -19.52
N ARG A 509 13.40 -48.88 -19.86
CA ARG A 509 14.78 -48.84 -20.38
C ARG A 509 14.89 -48.06 -21.69
N GLN A 510 13.96 -48.21 -22.63
CA GLN A 510 13.93 -47.43 -23.87
C GLN A 510 13.76 -45.92 -23.60
N ALA A 511 12.90 -45.55 -22.65
CA ALA A 511 12.76 -44.16 -22.23
C ALA A 511 13.99 -43.64 -21.48
N LEU A 512 14.64 -44.48 -20.66
CA LEU A 512 15.88 -44.17 -19.94
C LEU A 512 17.06 -43.95 -20.91
N GLU A 513 17.22 -44.81 -21.91
CA GLU A 513 18.19 -44.64 -23.01
C GLU A 513 17.97 -43.30 -23.74
N ALA A 514 16.71 -42.91 -23.96
CA ALA A 514 16.37 -41.62 -24.53
C ALA A 514 16.81 -40.44 -23.64
N THR A 515 16.92 -40.58 -22.31
CA THR A 515 17.45 -39.51 -21.44
C THR A 515 18.96 -39.28 -21.64
N GLY A 516 19.74 -40.32 -21.98
CA GLY A 516 21.12 -40.14 -22.44
C GLY A 516 22.13 -41.25 -22.13
N ASP A 517 21.84 -42.16 -21.21
CA ASP A 517 22.60 -43.42 -21.05
C ASP A 517 21.81 -44.43 -20.20
N VAL A 518 22.30 -45.68 -20.12
CA VAL A 518 21.87 -46.66 -19.10
C VAL A 518 22.94 -46.70 -18.00
N PHE A 519 22.52 -46.60 -16.74
CA PHE A 519 23.43 -46.30 -15.63
C PHE A 519 24.12 -47.53 -14.99
N GLY A 520 23.91 -48.74 -15.52
CA GLY A 520 24.64 -49.94 -15.11
C GLY A 520 24.41 -50.34 -13.66
N GLY A 521 23.21 -50.13 -13.14
CA GLY A 521 22.82 -50.38 -11.76
C GLY A 521 23.20 -49.29 -10.74
N ILE A 522 23.74 -48.14 -11.16
CA ILE A 522 24.02 -46.99 -10.29
C ILE A 522 22.92 -45.94 -10.47
N GLU A 523 22.11 -45.63 -9.44
CA GLU A 523 21.10 -44.57 -9.57
C GLU A 523 21.71 -43.17 -9.40
N PRO A 524 21.74 -42.31 -10.43
CA PRO A 524 22.30 -40.97 -10.32
C PRO A 524 21.49 -40.02 -9.41
N VAL A 525 20.16 -40.05 -9.42
CA VAL A 525 19.35 -39.07 -8.66
C VAL A 525 19.55 -39.26 -7.16
N GLN A 526 19.47 -40.51 -6.66
CA GLN A 526 19.75 -40.81 -5.26
C GLN A 526 21.21 -40.46 -4.88
N ARG A 527 22.19 -40.83 -5.73
CA ARG A 527 23.59 -40.47 -5.52
C ARG A 527 23.80 -38.96 -5.38
N PHE A 528 23.11 -38.15 -6.19
CA PHE A 528 23.28 -36.70 -6.16
C PHE A 528 22.47 -36.01 -5.05
N HIS A 529 21.36 -36.59 -4.60
CA HIS A 529 20.76 -36.21 -3.31
C HIS A 529 21.76 -36.39 -2.16
N GLU A 530 22.36 -37.59 -2.04
CA GLU A 530 23.36 -37.88 -0.98
C GLU A 530 24.60 -36.97 -1.08
N ALA A 531 25.08 -36.71 -2.30
CA ALA A 531 26.19 -35.78 -2.54
C ALA A 531 25.83 -34.32 -2.19
N PHE A 532 24.59 -33.88 -2.44
CA PHE A 532 24.14 -32.53 -2.08
C PHE A 532 24.17 -32.31 -0.57
N GLN A 533 23.74 -33.29 0.24
CA GLN A 533 23.74 -33.21 1.70
C GLN A 533 25.15 -33.19 2.32
N ALA A 534 26.21 -33.40 1.54
CA ALA A 534 27.58 -33.32 2.02
C ALA A 534 27.98 -31.90 2.47
N PRO A 535 28.91 -31.75 3.44
CA PRO A 535 29.41 -30.44 3.84
C PRO A 535 30.18 -29.74 2.72
N LEU A 536 29.91 -28.45 2.49
CA LEU A 536 30.63 -27.64 1.51
C LEU A 536 32.05 -27.34 2.01
N ASN A 537 33.05 -27.65 1.19
CA ASN A 537 34.42 -27.14 1.37
C ASN A 537 34.56 -25.70 0.83
N ALA A 538 35.70 -25.07 1.09
CA ALA A 538 35.96 -23.69 0.69
C ALA A 538 35.79 -23.41 -0.83
N SER A 539 36.06 -24.38 -1.70
CA SER A 539 35.88 -24.22 -3.16
C SER A 539 34.40 -24.23 -3.55
N HIS A 540 33.62 -25.16 -3.01
CA HIS A 540 32.17 -25.23 -3.26
C HIS A 540 31.44 -24.01 -2.71
N ALA A 541 31.78 -23.59 -1.48
CA ALA A 541 31.20 -22.41 -0.85
C ALA A 541 31.51 -21.12 -1.63
N ALA A 542 32.73 -20.95 -2.15
CA ALA A 542 33.11 -19.80 -2.97
C ALA A 542 32.39 -19.79 -4.33
N ALA A 543 32.39 -20.94 -5.02
CA ALA A 543 31.76 -21.07 -6.33
C ALA A 543 30.23 -20.88 -6.28
N ALA A 544 29.57 -21.34 -5.21
CA ALA A 544 28.13 -21.15 -4.99
C ALA A 544 27.71 -19.67 -4.79
N VAL A 545 28.66 -18.77 -4.45
CA VAL A 545 28.44 -17.31 -4.41
C VAL A 545 29.10 -16.57 -5.58
N GLY A 546 29.57 -17.28 -6.61
CA GLY A 546 30.17 -16.70 -7.82
C GLY A 546 31.56 -16.07 -7.61
N LEU A 547 32.34 -16.54 -6.63
CA LEU A 547 33.67 -16.02 -6.32
C LEU A 547 34.76 -17.10 -6.40
N GLU A 548 35.97 -16.70 -6.79
CA GLU A 548 37.16 -17.55 -6.65
C GLU A 548 37.44 -17.86 -5.15
N PRO A 549 37.98 -19.05 -4.82
CA PRO A 549 38.24 -19.44 -3.43
C PRO A 549 39.13 -18.47 -2.65
N GLU A 550 40.20 -17.95 -3.24
CA GLU A 550 41.08 -16.98 -2.56
C GLU A 550 40.37 -15.66 -2.26
N THR A 551 39.51 -15.19 -3.17
CA THR A 551 38.71 -13.97 -3.01
C THR A 551 37.65 -14.14 -1.91
N PHE A 552 36.96 -15.28 -1.88
CA PHE A 552 35.94 -15.59 -0.87
C PHE A 552 36.55 -15.73 0.54
N LEU A 553 37.63 -16.50 0.67
CA LEU A 553 38.37 -16.61 1.94
C LEU A 553 38.99 -15.27 2.36
N GLY A 554 39.42 -14.44 1.39
CA GLY A 554 39.83 -13.06 1.62
C GLY A 554 38.73 -12.19 2.24
N LYS A 555 37.49 -12.28 1.73
CA LYS A 555 36.32 -11.58 2.30
C LYS A 555 35.96 -12.08 3.70
N ILE A 556 35.93 -13.40 3.94
CA ILE A 556 35.63 -13.97 5.27
C ILE A 556 36.61 -13.44 6.33
N ASN A 557 37.90 -13.37 6.04
CA ASN A 557 38.91 -12.85 6.98
C ASN A 557 38.82 -11.31 7.21
N GLN A 558 38.00 -10.58 6.45
CA GLN A 558 37.89 -9.12 6.49
C GLN A 558 36.53 -8.60 6.97
N ASN A 559 35.50 -9.44 7.00
CA ASN A 559 34.12 -9.07 7.34
C ASN A 559 33.62 -9.90 8.53
N VAL A 560 33.24 -9.22 9.61
CA VAL A 560 32.84 -9.83 10.88
C VAL A 560 31.46 -10.49 10.79
N SER A 561 30.57 -10.00 9.92
CA SER A 561 29.26 -10.64 9.68
C SER A 561 29.42 -12.04 9.08
N LEU A 562 30.31 -12.23 8.10
CA LEU A 562 30.62 -13.56 7.54
C LEU A 562 31.25 -14.49 8.59
N GLN A 563 32.01 -13.95 9.55
CA GLN A 563 32.59 -14.72 10.65
C GLN A 563 31.51 -15.15 11.67
N ASN A 564 30.56 -14.27 11.97
CA ASN A 564 29.41 -14.55 12.84
C ASN A 564 28.46 -15.61 12.25
N LEU A 565 28.36 -15.68 10.91
CA LEU A 565 27.68 -16.76 10.17
C LEU A 565 28.48 -18.09 10.15
N GLY A 566 29.56 -18.20 10.94
CA GLY A 566 30.35 -19.42 11.12
C GLY A 566 31.37 -19.73 10.02
N LEU A 567 31.42 -18.93 8.95
CA LEU A 567 32.22 -19.24 7.76
C LEU A 567 33.74 -19.22 7.98
N GLN A 568 34.22 -18.67 9.10
CA GLN A 568 35.64 -18.70 9.47
C GLN A 568 36.21 -20.14 9.53
N VAL A 569 35.38 -21.18 9.69
CA VAL A 569 35.82 -22.57 9.61
C VAL A 569 36.47 -22.90 8.26
N LEU A 570 36.02 -22.29 7.16
CA LEU A 570 36.49 -22.51 5.79
C LEU A 570 37.91 -21.98 5.54
N THR A 571 38.44 -21.11 6.40
CA THR A 571 39.80 -20.58 6.27
C THR A 571 40.87 -21.55 6.82
N ASN A 572 40.45 -22.68 7.39
CA ASN A 572 41.35 -23.72 7.88
C ASN A 572 41.60 -24.77 6.77
N GLU A 573 42.78 -25.38 6.78
CA GLU A 573 43.09 -26.54 5.93
C GLU A 573 42.11 -27.69 6.22
N GLY A 574 41.38 -28.14 5.19
CA GLY A 574 40.28 -29.14 5.33
C GLY A 574 38.95 -28.60 5.89
N GLY A 575 38.81 -27.28 6.08
CA GLY A 575 37.60 -26.65 6.61
C GLY A 575 36.36 -26.85 5.73
N ASN A 576 35.22 -27.09 6.37
CA ASN A 576 33.92 -27.29 5.71
C ASN A 576 32.75 -26.75 6.57
N VAL A 577 31.63 -26.43 5.91
CA VAL A 577 30.35 -25.96 6.50
C VAL A 577 29.24 -26.94 6.13
N LYS A 578 28.31 -27.21 7.06
CA LYS A 578 27.19 -28.13 6.83
C LYS A 578 26.15 -27.53 5.87
N ARG A 579 25.52 -28.37 5.03
CA ARG A 579 24.61 -27.93 3.95
C ARG A 579 23.36 -27.21 4.49
N ASP A 580 22.81 -27.67 5.61
CA ASP A 580 21.71 -27.00 6.32
C ASP A 580 22.09 -25.56 6.74
N ALA A 581 23.17 -25.42 7.51
CA ALA A 581 23.68 -24.13 7.99
C ALA A 581 24.11 -23.19 6.85
N TRP A 582 24.60 -23.73 5.73
CA TRP A 582 24.86 -22.96 4.50
C TRP A 582 23.56 -22.45 3.87
N THR A 583 22.58 -23.32 3.70
CA THR A 583 21.36 -23.05 2.93
C THR A 583 20.44 -22.08 3.67
N SER A 584 20.20 -22.28 4.97
CA SER A 584 19.36 -21.39 5.78
C SER A 584 19.92 -19.97 5.96
N ASN A 585 21.23 -19.77 5.73
CA ASN A 585 21.89 -18.46 5.86
C ASN A 585 22.31 -17.85 4.51
N PHE A 586 22.01 -18.49 3.38
CA PHE A 586 22.61 -18.13 2.08
C PHE A 586 22.37 -16.66 1.69
N GLU A 587 21.15 -16.14 1.86
CA GLU A 587 20.82 -14.73 1.60
C GLU A 587 21.66 -13.78 2.46
N GLN A 588 21.86 -14.10 3.75
CA GLN A 588 22.70 -13.30 4.66
C GLN A 588 24.18 -13.38 4.32
N ILE A 589 24.66 -14.53 3.83
CA ILE A 589 26.02 -14.69 3.31
C ILE A 589 26.22 -13.78 2.08
N VAL A 590 25.30 -13.82 1.12
CA VAL A 590 25.35 -12.97 -0.09
C VAL A 590 25.23 -11.48 0.24
N SER A 591 24.36 -11.11 1.19
CA SER A 591 24.26 -9.74 1.70
C SER A 591 25.57 -9.27 2.34
N ALA A 592 26.14 -10.05 3.27
CA ALA A 592 27.38 -9.73 3.96
C ALA A 592 28.64 -9.74 3.05
N LEU A 593 28.61 -10.45 1.93
CA LEU A 593 29.68 -10.36 0.91
C LEU A 593 29.72 -8.98 0.23
N ASN A 594 28.63 -8.21 0.28
CA ASN A 594 28.48 -6.91 -0.39
C ASN A 594 28.35 -5.71 0.57
N THR A 595 27.97 -5.92 1.84
CA THR A 595 27.75 -4.86 2.83
C THR A 595 28.83 -4.78 3.93
N PRO A 596 29.03 -3.60 4.57
CA PRO A 596 29.88 -3.48 5.77
C PRO A 596 29.26 -4.12 7.02
N ASP A 597 30.10 -4.47 8.01
CA ASP A 597 29.83 -5.27 9.23
C ASP A 597 28.61 -4.90 10.12
N SER A 598 27.86 -3.84 9.83
CA SER A 598 26.85 -3.27 10.75
C SER A 598 25.39 -3.40 10.31
N VAL A 599 25.09 -4.05 9.17
CA VAL A 599 23.71 -4.25 8.68
C VAL A 599 23.54 -5.67 8.14
N LEU A 600 23.06 -6.58 8.99
CA LEU A 600 22.42 -7.83 8.56
C LEU A 600 20.89 -7.66 8.66
N PRO A 601 20.11 -8.06 7.65
CA PRO A 601 18.66 -8.21 7.80
C PRO A 601 18.35 -9.37 8.79
N PRO A 602 17.14 -9.43 9.36
CA PRO A 602 16.72 -10.59 10.16
C PRO A 602 16.73 -11.88 9.31
N VAL A 603 16.79 -13.04 9.96
CA VAL A 603 16.59 -14.33 9.28
C VAL A 603 15.13 -14.39 8.84
N VAL A 604 14.90 -14.58 7.54
CA VAL A 604 13.56 -14.87 7.02
C VAL A 604 13.32 -16.37 7.19
N GLU A 605 12.62 -16.76 8.25
CA GLU A 605 12.14 -18.12 8.43
C GLU A 605 11.13 -18.43 7.31
N ARG A 606 11.54 -19.21 6.31
CA ARG A 606 10.60 -19.79 5.34
C ARG A 606 9.66 -20.74 6.10
N PRO A 607 8.33 -20.63 5.94
CA PRO A 607 7.40 -21.47 6.70
C PRO A 607 7.57 -22.94 6.33
N GLU A 608 7.70 -23.82 7.35
CA GLU A 608 7.77 -25.27 7.12
C GLU A 608 6.50 -25.76 6.40
N ARG A 609 6.69 -26.33 5.22
CA ARG A 609 5.60 -26.82 4.37
C ARG A 609 5.21 -28.22 4.83
N ILE A 610 4.20 -28.28 5.71
CA ILE A 610 3.78 -29.52 6.39
C ILE A 610 3.30 -30.58 5.36
N PRO A 611 3.89 -31.79 5.35
CA PRO A 611 3.43 -32.92 4.54
C PRO A 611 1.91 -33.18 4.64
N GLY A 612 1.23 -33.24 3.49
CA GLY A 612 -0.20 -33.55 3.39
C GLY A 612 -1.21 -32.49 3.86
N ALA A 613 -0.79 -31.25 4.18
CA ALA A 613 -1.63 -30.28 4.90
C ALA A 613 -2.59 -29.39 4.07
N GLY A 614 -3.20 -29.94 3.02
CA GLY A 614 -4.31 -29.30 2.28
C GLY A 614 -3.92 -28.25 1.23
N VAL A 615 -4.91 -27.43 0.83
CA VAL A 615 -4.80 -26.43 -0.25
C VAL A 615 -3.75 -25.37 0.11
N HIS A 616 -2.84 -25.16 -0.84
CA HIS A 616 -1.86 -24.10 -0.79
C HIS A 616 -2.55 -22.75 -0.98
N ILE A 617 -2.43 -21.90 0.03
CA ILE A 617 -2.91 -20.51 0.02
C ILE A 617 -1.73 -19.69 0.54
N PRO A 618 -0.86 -19.15 -0.34
CA PRO A 618 0.40 -18.52 0.07
C PRO A 618 0.18 -17.17 0.75
N ASP A 619 -0.84 -16.41 0.33
CA ASP A 619 -1.19 -15.15 1.00
C ASP A 619 -1.84 -15.44 2.37
N PRO A 620 -1.23 -14.99 3.49
CA PRO A 620 -1.73 -15.31 4.83
C PRO A 620 -3.04 -14.58 5.16
N ASN A 621 -3.33 -13.44 4.51
CA ASN A 621 -4.54 -12.68 4.73
C ASN A 621 -5.72 -13.30 3.97
N LEU A 622 -5.46 -13.84 2.77
CA LEU A 622 -6.42 -14.68 2.04
C LEU A 622 -6.67 -15.99 2.78
N ARG A 623 -5.62 -16.67 3.27
CA ARG A 623 -5.78 -17.90 4.06
C ARG A 623 -6.61 -17.64 5.32
N ALA A 624 -6.39 -16.51 6.00
CA ALA A 624 -7.21 -16.10 7.13
C ALA A 624 -8.67 -15.83 6.73
N ALA A 625 -8.93 -15.15 5.60
CA ALA A 625 -10.28 -14.90 5.10
C ALA A 625 -11.03 -16.18 4.67
N ILE A 626 -10.31 -17.17 4.14
CA ILE A 626 -10.84 -18.49 3.79
C ILE A 626 -11.12 -19.32 5.06
N ALA A 627 -10.21 -19.33 6.03
CA ALA A 627 -10.42 -19.99 7.32
C ALA A 627 -11.62 -19.39 8.08
N GLU A 628 -11.77 -18.06 8.06
CA GLU A 628 -12.92 -17.32 8.58
C GLU A 628 -14.23 -17.74 7.88
N ALA A 629 -14.22 -17.88 6.55
CA ALA A 629 -15.38 -18.33 5.77
C ALA A 629 -15.73 -19.83 5.95
N LEU A 630 -14.80 -20.63 6.46
CA LEU A 630 -14.97 -22.06 6.75
C LEU A 630 -15.21 -22.39 8.24
N ASP A 631 -15.23 -21.38 9.13
CA ASP A 631 -15.31 -21.54 10.60
C ASP A 631 -14.16 -22.37 11.19
N LYS A 632 -12.93 -22.14 10.70
CA LYS A 632 -11.70 -22.89 11.07
C LYS A 632 -10.72 -22.07 11.90
N ALA A 633 -9.88 -22.73 12.69
CA ALA A 633 -8.90 -22.07 13.53
C ALA A 633 -7.68 -21.59 12.71
N PRO A 634 -7.01 -20.48 13.11
CA PRO A 634 -5.80 -20.02 12.46
C PRO A 634 -4.69 -21.09 12.52
N GLY A 635 -4.30 -21.61 11.36
CA GLY A 635 -3.30 -22.68 11.22
C GLY A 635 -3.87 -24.06 10.88
N ASP A 636 -5.19 -24.25 10.90
CA ASP A 636 -5.78 -25.51 10.44
C ASP A 636 -5.46 -25.79 8.95
N PRO A 637 -5.31 -27.07 8.55
CA PRO A 637 -5.28 -27.45 7.13
C PRO A 637 -6.66 -27.20 6.52
N ILE A 638 -6.71 -26.62 5.32
CA ILE A 638 -7.94 -26.34 4.56
C ILE A 638 -7.95 -27.31 3.37
N THR A 639 -8.96 -28.16 3.22
CA THR A 639 -8.96 -29.18 2.16
C THR A 639 -9.64 -28.70 0.87
N THR A 640 -9.41 -29.43 -0.23
CA THR A 640 -10.06 -29.23 -1.52
C THR A 640 -11.58 -29.36 -1.45
N GLU A 641 -12.08 -30.27 -0.61
CA GLU A 641 -13.50 -30.51 -0.39
C GLU A 641 -14.13 -29.36 0.39
N GLU A 642 -13.42 -28.83 1.39
CA GLU A 642 -13.83 -27.65 2.15
C GLU A 642 -13.89 -26.40 1.27
N MET A 643 -12.85 -26.16 0.45
CA MET A 643 -12.85 -25.07 -0.54
C MET A 643 -14.04 -25.17 -1.49
N ALA A 644 -14.35 -26.37 -1.98
CA ALA A 644 -15.50 -26.62 -2.84
C ALA A 644 -16.88 -26.39 -2.16
N THR A 645 -16.94 -26.14 -0.85
CA THR A 645 -18.19 -25.70 -0.17
C THR A 645 -18.41 -24.19 -0.16
N LEU A 646 -17.38 -23.38 -0.43
CA LEU A 646 -17.45 -21.92 -0.31
C LEU A 646 -18.39 -21.31 -1.36
N GLU A 647 -19.40 -20.57 -0.89
CA GLU A 647 -20.30 -19.80 -1.77
C GLU A 647 -20.07 -18.28 -1.68
N HIS A 648 -19.47 -17.78 -0.60
CA HIS A 648 -19.25 -16.35 -0.36
C HIS A 648 -17.93 -16.12 0.38
N ILE A 649 -17.08 -15.21 -0.12
CA ILE A 649 -15.84 -14.76 0.54
C ILE A 649 -15.84 -13.24 0.63
N LYS A 650 -15.44 -12.73 1.80
CA LYS A 650 -15.26 -11.30 2.10
C LYS A 650 -13.85 -11.04 2.61
N ALA A 651 -13.10 -10.30 1.82
CA ALA A 651 -11.67 -10.07 2.03
C ALA A 651 -11.25 -8.64 1.69
N GLU A 652 -12.20 -7.71 1.73
CA GLU A 652 -12.00 -6.30 1.41
C GLU A 652 -11.02 -5.64 2.40
N GLY A 653 -10.02 -4.91 1.89
CA GLY A 653 -9.06 -4.17 2.70
C GLY A 653 -8.09 -5.02 3.54
N LYS A 654 -7.98 -6.34 3.29
CA LYS A 654 -7.15 -7.26 4.09
C LYS A 654 -5.65 -7.27 3.71
N GLY A 655 -5.23 -6.52 2.69
CA GLY A 655 -3.83 -6.43 2.25
C GLY A 655 -3.36 -7.61 1.39
N ILE A 656 -4.28 -8.32 0.75
CA ILE A 656 -4.02 -9.50 -0.08
C ILE A 656 -3.26 -9.12 -1.35
N GLN A 657 -2.37 -9.99 -1.83
CA GLN A 657 -1.61 -9.83 -3.08
C GLN A 657 -1.78 -11.00 -4.05
N ASP A 658 -1.99 -12.22 -3.54
CA ASP A 658 -2.12 -13.44 -4.31
C ASP A 658 -3.49 -14.09 -4.06
N LEU A 659 -4.09 -14.67 -5.10
CA LEU A 659 -5.39 -15.36 -5.08
C LEU A 659 -5.30 -16.89 -5.15
N THR A 660 -4.08 -17.44 -5.22
CA THR A 660 -3.79 -18.88 -5.30
C THR A 660 -4.50 -19.67 -4.19
N GLY A 661 -5.13 -20.77 -4.57
CA GLY A 661 -6.02 -21.59 -3.76
C GLY A 661 -7.52 -21.35 -4.04
N LEU A 662 -7.92 -20.19 -4.60
CA LEU A 662 -9.33 -19.92 -4.93
C LEU A 662 -9.85 -20.73 -6.12
N GLU A 663 -8.98 -21.30 -6.96
CA GLU A 663 -9.35 -22.19 -8.07
C GLU A 663 -10.13 -23.44 -7.61
N TYR A 664 -9.92 -23.86 -6.36
CA TYR A 664 -10.67 -24.96 -5.74
C TYR A 664 -12.06 -24.55 -5.21
N ALA A 665 -12.36 -23.24 -5.12
CA ALA A 665 -13.64 -22.71 -4.63
C ALA A 665 -14.76 -22.77 -5.69
N THR A 666 -14.93 -23.93 -6.33
CA THR A 666 -15.76 -24.15 -7.54
C THR A 666 -17.26 -23.79 -7.40
N ARG A 667 -17.75 -23.51 -6.19
CA ARG A 667 -19.14 -23.08 -5.90
C ARG A 667 -19.27 -21.61 -5.49
N LEU A 668 -18.19 -20.82 -5.59
CA LEU A 668 -18.13 -19.43 -5.18
C LEU A 668 -19.08 -18.55 -6.03
N LYS A 669 -20.02 -17.88 -5.37
CA LYS A 669 -21.03 -16.99 -5.98
C LYS A 669 -20.71 -15.51 -5.75
N SER A 670 -20.02 -15.19 -4.66
CA SER A 670 -19.64 -13.82 -4.31
C SER A 670 -18.20 -13.74 -3.82
N LEU A 671 -17.42 -12.85 -4.41
CA LEU A 671 -16.05 -12.55 -4.00
C LEU A 671 -15.86 -11.04 -3.82
N GLY A 672 -15.68 -10.60 -2.58
CA GLY A 672 -15.31 -9.23 -2.24
C GLY A 672 -13.81 -9.13 -1.98
N ILE A 673 -13.06 -8.52 -2.89
CA ILE A 673 -11.59 -8.38 -2.82
C ILE A 673 -11.10 -6.94 -3.01
N SER A 674 -11.99 -5.95 -2.93
CA SER A 674 -11.67 -4.52 -3.04
C SER A 674 -10.63 -4.03 -2.03
N GLY A 675 -9.84 -3.03 -2.40
CA GLY A 675 -8.86 -2.38 -1.51
C GLY A 675 -7.68 -3.27 -1.11
N ASN A 676 -7.29 -4.20 -1.97
CA ASN A 676 -6.13 -5.08 -1.80
C ASN A 676 -5.01 -4.67 -2.80
N GLN A 677 -3.97 -5.49 -2.93
CA GLN A 677 -2.80 -5.25 -3.78
C GLN A 677 -2.63 -6.33 -4.87
N ILE A 678 -3.73 -6.98 -5.24
CA ILE A 678 -3.80 -8.08 -6.21
C ILE A 678 -3.41 -7.58 -7.61
N SER A 679 -2.77 -8.44 -8.39
CA SER A 679 -2.41 -8.17 -9.79
C SER A 679 -2.84 -9.26 -10.78
N ASP A 680 -2.89 -10.52 -10.34
CA ASP A 680 -3.37 -11.65 -11.15
C ASP A 680 -4.78 -12.11 -10.72
N LEU A 681 -5.58 -12.51 -11.70
CA LEU A 681 -6.91 -13.11 -11.55
C LEU A 681 -6.97 -14.54 -12.11
N SER A 682 -5.86 -15.14 -12.55
CA SER A 682 -5.82 -16.51 -13.08
C SER A 682 -6.40 -17.59 -12.13
N PRO A 683 -6.32 -17.48 -10.78
CA PRO A 683 -7.02 -18.40 -9.86
C PRO A 683 -8.55 -18.37 -9.97
N LEU A 684 -9.14 -17.37 -10.66
CA LEU A 684 -10.59 -17.29 -10.91
C LEU A 684 -11.00 -17.93 -12.26
N ALA A 685 -10.05 -18.41 -13.07
CA ALA A 685 -10.24 -18.95 -14.42
C ALA A 685 -10.97 -20.32 -14.46
N GLY A 686 -12.24 -20.31 -14.08
CA GLY A 686 -13.08 -21.51 -13.98
C GLY A 686 -14.24 -21.40 -13.00
N LEU A 687 -14.34 -20.29 -12.24
CA LEU A 687 -15.41 -20.08 -11.24
C LEU A 687 -16.73 -19.67 -11.92
N ILE A 688 -17.34 -20.62 -12.63
CA ILE A 688 -18.53 -20.39 -13.47
C ILE A 688 -19.81 -20.05 -12.68
N GLU A 689 -19.88 -20.35 -11.37
CA GLU A 689 -21.02 -19.99 -10.50
C GLU A 689 -20.92 -18.55 -9.94
N LEU A 690 -19.83 -17.83 -10.22
CA LEU A 690 -19.60 -16.48 -9.73
C LEU A 690 -20.64 -15.49 -10.29
N ARG A 691 -21.28 -14.73 -9.40
CA ARG A 691 -22.39 -13.80 -9.69
C ARG A 691 -22.02 -12.35 -9.37
N THR A 692 -21.26 -12.13 -8.30
CA THR A 692 -20.86 -10.79 -7.86
C THR A 692 -19.36 -10.74 -7.54
N LEU A 693 -18.63 -9.90 -8.27
CA LEU A 693 -17.20 -9.66 -8.06
C LEU A 693 -16.93 -8.17 -7.84
N PHE A 694 -16.26 -7.84 -6.73
CA PHE A 694 -15.87 -6.48 -6.35
C PHE A 694 -14.34 -6.39 -6.33
N THR A 695 -13.74 -5.63 -7.25
CA THR A 695 -12.27 -5.53 -7.39
C THR A 695 -11.69 -4.13 -7.14
N TRP A 696 -12.51 -3.08 -7.06
CA TRP A 696 -12.04 -1.69 -6.94
C TRP A 696 -10.96 -1.49 -5.87
N GLY A 697 -9.95 -0.68 -6.19
CA GLY A 697 -8.81 -0.39 -5.32
C GLY A 697 -7.64 -1.38 -5.44
N ASN A 698 -7.70 -2.36 -6.35
CA ASN A 698 -6.55 -3.19 -6.73
C ASN A 698 -5.86 -2.61 -7.98
N GLU A 699 -5.10 -1.52 -7.83
CA GLU A 699 -4.51 -0.71 -8.92
C GLU A 699 -3.55 -1.45 -9.89
N LYS A 700 -3.23 -2.72 -9.61
CA LYS A 700 -2.32 -3.55 -10.41
C LYS A 700 -3.03 -4.57 -11.31
N ILE A 701 -4.33 -4.81 -11.14
CA ILE A 701 -5.05 -5.74 -12.03
C ILE A 701 -5.25 -5.07 -13.38
N THR A 702 -4.64 -5.62 -14.44
CA THR A 702 -4.76 -5.11 -15.81
C THR A 702 -5.33 -6.12 -16.80
N ASP A 703 -5.34 -7.42 -16.46
CA ASP A 703 -6.04 -8.45 -17.24
C ASP A 703 -7.25 -9.01 -16.48
N PHE A 704 -8.36 -9.13 -17.20
CA PHE A 704 -9.62 -9.70 -16.73
C PHE A 704 -10.09 -10.85 -17.65
N SER A 705 -9.25 -11.29 -18.60
CA SER A 705 -9.50 -12.46 -19.45
C SER A 705 -9.82 -13.76 -18.69
N PRO A 706 -9.32 -14.02 -17.45
CA PRO A 706 -9.78 -15.14 -16.62
C PRO A 706 -11.30 -15.22 -16.39
N LEU A 707 -12.00 -14.08 -16.45
CA LEU A 707 -13.45 -14.00 -16.21
C LEU A 707 -14.31 -14.31 -17.44
N ALA A 708 -13.71 -14.61 -18.61
CA ALA A 708 -14.43 -14.75 -19.88
C ALA A 708 -15.51 -15.86 -19.88
N GLU A 709 -15.35 -16.91 -19.07
CA GLU A 709 -16.32 -18.01 -18.93
C GLU A 709 -17.22 -17.88 -17.69
N SER A 710 -17.09 -16.84 -16.86
CA SER A 710 -17.90 -16.59 -15.66
C SER A 710 -19.30 -16.04 -16.02
N VAL A 711 -20.00 -16.73 -16.92
CA VAL A 711 -21.25 -16.30 -17.58
C VAL A 711 -22.43 -16.03 -16.64
N ASN A 712 -22.35 -16.43 -15.36
CA ASN A 712 -23.36 -16.13 -14.34
C ASN A 712 -23.15 -14.77 -13.62
N LEU A 713 -22.10 -14.01 -13.96
CA LEU A 713 -21.86 -12.67 -13.41
C LEU A 713 -23.03 -11.73 -13.70
N SER A 714 -23.64 -11.19 -12.64
CA SER A 714 -24.69 -10.17 -12.68
C SER A 714 -24.22 -8.82 -12.13
N TYR A 715 -23.16 -8.80 -11.30
CA TYR A 715 -22.49 -7.59 -10.84
C TYR A 715 -20.97 -7.70 -11.07
N LEU A 716 -20.40 -6.70 -11.72
CA LEU A 716 -18.96 -6.58 -11.93
C LEU A 716 -18.49 -5.12 -11.75
N ASP A 717 -17.47 -4.92 -10.91
CA ASP A 717 -16.80 -3.64 -10.68
C ASP A 717 -15.29 -3.78 -10.90
N ILE A 718 -14.79 -3.05 -11.92
CA ILE A 718 -13.39 -3.05 -12.39
C ILE A 718 -12.88 -1.61 -12.65
N CYS A 719 -13.26 -0.68 -11.78
CA CYS A 719 -12.83 0.72 -11.88
C CYS A 719 -11.34 0.91 -11.57
N GLY A 720 -10.70 1.92 -12.18
CA GLY A 720 -9.31 2.32 -11.89
C GLY A 720 -8.22 1.40 -12.45
N SER A 721 -8.59 0.45 -13.33
CA SER A 721 -7.74 -0.68 -13.74
C SER A 721 -6.99 -0.47 -15.08
N LYS A 722 -7.07 0.73 -15.67
CA LYS A 722 -6.42 1.12 -16.96
C LYS A 722 -6.75 0.19 -18.13
N ILE A 723 -7.93 -0.43 -18.10
CA ILE A 723 -8.36 -1.42 -19.10
C ILE A 723 -8.67 -0.71 -20.42
N SER A 724 -8.29 -1.35 -21.53
CA SER A 724 -8.67 -0.94 -22.89
C SER A 724 -9.25 -2.08 -23.74
N ASP A 725 -8.86 -3.35 -23.53
CA ASP A 725 -9.60 -4.49 -24.10
C ASP A 725 -10.67 -5.01 -23.14
N LEU A 726 -11.90 -5.05 -23.64
CA LEU A 726 -13.09 -5.57 -22.95
C LEU A 726 -13.67 -6.80 -23.67
N SER A 727 -12.85 -7.48 -24.48
CA SER A 727 -13.26 -8.64 -25.27
C SER A 727 -13.86 -9.79 -24.44
N PHE A 728 -13.41 -9.98 -23.19
CA PHE A 728 -13.94 -10.98 -22.27
C PHE A 728 -15.42 -10.76 -21.90
N LEU A 729 -15.89 -9.49 -21.85
CA LEU A 729 -17.29 -9.16 -21.51
C LEU A 729 -18.30 -9.67 -22.54
N LYS A 730 -17.88 -10.03 -23.76
CA LYS A 730 -18.75 -10.44 -24.87
C LYS A 730 -19.65 -11.66 -24.56
N LYS A 731 -19.31 -12.47 -23.56
CA LYS A 731 -20.10 -13.63 -23.10
C LYS A 731 -21.00 -13.33 -21.90
N LEU A 732 -20.78 -12.24 -21.17
CA LEU A 732 -21.37 -11.99 -19.85
C LEU A 732 -22.76 -11.33 -19.94
N VAL A 733 -23.64 -11.91 -20.76
CA VAL A 733 -24.98 -11.35 -21.09
C VAL A 733 -25.95 -11.25 -19.91
N ASN A 734 -25.60 -11.81 -18.75
CA ASN A 734 -26.38 -11.75 -17.51
C ASN A 734 -26.00 -10.57 -16.60
N LEU A 735 -25.04 -9.71 -16.99
CA LEU A 735 -24.69 -8.51 -16.23
C LEU A 735 -25.89 -7.56 -16.07
N GLU A 736 -26.26 -7.26 -14.84
CA GLU A 736 -27.30 -6.30 -14.45
C GLU A 736 -26.69 -4.95 -14.03
N ILE A 737 -25.49 -4.97 -13.46
CA ILE A 737 -24.72 -3.78 -13.02
C ILE A 737 -23.25 -3.94 -13.44
N LEU A 738 -22.70 -2.91 -14.08
CA LEU A 738 -21.33 -2.88 -14.57
C LEU A 738 -20.67 -1.51 -14.29
N TYR A 739 -19.54 -1.52 -13.58
CA TYR A 739 -18.72 -0.34 -13.32
C TYR A 739 -17.35 -0.45 -14.02
N LEU A 740 -17.04 0.55 -14.86
CA LEU A 740 -15.87 0.67 -15.74
C LEU A 740 -15.18 2.04 -15.60
N ILE A 741 -15.41 2.74 -14.49
CA ILE A 741 -14.99 4.13 -14.26
C ILE A 741 -13.45 4.23 -14.14
N GLU A 742 -12.85 5.32 -14.59
CA GLU A 742 -11.39 5.55 -14.55
C GLU A 742 -10.58 4.44 -15.26
N ASN A 743 -10.85 4.28 -16.55
CA ASN A 743 -10.14 3.35 -17.45
C ASN A 743 -9.75 4.07 -18.75
N GLU A 744 -9.18 3.35 -19.73
CA GLU A 744 -8.70 3.93 -20.99
C GLU A 744 -9.63 3.62 -22.19
N ILE A 745 -10.90 3.31 -21.92
CA ILE A 745 -11.86 2.74 -22.88
C ILE A 745 -12.27 3.79 -23.92
N SER A 746 -12.30 3.39 -25.19
CA SER A 746 -12.83 4.20 -26.30
C SER A 746 -13.83 3.46 -27.20
N ASP A 747 -13.71 2.14 -27.35
CA ASP A 747 -14.68 1.29 -28.05
C ASP A 747 -15.62 0.59 -27.06
N ILE A 748 -16.89 0.99 -27.07
CA ILE A 748 -17.97 0.37 -26.28
C ILE A 748 -18.99 -0.41 -27.15
N SER A 749 -18.60 -0.81 -28.37
CA SER A 749 -19.47 -1.54 -29.31
C SER A 749 -19.99 -2.87 -28.78
N PHE A 750 -19.21 -3.54 -27.91
CA PHE A 750 -19.56 -4.82 -27.29
C PHE A 750 -20.79 -4.73 -26.37
N LEU A 751 -21.07 -3.57 -25.77
CA LEU A 751 -22.17 -3.36 -24.83
C LEU A 751 -23.55 -3.63 -25.45
N ARG A 752 -23.69 -3.53 -26.78
CA ARG A 752 -24.97 -3.75 -27.48
C ARG A 752 -25.58 -5.14 -27.22
N ASN A 753 -24.77 -6.12 -26.79
CA ASN A 753 -25.23 -7.47 -26.45
C ASN A 753 -25.61 -7.64 -24.97
N LEU A 754 -25.29 -6.68 -24.09
CA LEU A 754 -25.51 -6.76 -22.64
C LEU A 754 -26.89 -6.19 -22.26
N THR A 755 -27.95 -6.68 -22.91
CA THR A 755 -29.33 -6.14 -22.79
C THR A 755 -29.93 -6.25 -21.39
N SER A 756 -29.30 -7.02 -20.48
CA SER A 756 -29.69 -7.18 -19.09
C SER A 756 -29.26 -6.01 -18.20
N VAL A 757 -28.35 -5.15 -18.65
CA VAL A 757 -27.76 -4.09 -17.83
C VAL A 757 -28.82 -3.03 -17.47
N THR A 758 -28.95 -2.80 -16.16
CA THR A 758 -29.82 -1.80 -15.54
C THR A 758 -29.04 -0.62 -14.97
N GLY A 759 -27.73 -0.77 -14.78
CA GLY A 759 -26.85 0.25 -14.22
C GLY A 759 -25.45 0.20 -14.82
N LEU A 760 -24.96 1.32 -15.33
CA LEU A 760 -23.73 1.39 -16.12
C LEU A 760 -22.89 2.64 -15.79
N GLY A 761 -21.69 2.42 -15.25
CA GLY A 761 -20.71 3.48 -14.99
C GLY A 761 -19.57 3.45 -16.00
N LEU A 762 -19.46 4.47 -16.85
CA LEU A 762 -18.46 4.63 -17.92
C LEU A 762 -17.72 5.99 -17.82
N ALA A 763 -17.83 6.67 -16.67
CA ALA A 763 -17.21 7.95 -16.41
C ALA A 763 -15.68 7.89 -16.46
N HIS A 764 -15.01 9.02 -16.74
CA HIS A 764 -13.55 9.14 -16.77
C HIS A 764 -12.91 8.12 -17.73
N ASN A 765 -13.24 8.23 -19.02
CA ASN A 765 -12.79 7.36 -20.11
C ASN A 765 -12.60 8.19 -21.41
N ASN A 766 -12.25 7.52 -22.52
CA ASN A 766 -11.96 8.13 -23.83
C ASN A 766 -13.09 7.88 -24.85
N ILE A 767 -14.36 7.82 -24.41
CA ILE A 767 -15.50 7.42 -25.26
C ILE A 767 -16.02 8.65 -26.03
N SER A 768 -16.18 8.51 -27.35
CA SER A 768 -16.80 9.54 -28.21
C SER A 768 -18.08 9.08 -28.93
N ASP A 769 -18.29 7.77 -29.09
CA ASP A 769 -19.47 7.17 -29.74
C ASP A 769 -20.28 6.33 -28.74
N VAL A 770 -21.53 6.73 -28.50
CA VAL A 770 -22.49 6.06 -27.62
C VAL A 770 -23.61 5.31 -28.36
N SER A 771 -23.46 5.09 -29.67
CA SER A 771 -24.46 4.42 -30.52
C SER A 771 -24.82 3.01 -30.07
N SER A 772 -23.87 2.29 -29.45
CA SER A 772 -24.08 0.94 -28.90
C SER A 772 -25.06 0.90 -27.71
N LEU A 773 -25.24 2.01 -26.99
CA LEU A 773 -26.13 2.10 -25.83
C LEU A 773 -27.62 2.19 -26.20
N SER A 774 -27.95 2.53 -27.46
CA SER A 774 -29.33 2.81 -27.91
C SER A 774 -30.33 1.67 -27.72
N GLU A 775 -29.87 0.42 -27.66
CA GLU A 775 -30.71 -0.77 -27.46
C GLU A 775 -30.92 -1.11 -25.97
N LEU A 776 -30.15 -0.50 -25.04
CA LEU A 776 -30.09 -0.85 -23.61
C LEU A 776 -31.25 -0.24 -22.80
N SER A 777 -32.47 -0.47 -23.28
CA SER A 777 -33.72 0.07 -22.74
C SER A 777 -34.03 -0.28 -21.27
N ASN A 778 -33.28 -1.19 -20.65
CA ASN A 778 -33.41 -1.54 -19.22
C ASN A 778 -32.60 -0.63 -18.28
N LEU A 779 -31.77 0.27 -18.80
CA LEU A 779 -30.97 1.21 -18.01
C LEU A 779 -31.84 2.12 -17.13
N ASN A 780 -31.54 2.13 -15.84
CA ASN A 780 -32.11 3.00 -14.81
C ASN A 780 -31.15 4.14 -14.44
N TRP A 781 -29.84 3.91 -14.50
CA TRP A 781 -28.80 4.93 -14.35
C TRP A 781 -27.64 4.71 -15.31
N LEU A 782 -27.06 5.82 -15.77
CA LEU A 782 -25.94 5.86 -16.72
C LEU A 782 -25.02 7.03 -16.38
N TRP A 783 -23.73 6.75 -16.15
CA TRP A 783 -22.71 7.77 -15.89
C TRP A 783 -21.67 7.79 -17.01
N LEU A 784 -21.49 8.95 -17.65
CA LEU A 784 -20.65 9.18 -18.83
C LEU A 784 -19.84 10.49 -18.71
N GLU A 785 -19.73 11.06 -17.50
CA GLU A 785 -18.96 12.28 -17.27
C GLU A 785 -17.47 12.11 -17.60
N ASN A 786 -16.81 13.21 -17.99
CA ASN A 786 -15.39 13.27 -18.35
C ASN A 786 -15.03 12.25 -19.45
N ASN A 787 -15.56 12.49 -20.65
CA ASN A 787 -15.40 11.71 -21.88
C ASN A 787 -15.42 12.66 -23.11
N ASP A 788 -15.24 12.13 -24.33
CA ASP A 788 -15.16 12.89 -25.60
C ASP A 788 -16.49 12.92 -26.38
N ILE A 789 -17.64 12.69 -25.73
CA ILE A 789 -18.94 12.56 -26.41
C ILE A 789 -19.40 13.92 -26.96
N SER A 790 -19.84 13.95 -28.22
CA SER A 790 -20.44 15.13 -28.86
C SER A 790 -21.88 14.94 -29.36
N ASP A 791 -22.29 13.70 -29.65
CA ASP A 791 -23.65 13.34 -30.09
C ASP A 791 -24.31 12.43 -29.04
N VAL A 792 -25.41 12.91 -28.46
CA VAL A 792 -26.23 12.19 -27.47
C VAL A 792 -27.56 11.69 -28.03
N SER A 793 -27.79 11.81 -29.34
CA SER A 793 -29.00 11.30 -29.99
C SER A 793 -29.27 9.80 -29.82
N PRO A 794 -28.26 8.90 -29.67
CA PRO A 794 -28.51 7.50 -29.32
C PRO A 794 -29.21 7.28 -27.98
N LEU A 795 -29.10 8.24 -27.04
CA LEU A 795 -29.66 8.12 -25.69
C LEU A 795 -31.14 8.48 -25.62
N ALA A 796 -31.70 9.12 -26.65
CA ALA A 796 -33.05 9.66 -26.70
C ALA A 796 -34.17 8.61 -26.50
N GLY A 797 -33.88 7.33 -26.73
CA GLY A 797 -34.79 6.20 -26.56
C GLY A 797 -34.76 5.53 -25.18
N LEU A 798 -33.83 5.91 -24.29
CA LEU A 798 -33.60 5.26 -23.00
C LEU A 798 -34.58 5.75 -21.92
N THR A 799 -35.88 5.65 -22.19
CA THR A 799 -36.96 6.26 -21.39
C THR A 799 -37.14 5.71 -19.96
N ASN A 800 -36.42 4.63 -19.60
CA ASN A 800 -36.39 4.09 -18.23
C ASN A 800 -35.29 4.75 -17.35
N LEU A 801 -34.41 5.58 -17.92
CA LEU A 801 -33.38 6.30 -17.18
C LEU A 801 -34.03 7.24 -16.14
N LYS A 802 -33.59 7.11 -14.90
CA LYS A 802 -33.89 8.01 -13.78
C LYS A 802 -32.74 8.99 -13.56
N TRP A 803 -31.50 8.55 -13.83
CA TRP A 803 -30.28 9.34 -13.68
C TRP A 803 -29.39 9.21 -14.90
N LEU A 804 -28.94 10.34 -15.44
CA LEU A 804 -28.00 10.42 -16.55
C LEU A 804 -26.95 11.49 -16.23
N SER A 805 -25.68 11.13 -16.28
CA SER A 805 -24.58 12.08 -16.14
C SER A 805 -23.76 12.16 -17.43
N LEU A 806 -23.53 13.38 -17.89
CA LEU A 806 -22.90 13.78 -19.15
C LEU A 806 -21.97 14.99 -18.92
N GLN A 807 -21.57 15.28 -17.68
CA GLN A 807 -20.73 16.44 -17.37
C GLN A 807 -19.35 16.35 -18.06
N GLN A 808 -18.69 17.48 -18.30
CA GLN A 808 -17.33 17.50 -18.86
C GLN A 808 -17.17 16.68 -20.15
N ASN A 809 -18.03 16.95 -21.15
CA ASN A 809 -18.00 16.32 -22.47
C ASN A 809 -17.98 17.40 -23.58
N SER A 810 -17.96 16.99 -24.85
CA SER A 810 -17.93 17.86 -26.03
C SER A 810 -19.31 18.16 -26.62
N ILE A 811 -20.40 18.04 -25.84
CA ILE A 811 -21.78 18.14 -26.33
C ILE A 811 -22.16 19.60 -26.59
N SER A 812 -22.56 19.92 -27.82
CA SER A 812 -23.03 21.27 -28.21
C SER A 812 -24.56 21.41 -28.32
N ASP A 813 -25.30 20.30 -28.36
CA ASP A 813 -26.76 20.26 -28.49
C ASP A 813 -27.34 19.17 -27.59
N PHE A 814 -28.32 19.54 -26.76
CA PHE A 814 -29.00 18.63 -25.83
C PHE A 814 -30.44 18.31 -26.24
N SER A 815 -30.96 18.87 -27.34
CA SER A 815 -32.38 18.77 -27.75
C SER A 815 -32.86 17.33 -27.97
N ALA A 816 -31.96 16.41 -28.33
CA ALA A 816 -32.29 14.99 -28.43
C ALA A 816 -32.71 14.36 -27.08
N LEU A 817 -32.37 14.97 -25.94
CA LEU A 817 -32.73 14.52 -24.60
C LEU A 817 -34.08 15.09 -24.11
N ASP A 818 -34.75 15.95 -24.87
CA ASP A 818 -36.06 16.54 -24.51
C ASP A 818 -37.20 15.48 -24.41
N SER A 819 -36.94 14.24 -24.84
CA SER A 819 -37.79 13.06 -24.60
C SER A 819 -37.72 12.55 -23.15
N LEU A 820 -36.59 12.72 -22.47
CA LEU A 820 -36.24 12.10 -21.19
C LEU A 820 -36.77 12.93 -19.99
N LYS A 821 -38.05 13.32 -20.05
CA LYS A 821 -38.67 14.32 -19.15
C LYS A 821 -38.75 13.96 -17.66
N THR A 822 -38.46 12.70 -17.32
CA THR A 822 -38.45 12.18 -15.94
C THR A 822 -37.05 11.82 -15.45
N THR A 823 -36.02 12.05 -16.27
CA THR A 823 -34.63 11.73 -15.98
C THR A 823 -33.94 12.96 -15.37
N THR A 824 -33.21 12.78 -14.26
CA THR A 824 -32.28 13.80 -13.76
C THR A 824 -31.02 13.77 -14.62
N ILE A 825 -30.73 14.88 -15.32
CA ILE A 825 -29.62 14.97 -16.30
C ILE A 825 -28.56 15.97 -15.82
N TYR A 826 -27.38 15.48 -15.44
CA TYR A 826 -26.23 16.30 -15.08
C TYR A 826 -25.39 16.61 -16.33
N ARG A 827 -25.33 17.86 -16.75
CA ARG A 827 -24.78 18.26 -18.07
C ARG A 827 -23.92 19.54 -18.09
N LEU A 828 -23.43 19.98 -16.93
CA LEU A 828 -22.49 21.11 -16.83
C LEU A 828 -21.17 20.84 -17.56
N TYR A 829 -20.38 21.90 -17.77
CA TYR A 829 -19.04 21.84 -18.37
C TYR A 829 -19.00 21.24 -19.80
N ASN A 830 -20.06 21.48 -20.57
CA ASN A 830 -20.18 21.12 -21.98
C ASN A 830 -20.26 22.39 -22.85
N PRO A 831 -19.81 22.38 -24.12
CA PRO A 831 -19.93 23.51 -25.05
C PRO A 831 -21.36 24.04 -25.26
N GLY A 832 -22.38 23.20 -25.11
CA GLY A 832 -23.80 23.54 -25.20
C GLY A 832 -24.47 23.88 -23.85
N ALA A 833 -23.71 23.93 -22.76
CA ALA A 833 -24.21 24.37 -21.45
C ALA A 833 -23.96 25.89 -21.26
N PRO A 834 -24.86 26.61 -20.57
CA PRO A 834 -24.66 28.03 -20.27
C PRO A 834 -23.46 28.24 -19.34
N THR A 835 -22.74 29.35 -19.49
CA THR A 835 -21.63 29.70 -18.59
C THR A 835 -22.18 30.19 -17.25
N SER A 836 -21.67 29.64 -16.14
CA SER A 836 -22.07 30.09 -14.81
C SER A 836 -21.40 31.42 -14.42
N GLY A 837 -22.20 32.38 -13.97
CA GLY A 837 -21.73 33.60 -13.33
C GLY A 837 -21.28 33.40 -11.86
N PRO A 838 -20.98 34.50 -11.16
CA PRO A 838 -20.47 34.44 -9.78
C PRO A 838 -21.48 33.84 -8.80
N LYS A 839 -20.97 33.16 -7.78
CA LYS A 839 -21.75 32.64 -6.65
C LYS A 839 -22.28 33.80 -5.79
N ILE A 840 -23.51 33.70 -5.34
CA ILE A 840 -24.16 34.70 -4.48
C ILE A 840 -23.67 34.50 -3.03
N GLU A 841 -22.65 35.26 -2.63
CA GLU A 841 -22.14 35.25 -1.25
C GLU A 841 -23.10 35.87 -0.22
N GLY A 842 -24.05 36.69 -0.68
CA GLY A 842 -24.94 37.44 0.21
C GLY A 842 -24.50 38.90 0.45
N PRO A 843 -24.83 39.49 1.61
CA PRO A 843 -25.37 38.83 2.80
C PRO A 843 -26.77 38.25 2.58
N TRP A 844 -26.92 36.98 2.95
CA TRP A 844 -28.20 36.26 3.00
C TRP A 844 -28.86 36.53 4.35
N ARG A 845 -30.20 36.49 4.40
CA ARG A 845 -30.96 36.43 5.64
C ARG A 845 -31.37 34.98 5.86
N TRP A 846 -30.90 34.34 6.92
CA TRP A 846 -31.03 32.89 7.11
C TRP A 846 -31.58 32.52 8.49
N ILE A 847 -32.12 31.31 8.58
CA ILE A 847 -32.66 30.69 9.80
C ILE A 847 -32.59 29.16 9.68
N ILE A 848 -32.42 28.45 10.79
CA ILE A 848 -32.63 27.00 10.87
C ILE A 848 -33.96 26.69 11.56
N VAL A 849 -34.78 25.79 11.00
CA VAL A 849 -36.03 25.30 11.63
C VAL A 849 -35.99 23.79 11.82
N PRO A 850 -36.68 23.22 12.83
CA PRO A 850 -36.75 21.76 13.00
C PRO A 850 -37.41 21.08 11.79
N GLY A 851 -36.82 20.01 11.27
CA GLY A 851 -37.37 19.26 10.13
C GLY A 851 -36.45 18.13 9.69
N ALA A 852 -37.03 17.00 9.24
CA ALA A 852 -36.31 15.73 9.12
C ALA A 852 -35.79 15.37 7.71
N LYS A 853 -36.41 15.94 6.68
CA LYS A 853 -36.10 15.81 5.25
C LYS A 853 -36.94 16.83 4.48
N LEU A 854 -36.46 17.41 3.38
CA LEU A 854 -37.30 18.11 2.40
C LEU A 854 -38.09 17.14 1.49
N ASP A 855 -39.35 17.46 1.21
CA ASP A 855 -40.24 16.75 0.29
C ASP A 855 -41.17 17.72 -0.47
N ASP A 856 -41.97 17.20 -1.41
CA ASP A 856 -42.89 17.94 -2.29
C ASP A 856 -44.06 18.65 -1.56
N SER A 857 -44.33 18.31 -0.30
CA SER A 857 -45.61 18.58 0.38
C SER A 857 -45.51 19.32 1.71
N THR A 858 -44.36 19.25 2.39
CA THR A 858 -44.14 19.89 3.70
C THR A 858 -43.60 21.31 3.57
N ASP A 859 -44.24 22.25 4.28
CA ASP A 859 -43.81 23.64 4.48
C ASP A 859 -43.37 23.80 5.96
N PHE A 860 -42.07 23.67 6.22
CA PHE A 860 -41.53 23.74 7.58
C PHE A 860 -41.54 25.16 8.17
N VAL A 861 -41.71 26.20 7.36
CA VAL A 861 -41.91 27.59 7.83
C VAL A 861 -43.32 27.73 8.41
N SER A 862 -44.31 27.12 7.76
CA SER A 862 -45.69 27.02 8.22
C SER A 862 -45.82 26.14 9.47
N GLU A 863 -45.15 24.97 9.51
CA GLU A 863 -45.14 24.13 10.72
C GLU A 863 -44.52 24.87 11.92
N ALA A 864 -43.35 25.48 11.75
CA ALA A 864 -42.69 26.24 12.82
C ALA A 864 -43.55 27.43 13.28
N SER A 865 -44.13 28.19 12.34
CA SER A 865 -44.93 29.39 12.61
C SER A 865 -46.37 29.11 13.04
N GLN A 866 -46.78 27.84 13.16
CA GLN A 866 -48.15 27.41 13.41
C GLN A 866 -49.16 27.96 12.38
N GLY A 867 -48.74 28.05 11.11
CA GLY A 867 -49.54 28.53 9.98
C GLY A 867 -49.68 30.06 9.89
N THR A 868 -48.85 30.83 10.61
CA THR A 868 -48.87 32.30 10.55
C THR A 868 -48.03 32.87 9.40
N VAL A 869 -47.04 32.11 8.91
CA VAL A 869 -46.17 32.45 7.76
C VAL A 869 -45.82 31.19 6.97
N THR A 870 -45.86 31.24 5.64
CA THR A 870 -45.52 30.11 4.74
C THR A 870 -44.19 30.30 3.98
N GLU A 871 -43.65 29.21 3.43
CA GLU A 871 -42.53 29.24 2.47
C GLU A 871 -42.79 30.24 1.32
N GLU A 872 -43.98 30.16 0.70
CA GLU A 872 -44.41 31.07 -0.37
C GLU A 872 -44.41 32.53 0.07
N GLN A 873 -44.85 32.83 1.30
CA GLN A 873 -44.90 34.21 1.81
C GLN A 873 -43.49 34.78 2.07
N ILE A 874 -42.54 33.96 2.54
CA ILE A 874 -41.13 34.35 2.62
C ILE A 874 -40.54 34.48 1.20
N ALA A 875 -40.87 33.60 0.25
CA ALA A 875 -40.42 33.69 -1.13
C ALA A 875 -41.00 34.89 -1.92
N LEU A 876 -42.13 35.43 -1.49
CA LEU A 876 -42.73 36.65 -2.03
C LEU A 876 -42.17 37.93 -1.40
N ARG A 877 -41.94 37.93 -0.08
CA ARG A 877 -41.67 39.14 0.70
C ARG A 877 -40.25 39.25 1.23
N GLY A 878 -39.49 38.16 1.26
CA GLY A 878 -38.26 38.03 2.03
C GLY A 878 -38.51 37.98 3.55
N ALA A 879 -37.42 37.89 4.31
CA ALA A 879 -37.42 38.02 5.76
C ALA A 879 -36.81 39.37 6.18
N ALA A 880 -37.12 39.85 7.38
CA ALA A 880 -36.43 40.99 8.01
C ALA A 880 -35.29 40.49 8.92
N ASP A 881 -34.18 41.23 9.00
CA ASP A 881 -33.08 40.90 9.91
C ASP A 881 -33.52 41.03 11.38
N GLY A 882 -33.17 40.07 12.21
CA GLY A 882 -33.71 39.93 13.58
C GLY A 882 -35.20 39.58 13.67
N GLY A 883 -35.89 39.34 12.54
CA GLY A 883 -37.30 38.94 12.51
C GLY A 883 -37.53 37.58 13.18
N VAL A 884 -38.64 37.43 13.92
CA VAL A 884 -38.92 36.22 14.71
C VAL A 884 -39.76 35.22 13.94
N LEU A 885 -39.35 33.94 13.97
CA LEU A 885 -40.11 32.78 13.52
C LEU A 885 -40.16 31.77 14.69
N ALA A 886 -41.32 31.66 15.33
CA ALA A 886 -41.52 30.93 16.59
C ALA A 886 -40.60 31.44 17.73
N ASP A 887 -39.61 30.65 18.13
CA ASP A 887 -38.58 30.98 19.13
C ASP A 887 -37.24 31.43 18.52
N ARG A 888 -37.12 31.36 17.18
CA ARG A 888 -35.89 31.62 16.44
C ARG A 888 -35.93 32.95 15.71
N HIS A 889 -34.75 33.45 15.37
CA HIS A 889 -34.57 34.76 14.75
C HIS A 889 -33.84 34.60 13.42
N TRP A 890 -34.30 35.29 12.38
CA TRP A 890 -33.58 35.46 11.13
C TRP A 890 -32.30 36.28 11.37
N ARG A 891 -31.20 35.89 10.73
CA ARG A 891 -29.87 36.49 10.88
C ARG A 891 -29.32 36.86 9.52
N SER A 892 -28.69 38.02 9.39
CA SER A 892 -28.03 38.42 8.14
C SER A 892 -26.52 38.18 8.21
N ASP A 893 -26.00 37.33 7.32
CA ASP A 893 -24.54 37.08 7.18
C ASP A 893 -24.21 36.60 5.75
N LYS A 894 -22.93 36.53 5.40
CA LYS A 894 -22.47 35.90 4.16
C LYS A 894 -22.57 34.37 4.25
N LEU A 895 -22.82 33.74 3.11
CA LEU A 895 -22.64 32.31 2.91
C LEU A 895 -21.34 32.10 2.10
N PRO A 896 -20.30 31.45 2.66
CA PRO A 896 -19.04 31.18 1.94
C PRO A 896 -19.23 30.42 0.62
N THR A 897 -18.22 30.42 -0.24
CA THR A 897 -18.30 29.82 -1.60
C THR A 897 -17.72 28.40 -1.70
N ASP A 898 -17.22 27.86 -0.59
CA ASP A 898 -16.64 26.52 -0.44
C ASP A 898 -17.70 25.42 -0.23
N SER A 899 -17.24 24.22 0.11
CA SER A 899 -18.01 22.99 0.21
C SER A 899 -18.56 22.66 1.60
N ASN A 900 -18.41 23.54 2.60
CA ASN A 900 -18.94 23.33 3.96
C ASN A 900 -19.70 24.56 4.51
N ASN A 901 -19.96 25.53 3.63
CA ASN A 901 -20.41 26.88 3.94
C ASN A 901 -21.59 27.04 4.92
N ILE A 902 -22.54 26.09 5.02
CA ILE A 902 -23.64 26.16 6.00
C ILE A 902 -23.17 25.74 7.39
N ASN A 903 -22.33 24.70 7.50
CA ASN A 903 -21.75 24.29 8.78
C ASN A 903 -20.84 25.39 9.34
N ASP A 904 -20.01 26.00 8.48
CA ASP A 904 -19.07 27.05 8.90
C ASP A 904 -19.80 28.33 9.35
N LEU A 905 -20.89 28.70 8.65
CA LEU A 905 -21.82 29.75 9.08
C LEU A 905 -22.50 29.43 10.42
N LEU A 906 -22.89 28.18 10.65
CA LEU A 906 -23.52 27.77 11.91
C LEU A 906 -22.52 27.72 13.07
N ASP A 907 -21.24 27.41 12.83
CA ASP A 907 -20.19 27.44 13.86
C ASP A 907 -19.86 28.87 14.27
N ALA A 908 -19.75 29.79 13.31
CA ALA A 908 -19.54 31.23 13.56
C ALA A 908 -20.63 31.86 14.45
N HIS A 909 -21.85 31.29 14.47
CA HIS A 909 -22.94 31.69 15.35
C HIS A 909 -23.19 30.76 16.55
N GLY A 910 -22.35 29.74 16.76
CA GLY A 910 -22.44 28.80 17.89
C GLY A 910 -23.60 27.81 17.83
N LEU A 911 -24.21 27.61 16.66
CA LEU A 911 -25.39 26.76 16.44
C LEU A 911 -25.07 25.38 15.86
N LEU A 912 -23.84 25.13 15.38
CA LEU A 912 -23.45 23.87 14.72
C LEU A 912 -23.80 22.62 15.55
N ALA A 913 -23.49 22.63 16.85
CA ALA A 913 -23.78 21.52 17.75
C ALA A 913 -25.29 21.26 17.92
N GLU A 914 -26.12 22.31 17.94
CA GLU A 914 -27.58 22.13 17.93
C GLU A 914 -28.05 21.52 16.61
N ALA A 915 -27.56 22.06 15.50
CA ALA A 915 -27.92 21.70 14.13
C ALA A 915 -27.52 20.27 13.73
N HIS A 916 -26.57 19.66 14.44
CA HIS A 916 -26.19 18.25 14.27
C HIS A 916 -26.87 17.33 15.31
N SER A 917 -27.22 17.84 16.49
CA SER A 917 -27.90 17.06 17.55
C SER A 917 -29.34 16.66 17.22
N LYS A 918 -29.98 17.40 16.32
CA LYS A 918 -31.35 17.20 15.82
C LYS A 918 -31.35 17.50 14.33
N LYS A 919 -32.34 16.97 13.60
CA LYS A 919 -32.50 17.30 12.18
C LYS A 919 -33.16 18.66 12.02
N HIS A 920 -32.61 19.47 11.12
CA HIS A 920 -33.06 20.80 10.78
C HIS A 920 -33.09 21.01 9.27
N ILE A 921 -33.88 21.99 8.85
CA ILE A 921 -33.85 22.60 7.52
C ILE A 921 -33.21 23.99 7.67
N PHE A 922 -32.25 24.31 6.83
CA PHE A 922 -31.68 25.65 6.67
C PHE A 922 -32.47 26.39 5.59
N TYR A 923 -33.02 27.54 5.93
CA TYR A 923 -33.67 28.46 5.01
C TYR A 923 -32.83 29.72 4.88
N ALA A 924 -32.64 30.22 3.65
CA ALA A 924 -31.99 31.50 3.41
C ALA A 924 -32.69 32.28 2.28
N THR A 925 -32.83 33.59 2.46
CA THR A 925 -33.44 34.49 1.49
C THR A 925 -32.59 35.73 1.23
N ILE A 926 -32.67 36.26 0.01
CA ILE A 926 -31.93 37.43 -0.45
C ILE A 926 -32.78 38.22 -1.43
N SER A 927 -32.63 39.55 -1.41
CA SER A 927 -33.31 40.47 -2.32
C SER A 927 -32.36 40.95 -3.42
N LEU A 928 -32.83 40.90 -4.66
CA LEU A 928 -32.03 41.10 -5.88
C LEU A 928 -32.74 42.09 -6.80
N VAL A 929 -32.12 43.23 -7.07
CA VAL A 929 -32.68 44.23 -7.99
C VAL A 929 -32.14 44.02 -9.40
N SER A 930 -33.03 43.70 -10.34
CA SER A 930 -32.71 43.58 -11.76
C SER A 930 -33.15 44.85 -12.51
N PRO A 931 -32.31 45.47 -13.35
CA PRO A 931 -32.63 46.73 -14.02
C PRO A 931 -33.65 46.56 -15.16
N ARG A 932 -33.91 45.32 -15.59
CA ARG A 932 -34.82 44.93 -16.68
C ARG A 932 -35.40 43.54 -16.44
N VAL A 933 -36.32 43.09 -17.27
CA VAL A 933 -36.70 41.67 -17.32
C VAL A 933 -35.58 40.88 -17.99
N GLN A 934 -35.22 39.72 -17.44
CA GLN A 934 -34.15 38.85 -17.95
C GLN A 934 -34.56 37.37 -17.84
N ASP A 935 -34.65 36.69 -18.98
CA ASP A 935 -34.76 35.22 -19.06
C ASP A 935 -33.35 34.64 -19.13
N ILE A 936 -32.95 33.88 -18.11
CA ILE A 936 -31.58 33.42 -17.85
C ILE A 936 -31.58 32.06 -17.16
N ASN A 937 -30.46 31.36 -17.13
CA ASN A 937 -30.30 30.17 -16.29
C ASN A 937 -29.91 30.54 -14.85
N MET A 938 -30.58 29.93 -13.87
CA MET A 938 -30.09 29.85 -12.49
C MET A 938 -29.27 28.57 -12.33
N PHE A 939 -28.22 28.65 -11.52
CA PHE A 939 -27.33 27.54 -11.19
C PHE A 939 -27.43 27.24 -9.69
N SER A 940 -27.42 25.96 -9.33
CA SER A 940 -27.44 25.51 -7.93
C SER A 940 -26.52 24.32 -7.68
N GLY A 941 -26.19 24.10 -6.42
CA GLY A 941 -25.45 22.93 -5.95
C GLY A 941 -25.58 22.73 -4.44
N SER A 942 -25.73 21.47 -4.03
CA SER A 942 -25.80 21.06 -2.63
C SER A 942 -25.62 19.54 -2.52
N ASN A 943 -24.88 19.10 -1.51
CA ASN A 943 -24.71 17.69 -1.16
C ASN A 943 -25.96 17.07 -0.50
N GLU A 944 -27.01 17.87 -0.25
CA GLU A 944 -28.27 17.47 0.40
C GLU A 944 -29.47 17.72 -0.53
N ASN A 945 -30.71 17.61 -0.02
CA ASN A 945 -31.91 17.95 -0.80
C ASN A 945 -32.13 19.46 -0.80
N ILE A 946 -32.71 20.01 -1.88
CA ILE A 946 -32.99 21.44 -2.03
C ILE A 946 -34.40 21.72 -2.56
N LYS A 947 -34.98 22.85 -2.12
CA LYS A 947 -36.13 23.54 -2.74
C LYS A 947 -35.74 25.01 -2.94
N ILE A 948 -36.11 25.61 -4.07
CA ILE A 948 -35.71 26.97 -4.46
C ILE A 948 -36.92 27.71 -5.05
N TRP A 949 -37.20 28.90 -4.51
CA TRP A 949 -38.27 29.77 -4.98
C TRP A 949 -37.72 31.11 -5.46
N LEU A 950 -38.31 31.64 -6.53
CA LEU A 950 -38.06 32.98 -7.02
C LEU A 950 -39.39 33.73 -7.13
N ASN A 951 -39.52 34.86 -6.44
CA ASN A 951 -40.70 35.72 -6.46
C ASN A 951 -42.01 35.00 -6.09
N GLY A 952 -41.96 34.11 -5.10
CA GLY A 952 -43.06 33.25 -4.65
C GLY A 952 -43.16 31.90 -5.35
N GLU A 953 -42.69 31.78 -6.58
CA GLU A 953 -42.83 30.57 -7.40
C GLU A 953 -41.71 29.56 -7.11
N LEU A 954 -42.06 28.29 -6.87
CA LEU A 954 -41.09 27.19 -6.70
C LEU A 954 -40.48 26.84 -8.07
N VAL A 955 -39.28 27.36 -8.34
CA VAL A 955 -38.61 27.22 -9.65
C VAL A 955 -37.76 25.97 -9.77
N HIS A 956 -37.29 25.39 -8.66
CA HIS A 956 -36.52 24.14 -8.67
C HIS A 956 -36.63 23.35 -7.35
N GLN A 957 -36.51 22.03 -7.45
CA GLN A 957 -36.38 21.13 -6.29
C GLN A 957 -35.65 19.83 -6.67
N ARG A 958 -34.86 19.29 -5.74
CA ARG A 958 -34.15 18.01 -5.89
C ARG A 958 -34.11 17.26 -4.56
N PHE A 959 -34.53 15.99 -4.58
CA PHE A 959 -34.60 15.10 -3.40
C PHE A 959 -33.63 13.91 -3.45
N ILE A 960 -32.58 14.03 -4.26
CA ILE A 960 -31.54 13.04 -4.50
C ILE A 960 -30.20 13.67 -4.07
N ARG A 961 -29.39 12.90 -3.35
CA ARG A 961 -28.03 13.29 -2.95
C ARG A 961 -27.15 13.40 -4.20
N ALA A 962 -26.59 14.58 -4.41
CA ALA A 962 -25.45 14.78 -5.30
C ALA A 962 -24.15 14.78 -4.48
N GLU A 963 -23.02 14.51 -5.12
CA GLU A 963 -21.69 14.71 -4.54
C GLU A 963 -20.90 15.62 -5.49
N GLY A 964 -20.32 16.71 -4.97
CA GLY A 964 -19.49 17.60 -5.78
C GLY A 964 -19.47 19.05 -5.29
N ASP A 965 -18.28 19.64 -5.26
CA ASP A 965 -17.99 20.93 -4.64
C ASP A 965 -18.17 22.09 -5.66
N GLY A 966 -19.40 22.57 -5.88
CA GLY A 966 -19.66 23.67 -6.81
C GLY A 966 -21.12 23.78 -7.25
N TYR A 967 -21.33 24.32 -8.46
CA TYR A 967 -22.61 24.15 -9.17
C TYR A 967 -22.70 22.72 -9.71
N GLN A 968 -23.89 22.14 -9.64
CA GLN A 968 -24.17 20.75 -10.02
C GLN A 968 -25.21 20.68 -11.15
N GLU A 969 -26.14 21.64 -11.19
CA GLU A 969 -27.27 21.71 -12.11
C GLU A 969 -27.62 23.17 -12.49
N PHE A 970 -28.38 23.33 -13.58
CA PHE A 970 -28.89 24.62 -14.05
C PHE A 970 -30.29 24.46 -14.67
N TYR A 971 -31.10 25.51 -14.57
CA TYR A 971 -32.49 25.55 -15.06
C TYR A 971 -32.91 26.99 -15.40
N PRO A 972 -33.83 27.20 -16.36
CA PRO A 972 -34.25 28.53 -16.78
C PRO A 972 -35.14 29.21 -15.73
N VAL A 973 -34.95 30.51 -15.54
CA VAL A 973 -35.75 31.39 -14.67
C VAL A 973 -35.91 32.78 -15.30
N THR A 974 -36.89 33.55 -14.84
CA THR A 974 -37.08 34.95 -15.25
C THR A 974 -36.90 35.90 -14.06
N LEU A 975 -35.89 36.76 -14.11
CA LEU A 975 -35.82 37.93 -13.23
C LEU A 975 -36.78 39.01 -13.73
N LYS A 976 -37.63 39.51 -12.84
CA LYS A 976 -38.53 40.65 -13.07
C LYS A 976 -37.74 41.95 -12.99
N GLN A 977 -38.15 42.99 -13.71
CA GLN A 977 -37.60 44.34 -13.51
C GLN A 977 -37.96 44.84 -12.11
N GLY A 978 -37.00 45.45 -11.41
CA GLY A 978 -37.16 45.87 -10.02
C GLY A 978 -36.73 44.79 -9.03
N ASN A 979 -37.37 44.75 -7.86
CA ASN A 979 -37.04 43.81 -6.78
C ASN A 979 -37.44 42.38 -7.13
N ASN A 980 -36.54 41.44 -6.83
CA ASN A 980 -36.78 40.00 -6.87
C ASN A 980 -36.42 39.39 -5.51
N VAL A 981 -37.18 38.42 -5.04
CA VAL A 981 -36.89 37.68 -3.81
C VAL A 981 -36.54 36.25 -4.16
N LEU A 982 -35.35 35.81 -3.76
CA LEU A 982 -34.90 34.43 -3.83
C LEU A 982 -35.02 33.81 -2.43
N LEU A 983 -35.58 32.60 -2.34
CA LEU A 983 -35.60 31.76 -1.13
C LEU A 983 -35.01 30.39 -1.49
N VAL A 984 -34.16 29.87 -0.62
CA VAL A 984 -33.63 28.51 -0.71
C VAL A 984 -33.89 27.76 0.60
N ALA A 985 -34.16 26.46 0.49
CA ALA A 985 -34.30 25.54 1.62
C ALA A 985 -33.42 24.30 1.39
N ILE A 986 -32.76 23.81 2.44
CA ILE A 986 -31.78 22.72 2.39
C ILE A 986 -31.93 21.86 3.64
N ASP A 987 -32.03 20.53 3.55
CA ASP A 987 -32.06 19.66 4.74
C ASP A 987 -30.67 19.25 5.25
N ASN A 988 -30.55 18.97 6.55
CA ASN A 988 -29.40 18.25 7.12
C ASN A 988 -29.75 16.78 7.31
N ARG A 989 -29.11 15.88 6.55
CA ARG A 989 -29.37 14.42 6.61
C ARG A 989 -28.27 13.66 7.34
N ALA A 990 -27.47 14.36 8.14
CA ALA A 990 -26.27 13.90 8.85
C ALA A 990 -25.11 13.50 7.91
N SER A 991 -24.96 14.22 6.79
CA SER A 991 -23.67 14.31 6.13
C SER A 991 -22.71 15.21 6.93
N TRP A 992 -21.40 15.03 6.73
CA TRP A 992 -20.35 15.82 7.37
C TRP A 992 -20.00 17.11 6.59
N ARG A 993 -20.77 17.42 5.53
CA ARG A 993 -20.63 18.63 4.69
C ARG A 993 -22.01 19.20 4.35
N TRP A 994 -22.49 20.16 5.12
CA TRP A 994 -23.74 20.86 4.82
C TRP A 994 -23.42 22.05 3.90
N THR A 995 -23.97 22.05 2.69
CA THR A 995 -23.53 22.93 1.60
C THR A 995 -24.72 23.51 0.83
N GLY A 996 -24.65 24.79 0.45
CA GLY A 996 -25.62 25.43 -0.46
C GLY A 996 -24.96 26.49 -1.34
N ILE A 997 -24.98 26.30 -2.65
CA ILE A 997 -24.29 27.17 -3.62
C ILE A 997 -25.32 27.60 -4.69
N PHE A 998 -25.43 28.91 -4.93
CA PHE A 998 -26.46 29.50 -5.80
C PHE A 998 -25.91 30.68 -6.61
N GLY A 999 -26.42 30.86 -7.83
CA GLY A 999 -26.09 31.98 -8.69
C GLY A 999 -26.82 31.94 -10.03
N PHE A 1000 -26.42 32.81 -10.95
CA PHE A 1000 -27.05 32.97 -12.27
C PHE A 1000 -26.01 32.85 -13.39
N GLU A 1001 -26.49 32.77 -14.62
CA GLU A 1001 -25.71 32.79 -15.86
C GLU A 1001 -24.78 34.00 -16.00
N GLU A 1002 -23.65 33.81 -16.69
CA GLU A 1002 -22.71 34.89 -16.99
C GLU A 1002 -23.39 36.01 -17.78
N GLY A 1003 -23.28 37.25 -17.28
CA GLY A 1003 -23.94 38.42 -17.87
C GLY A 1003 -25.32 38.75 -17.30
N ALA A 1004 -25.85 37.99 -16.34
CA ALA A 1004 -27.05 38.36 -15.59
C ALA A 1004 -26.84 39.68 -14.81
N GLU A 1005 -27.62 40.71 -15.12
CA GLU A 1005 -27.53 42.03 -14.48
C GLU A 1005 -28.38 42.10 -13.21
N TYR A 1006 -27.77 42.09 -12.01
CA TYR A 1006 -28.50 42.33 -10.76
C TYR A 1006 -27.61 42.95 -9.68
N ASN A 1007 -28.23 43.69 -8.77
CA ASN A 1007 -27.62 44.16 -7.53
C ASN A 1007 -28.21 43.39 -6.35
N ILE A 1008 -27.37 42.88 -5.45
CA ILE A 1008 -27.82 42.41 -4.14
C ILE A 1008 -28.22 43.65 -3.32
N VAL A 1009 -29.40 43.65 -2.71
CA VAL A 1009 -29.84 44.67 -1.76
C VAL A 1009 -30.18 44.02 -0.42
N ASN A 1010 -29.79 44.66 0.67
CA ASN A 1010 -30.14 44.21 2.02
C ASN A 1010 -30.95 45.30 2.75
N PRO A 1011 -32.16 45.65 2.26
CA PRO A 1011 -32.97 46.73 2.81
C PRO A 1011 -33.16 46.60 4.32
N ARG A 1012 -32.70 47.60 5.07
CA ARG A 1012 -32.63 47.65 6.54
C ARG A 1012 -33.21 48.96 7.04
N ILE A 1013 -33.56 48.97 8.33
CA ILE A 1013 -33.81 50.21 9.06
C ILE A 1013 -32.68 50.39 10.07
N GLY A 1014 -32.01 51.53 10.01
CA GLY A 1014 -31.02 51.95 10.98
C GLY A 1014 -31.58 52.94 11.99
N TYR A 1015 -30.76 53.30 12.98
CA TYR A 1015 -31.01 54.47 13.82
C TYR A 1015 -29.70 55.19 14.17
N THR A 1016 -29.80 56.49 14.46
CA THR A 1016 -28.71 57.25 15.07
C THR A 1016 -29.25 58.16 16.18
N LEU A 1017 -28.45 58.37 17.22
CA LEU A 1017 -28.69 59.34 18.28
C LEU A 1017 -27.85 60.59 17.99
N SER A 1018 -28.33 61.79 18.33
CA SER A 1018 -27.53 63.02 18.16
C SER A 1018 -26.32 63.09 19.08
N GLU A 1019 -26.46 62.55 20.30
CA GLU A 1019 -25.39 62.45 21.28
C GLU A 1019 -24.93 60.99 21.43
N PRO A 1020 -23.62 60.71 21.55
CA PRO A 1020 -23.10 59.35 21.72
C PRO A 1020 -23.27 58.82 23.16
N THR A 1021 -23.39 59.73 24.14
CA THR A 1021 -23.68 59.45 25.55
C THR A 1021 -24.77 60.43 25.97
N ILE A 1022 -25.81 59.94 26.64
CA ILE A 1022 -26.96 60.72 27.09
C ILE A 1022 -26.99 60.69 28.61
N HIS A 1023 -27.03 61.85 29.27
CA HIS A 1023 -27.12 61.94 30.72
C HIS A 1023 -28.54 62.33 31.17
N VAL A 1024 -28.85 62.13 32.45
CA VAL A 1024 -30.12 62.58 33.02
C VAL A 1024 -30.26 64.10 32.92
N GLY A 1025 -31.30 64.56 32.22
CA GLY A 1025 -31.57 65.98 31.94
C GLY A 1025 -31.27 66.41 30.50
N ASP A 1026 -30.53 65.62 29.72
CA ASP A 1026 -30.19 65.96 28.34
C ASP A 1026 -31.40 65.91 27.39
N THR A 1027 -31.29 66.62 26.27
CA THR A 1027 -32.21 66.50 25.13
C THR A 1027 -31.46 66.04 23.89
N PHE A 1028 -31.91 64.94 23.29
CA PHE A 1028 -31.24 64.28 22.15
C PHE A 1028 -32.24 63.96 21.05
N THR A 1029 -31.77 63.82 19.81
CA THR A 1029 -32.59 63.42 18.67
C THR A 1029 -32.33 61.96 18.30
N PHE A 1030 -33.39 61.15 18.27
CA PHE A 1030 -33.41 59.82 17.67
C PHE A 1030 -33.82 59.94 16.20
N ASN A 1031 -32.90 59.60 15.29
CA ASN A 1031 -33.18 59.49 13.85
C ASN A 1031 -33.43 58.04 13.48
N LEU A 1032 -34.49 57.78 12.72
CA LEU A 1032 -34.74 56.49 12.08
C LEU A 1032 -34.32 56.57 10.60
N ASN A 1033 -33.47 55.66 10.17
CA ASN A 1033 -32.84 55.68 8.85
C ASN A 1033 -33.33 54.52 7.98
N ALA A 1034 -33.55 54.78 6.69
CA ALA A 1034 -33.56 53.77 5.64
C ALA A 1034 -32.11 53.44 5.30
N GLU A 1035 -31.78 52.15 5.16
CA GLU A 1035 -30.46 51.66 4.76
C GLU A 1035 -30.62 50.66 3.61
N ASP A 1036 -29.89 50.89 2.50
CA ASP A 1036 -29.90 50.07 1.28
C ASP A 1036 -31.32 49.75 0.74
N ILE A 1037 -32.23 50.71 0.86
CA ILE A 1037 -33.61 50.61 0.35
C ILE A 1037 -33.63 50.91 -1.15
N TYR A 1038 -34.48 50.21 -1.91
CA TYR A 1038 -34.69 50.45 -3.34
C TYR A 1038 -36.14 50.88 -3.63
N ASP A 1039 -36.31 51.91 -4.48
CA ASP A 1039 -37.59 52.41 -5.00
C ASP A 1039 -38.65 52.79 -3.94
N LEU A 1040 -38.24 53.33 -2.79
CA LEU A 1040 -39.17 53.71 -1.72
C LEU A 1040 -40.11 54.85 -2.14
N ALA A 1041 -41.40 54.56 -2.25
CA ALA A 1041 -42.45 55.56 -2.49
C ALA A 1041 -43.11 56.04 -1.18
N GLY A 1042 -43.14 55.21 -0.13
CA GLY A 1042 -43.72 55.63 1.16
C GLY A 1042 -43.50 54.65 2.31
N TRP A 1043 -43.80 55.12 3.53
CA TRP A 1043 -43.65 54.37 4.77
C TRP A 1043 -44.73 54.74 5.80
N GLN A 1044 -45.04 53.80 6.71
CA GLN A 1044 -45.83 54.06 7.92
C GLN A 1044 -45.31 53.23 9.12
N PHE A 1045 -45.49 53.76 10.34
CA PHE A 1045 -45.30 53.03 11.60
C PHE A 1045 -45.91 53.81 12.79
N ASP A 1046 -45.90 53.19 13.96
CA ASP A 1046 -46.09 53.82 15.27
C ASP A 1046 -44.80 53.62 16.10
N ILE A 1047 -44.52 54.52 17.03
CA ILE A 1047 -43.39 54.40 17.97
C ILE A 1047 -43.91 54.20 19.40
N ALA A 1048 -43.28 53.30 20.14
CA ALA A 1048 -43.45 53.15 21.59
C ALA A 1048 -42.11 53.29 22.33
N PHE A 1049 -42.10 53.89 23.52
CA PHE A 1049 -40.91 54.16 24.35
C PHE A 1049 -41.28 54.09 25.85
N ASN A 1050 -40.27 54.00 26.73
CA ASN A 1050 -40.51 54.03 28.18
C ASN A 1050 -40.85 55.47 28.66
N PRO A 1051 -42.08 55.76 29.13
CA PRO A 1051 -42.47 57.11 29.56
C PRO A 1051 -41.84 57.53 30.89
N ASP A 1052 -41.28 56.61 31.69
CA ASP A 1052 -40.59 56.97 32.93
C ASP A 1052 -39.17 57.50 32.64
N ALA A 1053 -38.44 56.84 31.73
CA ALA A 1053 -37.09 57.23 31.33
C ALA A 1053 -37.01 58.34 30.27
N LEU A 1054 -38.02 58.47 29.39
CA LEU A 1054 -38.01 59.39 28.25
C LEU A 1054 -39.30 60.21 28.14
N ALA A 1055 -39.20 61.40 27.55
CA ALA A 1055 -40.35 62.16 27.05
C ALA A 1055 -40.06 62.71 25.64
N ALA A 1056 -40.93 62.42 24.67
CA ALA A 1056 -40.85 62.96 23.31
C ALA A 1056 -41.32 64.43 23.29
N ILE A 1057 -40.55 65.28 22.61
CA ILE A 1057 -40.74 66.74 22.50
C ILE A 1057 -41.27 67.10 21.12
N GLU A 1058 -40.60 66.65 20.07
CA GLU A 1058 -40.89 67.01 18.68
C GLU A 1058 -40.67 65.82 17.74
N VAL A 1059 -41.36 65.85 16.60
CA VAL A 1059 -41.31 64.85 15.53
C VAL A 1059 -41.22 65.58 14.20
N ASN A 1060 -40.14 65.33 13.45
CA ASN A 1060 -39.81 65.96 12.18
C ASN A 1060 -39.60 64.91 11.08
N GLU A 1061 -39.98 65.22 9.84
CA GLU A 1061 -39.77 64.33 8.69
C GLU A 1061 -38.30 64.35 8.26
N GLY A 1062 -37.70 63.18 8.08
CA GLY A 1062 -36.36 63.07 7.49
C GLY A 1062 -36.32 63.42 6.00
N GLU A 1063 -35.13 63.65 5.46
CA GLU A 1063 -34.95 64.15 4.09
C GLU A 1063 -35.01 63.06 3.00
N PHE A 1064 -35.03 61.77 3.35
CA PHE A 1064 -34.86 60.69 2.36
C PHE A 1064 -35.94 60.68 1.27
N LEU A 1065 -37.23 60.77 1.62
CA LEU A 1065 -38.30 60.86 0.61
C LEU A 1065 -38.32 62.17 -0.19
N LYS A 1066 -37.55 63.19 0.23
CA LYS A 1066 -37.41 64.50 -0.41
C LYS A 1066 -36.20 64.59 -1.36
N THR A 1067 -35.36 63.56 -1.39
CA THR A 1067 -34.18 63.48 -2.27
C THR A 1067 -34.57 63.71 -3.74
N ASP A 1068 -33.66 64.34 -4.50
CA ASP A 1068 -33.89 64.83 -5.88
C ASP A 1068 -35.05 65.84 -6.04
N GLY A 1069 -35.47 66.49 -4.95
CA GLY A 1069 -36.51 67.52 -4.96
C GLY A 1069 -37.94 66.97 -4.95
N GLY A 1070 -38.12 65.72 -4.56
CA GLY A 1070 -39.44 65.12 -4.41
C GLY A 1070 -40.31 65.82 -3.36
N SER A 1071 -41.61 65.91 -3.64
CA SER A 1071 -42.59 66.45 -2.68
C SER A 1071 -43.24 65.32 -1.87
N THR A 1072 -43.44 65.52 -0.58
CA THR A 1072 -44.00 64.52 0.34
C THR A 1072 -45.34 64.94 0.94
N PHE A 1073 -46.16 63.95 1.31
CA PHE A 1073 -47.25 64.10 2.28
C PHE A 1073 -46.81 63.46 3.60
N PHE A 1074 -46.45 64.29 4.57
CA PHE A 1074 -46.00 63.85 5.90
C PHE A 1074 -47.09 63.98 6.96
N GLN A 1075 -47.24 62.94 7.78
CA GLN A 1075 -48.04 62.95 8.99
C GLN A 1075 -47.15 62.73 10.21
N LYS A 1076 -46.87 63.81 10.96
CA LYS A 1076 -46.00 63.83 12.15
C LYS A 1076 -46.53 63.08 13.39
N GLY A 1077 -47.58 62.29 13.24
CA GLY A 1077 -48.22 61.53 14.31
C GLY A 1077 -48.81 62.38 15.45
N ILE A 1078 -49.10 61.68 16.55
CA ILE A 1078 -49.63 62.22 17.80
C ILE A 1078 -48.79 61.68 18.95
N ILE A 1079 -48.07 62.57 19.66
CA ILE A 1079 -47.28 62.22 20.85
C ILE A 1079 -48.20 62.08 22.07
N ASP A 1080 -48.06 60.98 22.81
CA ASP A 1080 -48.60 60.76 24.14
C ASP A 1080 -47.50 60.30 25.10
N ASN A 1081 -46.95 61.25 25.85
CA ASN A 1081 -45.93 61.00 26.89
C ASN A 1081 -46.49 60.33 28.15
N ALA A 1082 -47.81 60.15 28.30
CA ALA A 1082 -48.39 59.43 29.44
C ALA A 1082 -48.52 57.92 29.16
N THR A 1083 -48.70 57.52 27.90
CA THR A 1083 -48.64 56.10 27.49
C THR A 1083 -47.32 55.68 26.85
N GLY A 1084 -46.42 56.64 26.59
CA GLY A 1084 -45.12 56.38 25.99
C GLY A 1084 -45.22 56.04 24.50
N LYS A 1085 -46.10 56.72 23.74
CA LYS A 1085 -46.33 56.42 22.32
C LYS A 1085 -46.34 57.65 21.42
N ILE A 1086 -46.01 57.43 20.15
CA ILE A 1086 -46.22 58.36 19.05
C ILE A 1086 -46.96 57.61 17.95
N THR A 1087 -48.20 57.97 17.66
CA THR A 1087 -49.07 57.19 16.77
C THR A 1087 -49.41 57.91 15.47
N LYS A 1088 -49.64 57.13 14.41
CA LYS A 1088 -49.97 57.52 13.03
C LYS A 1088 -48.85 58.32 12.37
N LEU A 1089 -47.62 57.78 12.41
CA LEU A 1089 -46.49 58.32 11.66
C LEU A 1089 -46.50 57.73 10.26
N SER A 1090 -46.46 58.59 9.25
CA SER A 1090 -46.31 58.17 7.86
C SER A 1090 -45.73 59.28 6.99
N SER A 1091 -45.08 58.88 5.89
CA SER A 1091 -44.86 59.77 4.76
C SER A 1091 -44.99 59.03 3.43
N ALA A 1092 -45.47 59.73 2.41
CA ALA A 1092 -45.52 59.24 1.04
C ALA A 1092 -44.99 60.32 0.08
N ARG A 1093 -44.12 59.91 -0.85
CA ARG A 1093 -43.65 60.74 -1.97
C ARG A 1093 -44.79 60.88 -2.99
N LEU A 1094 -44.93 62.07 -3.56
CA LEU A 1094 -46.03 62.46 -4.44
C LEU A 1094 -45.62 62.49 -5.93
N ASN A 1095 -44.42 62.01 -6.24
CA ASN A 1095 -43.87 61.95 -7.58
C ASN A 1095 -44.20 60.62 -8.30
N GLU A 1096 -43.87 60.53 -9.59
CA GLU A 1096 -43.88 59.31 -10.40
C GLU A 1096 -42.56 58.49 -10.28
N ASP A 1097 -41.76 58.71 -9.23
CA ASP A 1097 -40.49 58.02 -8.96
C ASP A 1097 -40.29 57.72 -7.46
N GLY A 1098 -39.80 56.52 -7.11
CA GLY A 1098 -39.40 56.13 -5.75
C GLY A 1098 -37.91 56.40 -5.45
N VAL A 1099 -37.54 56.43 -4.17
CA VAL A 1099 -36.16 56.76 -3.73
C VAL A 1099 -35.33 55.51 -3.44
N THR A 1100 -34.11 55.46 -3.96
CA THR A 1100 -33.13 54.40 -3.72
C THR A 1100 -31.92 54.92 -2.96
N GLY A 1101 -31.46 54.16 -1.96
CA GLY A 1101 -30.25 54.43 -1.19
C GLY A 1101 -30.47 54.38 0.33
N THR A 1102 -29.74 55.24 1.03
CA THR A 1102 -29.67 55.31 2.49
C THR A 1102 -29.90 56.75 2.98
N GLY A 1103 -30.71 56.94 4.02
CA GLY A 1103 -31.00 58.27 4.57
C GLY A 1103 -32.13 58.29 5.62
N THR A 1104 -32.24 59.39 6.36
CA THR A 1104 -33.21 59.52 7.45
C THR A 1104 -34.67 59.59 6.95
N LEU A 1105 -35.53 58.75 7.52
CA LEU A 1105 -36.99 58.73 7.32
C LEU A 1105 -37.70 59.67 8.30
N LEU A 1106 -37.27 59.68 9.56
CA LEU A 1106 -37.90 60.42 10.65
C LEU A 1106 -36.87 60.84 11.71
N SER A 1107 -37.06 62.01 12.31
CA SER A 1107 -36.31 62.48 13.49
C SER A 1107 -37.28 62.75 14.64
N VAL A 1108 -36.97 62.26 15.84
CA VAL A 1108 -37.77 62.44 17.06
C VAL A 1108 -36.87 62.95 18.18
N THR A 1109 -37.18 64.14 18.71
CA THR A 1109 -36.42 64.72 19.82
C THR A 1109 -37.00 64.27 21.15
N PHE A 1110 -36.16 63.73 22.04
CA PHE A 1110 -36.50 63.27 23.37
C PHE A 1110 -35.77 64.08 24.46
N SER A 1111 -36.31 64.07 25.67
CA SER A 1111 -35.60 64.42 26.92
C SER A 1111 -35.38 63.17 27.77
N ALA A 1112 -34.18 63.04 28.32
CA ALA A 1112 -33.79 61.99 29.25
C ALA A 1112 -34.19 62.36 30.69
N LYS A 1113 -34.99 61.51 31.35
CA LYS A 1113 -35.59 61.77 32.67
C LYS A 1113 -34.97 61.00 33.83
N ALA A 1114 -34.39 59.84 33.56
CA ALA A 1114 -33.83 58.92 34.54
C ALA A 1114 -32.72 58.07 33.90
N ASP A 1115 -31.79 57.60 34.71
CA ASP A 1115 -30.65 56.76 34.32
C ASP A 1115 -31.04 55.30 34.10
N GLY A 1116 -30.19 54.55 33.38
CA GLY A 1116 -30.37 53.13 33.07
C GLY A 1116 -30.74 52.82 31.62
N GLU A 1117 -31.02 51.54 31.34
CA GLU A 1117 -31.38 51.05 30.01
C GLU A 1117 -32.82 51.42 29.65
N THR A 1118 -33.03 51.91 28.42
CA THR A 1118 -34.34 52.23 27.84
C THR A 1118 -34.45 51.70 26.40
N GLN A 1119 -35.67 51.60 25.89
CA GLN A 1119 -35.96 51.03 24.57
C GLN A 1119 -36.97 51.88 23.78
N ILE A 1120 -36.85 51.80 22.45
CA ILE A 1120 -37.80 52.33 21.48
C ILE A 1120 -38.24 51.18 20.56
N THR A 1121 -39.55 51.03 20.33
CA THR A 1121 -40.16 49.94 19.55
C THR A 1121 -40.94 50.51 18.37
N LEU A 1122 -40.82 49.87 17.20
CA LEU A 1122 -41.62 50.19 16.00
C LEU A 1122 -42.79 49.22 15.85
N GLU A 1123 -44.00 49.75 15.99
CA GLU A 1123 -45.26 49.04 15.77
C GLU A 1123 -45.84 49.39 14.38
N ASN A 1124 -46.74 48.54 13.83
CA ASN A 1124 -47.46 48.79 12.56
C ASN A 1124 -46.59 49.18 11.35
N PHE A 1125 -45.33 48.71 11.32
CA PHE A 1125 -44.32 49.10 10.35
C PHE A 1125 -44.58 48.55 8.93
N GLN A 1126 -44.48 49.42 7.92
CA GLN A 1126 -44.48 49.05 6.50
C GLN A 1126 -43.68 50.05 5.65
N LEU A 1127 -42.92 49.54 4.67
CA LEU A 1127 -42.34 50.28 3.55
C LEU A 1127 -43.01 49.82 2.24
N GLY A 1128 -43.25 50.74 1.30
CA GLY A 1128 -43.85 50.43 -0.01
C GLY A 1128 -43.07 51.04 -1.18
N SER A 1129 -42.94 50.27 -2.26
CA SER A 1129 -42.38 50.71 -3.56
C SER A 1129 -43.40 51.52 -4.39
N ILE A 1130 -43.00 52.04 -5.56
CA ILE A 1130 -43.93 52.77 -6.43
C ILE A 1130 -45.01 51.86 -7.05
N THR A 1131 -44.70 50.57 -7.22
CA THR A 1131 -45.66 49.54 -7.64
C THR A 1131 -46.66 49.15 -6.54
N GLY A 1132 -46.43 49.59 -5.30
CA GLY A 1132 -47.20 49.18 -4.12
C GLY A 1132 -46.73 47.86 -3.49
N ASP A 1133 -45.61 47.30 -3.96
CA ASP A 1133 -45.00 46.11 -3.37
C ASP A 1133 -44.35 46.46 -2.02
N SER A 1134 -44.40 45.54 -1.06
CA SER A 1134 -43.83 45.76 0.27
C SER A 1134 -42.31 45.57 0.25
N ILE A 1135 -41.56 46.53 0.77
CA ILE A 1135 -40.10 46.42 0.87
C ILE A 1135 -39.73 45.82 2.26
N PRO A 1136 -38.99 44.70 2.33
CA PRO A 1136 -38.70 44.03 3.60
C PRO A 1136 -37.52 44.65 4.35
N ALA A 1137 -37.84 45.46 5.36
CA ALA A 1137 -36.87 46.05 6.29
C ALA A 1137 -37.36 45.98 7.75
N GLY A 1138 -36.43 46.08 8.69
CA GLY A 1138 -36.59 46.09 10.16
C GLY A 1138 -35.26 46.53 10.78
N PRO A 1139 -35.21 46.96 12.06
CA PRO A 1139 -35.73 46.19 13.20
C PRO A 1139 -36.96 46.80 13.90
N HIS A 1140 -37.62 45.99 14.71
CA HIS A 1140 -38.79 46.39 15.50
C HIS A 1140 -38.44 46.97 16.88
N LYS A 1141 -37.17 46.90 17.33
CA LYS A 1141 -36.73 47.35 18.66
C LYS A 1141 -35.31 47.93 18.60
N VAL A 1142 -35.12 49.02 19.35
CA VAL A 1142 -33.87 49.74 19.61
C VAL A 1142 -33.67 49.82 21.13
N VAL A 1143 -32.42 49.76 21.61
CA VAL A 1143 -32.06 49.81 23.04
C VAL A 1143 -30.84 50.72 23.23
N PHE A 1144 -30.83 51.55 24.27
CA PHE A 1144 -29.71 52.41 24.66
C PHE A 1144 -29.79 52.79 26.15
N THR A 1145 -28.74 53.42 26.68
CA THR A 1145 -28.58 53.70 28.13
C THR A 1145 -28.48 55.20 28.40
N ILE A 1146 -28.93 55.63 29.58
CA ILE A 1146 -28.78 56.99 30.10
C ILE A 1146 -27.86 56.97 31.33
N GLU A 1147 -26.90 57.90 31.41
CA GLU A 1147 -25.81 57.96 32.39
C GLU A 1147 -25.98 59.06 33.47
N GLY A 1148 -25.17 58.96 34.54
CA GLY A 1148 -25.12 59.89 35.68
C GLY A 1148 -24.02 60.96 35.59
N GLN A 1149 -24.00 61.90 36.54
CA GLN A 1149 -23.19 63.13 36.49
C GLN A 1149 -21.85 63.04 37.26
N LEU A 1150 -20.78 63.58 36.68
CA LEU A 1150 -19.38 63.55 37.19
C LEU A 1150 -18.96 64.82 37.96
N ALA A 1151 -17.79 64.77 38.62
CA ALA A 1151 -17.17 65.88 39.36
C ALA A 1151 -15.95 66.49 38.63
N THR A 1152 -15.58 67.72 39.00
CA THR A 1152 -14.48 68.49 38.38
C THR A 1152 -13.11 68.05 38.92
N GLY A 1153 -12.13 67.86 38.03
CA GLY A 1153 -10.75 67.50 38.40
C GLY A 1153 -10.51 66.01 38.65
N ASP A 1154 -11.56 65.19 38.64
CA ASP A 1154 -11.49 63.72 38.64
C ASP A 1154 -11.13 63.25 37.22
N VAL A 1155 -9.83 63.00 37.00
CA VAL A 1155 -9.27 62.65 35.68
C VAL A 1155 -9.47 61.18 35.40
N ASN A 1156 -9.36 60.33 36.43
CA ASN A 1156 -9.45 58.89 36.29
C ASN A 1156 -10.90 58.34 36.32
N ARG A 1157 -11.84 59.13 36.86
CA ARG A 1157 -13.28 58.85 37.03
C ARG A 1157 -13.64 57.82 38.10
N ASP A 1158 -12.82 57.65 39.15
CA ASP A 1158 -13.18 56.84 40.33
C ASP A 1158 -14.14 57.53 41.31
N GLY A 1159 -14.36 58.84 41.15
CA GLY A 1159 -15.21 59.64 42.02
C GLY A 1159 -14.45 60.40 43.12
N GLN A 1160 -13.11 60.42 43.10
CA GLN A 1160 -12.25 61.19 44.01
C GLN A 1160 -11.16 61.94 43.25
N VAL A 1161 -10.80 63.15 43.70
CA VAL A 1161 -9.68 63.92 43.16
C VAL A 1161 -8.43 63.68 44.01
N SER A 1162 -7.45 62.97 43.46
CA SER A 1162 -6.33 62.39 44.22
C SER A 1162 -4.95 62.76 43.67
N VAL A 1163 -3.89 62.26 44.33
CA VAL A 1163 -2.51 62.37 43.82
C VAL A 1163 -2.33 61.51 42.54
N LEU A 1164 -3.17 60.49 42.33
CA LEU A 1164 -3.18 59.69 41.10
C LEU A 1164 -3.58 60.55 39.89
N ASP A 1165 -4.58 61.42 40.05
CA ASP A 1165 -5.04 62.34 39.00
C ASP A 1165 -3.98 63.40 38.66
N LEU A 1166 -3.26 63.90 39.68
CA LEU A 1166 -2.06 64.72 39.45
C LEU A 1166 -0.98 63.96 38.68
N ILE A 1167 -0.77 62.67 38.98
CA ILE A 1167 0.20 61.85 38.26
C ILE A 1167 -0.24 61.65 36.81
N LEU A 1168 -1.53 61.42 36.54
CA LEU A 1168 -2.08 61.32 35.18
C LEU A 1168 -1.86 62.60 34.37
N VAL A 1169 -2.15 63.79 34.90
CA VAL A 1169 -1.84 65.06 34.21
C VAL A 1169 -0.32 65.25 34.06
N SER A 1170 0.46 64.99 35.12
CA SER A 1170 1.93 65.19 35.12
C SER A 1170 2.66 64.34 34.06
N ARG A 1171 2.12 63.15 33.76
CA ARG A 1171 2.65 62.23 32.74
C ARG A 1171 2.64 62.84 31.34
N HIS A 1172 1.60 63.63 31.03
CA HIS A 1172 1.29 64.16 29.69
C HIS A 1172 1.62 65.65 29.53
N LEU A 1173 2.32 66.27 30.49
CA LEU A 1173 2.77 67.67 30.42
C LEU A 1173 3.55 67.96 29.13
N GLY A 1174 3.03 68.87 28.32
CA GLY A 1174 3.60 69.26 27.02
C GLY A 1174 3.15 68.41 25.83
N GLU A 1175 2.19 67.49 26.03
CA GLU A 1175 1.48 66.80 24.96
C GLU A 1175 0.23 67.57 24.50
N ASP A 1176 -0.24 67.28 23.29
CA ASP A 1176 -1.45 67.85 22.71
C ASP A 1176 -2.70 67.19 23.31
N ALA A 1177 -3.71 67.97 23.69
CA ALA A 1177 -4.95 67.47 24.30
C ALA A 1177 -5.68 66.44 23.42
N ALA A 1178 -5.55 66.52 22.09
CA ALA A 1178 -6.16 65.57 21.17
C ALA A 1178 -5.67 64.12 21.36
N ALA A 1179 -4.51 63.91 22.01
CA ALA A 1179 -4.00 62.58 22.33
C ALA A 1179 -4.51 62.03 23.68
N ASN A 1180 -4.73 62.90 24.67
CA ASN A 1180 -5.13 62.50 26.04
C ASN A 1180 -6.15 63.51 26.63
N PRO A 1181 -7.37 63.61 26.08
CA PRO A 1181 -8.30 64.72 26.37
C PRO A 1181 -8.88 64.74 27.79
N GLN A 1182 -8.60 63.74 28.62
CA GLN A 1182 -8.94 63.74 30.05
C GLN A 1182 -7.89 64.47 30.91
N ALA A 1183 -6.67 64.67 30.40
CA ALA A 1183 -5.60 65.40 31.09
C ALA A 1183 -5.57 66.91 30.77
N ASP A 1184 -6.35 67.35 29.79
CA ASP A 1184 -6.70 68.76 29.54
C ASP A 1184 -7.94 69.09 30.38
N VAL A 1185 -7.71 69.61 31.58
CA VAL A 1185 -8.75 69.78 32.62
C VAL A 1185 -9.41 71.15 32.48
N ASN A 1186 -8.71 72.14 31.91
CA ASN A 1186 -9.31 73.46 31.61
C ASN A 1186 -9.95 73.54 30.21
N ASN A 1187 -9.71 72.56 29.33
CA ASN A 1187 -10.16 72.49 27.94
C ASN A 1187 -9.58 73.63 27.06
N ASP A 1188 -8.33 74.03 27.30
CA ASP A 1188 -7.59 75.02 26.50
C ASP A 1188 -6.87 74.42 25.26
N GLY A 1189 -6.78 73.08 25.19
CA GLY A 1189 -6.19 72.32 24.09
C GLY A 1189 -4.73 71.90 24.31
N ILE A 1190 -4.09 72.32 25.42
CA ILE A 1190 -2.66 72.09 25.66
C ILE A 1190 -2.44 71.57 27.08
N ILE A 1191 -2.08 70.29 27.25
CA ILE A 1191 -1.88 69.70 28.59
C ILE A 1191 -0.66 70.37 29.26
N ASN A 1192 -0.91 71.27 30.20
CA ASN A 1192 0.11 72.17 30.72
C ASN A 1192 0.07 72.31 32.26
N ILE A 1193 0.90 73.20 32.80
CA ILE A 1193 1.01 73.39 34.25
C ILE A 1193 -0.30 73.94 34.87
N GLN A 1194 -1.16 74.56 34.06
CA GLN A 1194 -2.47 75.04 34.52
C GLN A 1194 -3.42 73.90 34.85
N ASP A 1195 -3.49 72.83 34.04
CA ASP A 1195 -4.31 71.64 34.33
C ASP A 1195 -3.89 70.95 35.62
N LEU A 1196 -2.56 70.84 35.81
CA LEU A 1196 -1.97 70.28 37.02
C LEU A 1196 -2.28 71.18 38.25
N ILE A 1197 -2.36 72.50 38.06
CA ILE A 1197 -2.82 73.45 39.08
C ILE A 1197 -4.33 73.31 39.35
N LEU A 1198 -5.18 73.04 38.35
CA LEU A 1198 -6.62 72.79 38.56
C LEU A 1198 -6.84 71.52 39.41
N VAL A 1199 -6.25 70.39 39.03
CA VAL A 1199 -6.35 69.15 39.83
C VAL A 1199 -5.78 69.35 41.24
N ALA A 1200 -4.68 70.10 41.38
CA ALA A 1200 -4.09 70.42 42.69
C ALA A 1200 -4.92 71.38 43.55
N GLN A 1201 -5.89 72.10 42.98
CA GLN A 1201 -6.86 72.92 43.75
C GLN A 1201 -7.99 72.05 44.31
N HIS A 1202 -8.42 71.02 43.57
CA HIS A 1202 -9.52 70.13 43.95
C HIS A 1202 -9.10 68.86 44.72
N LEU A 1203 -7.80 68.66 44.97
CA LEU A 1203 -7.25 67.54 45.77
C LEU A 1203 -8.04 67.30 47.07
N GLY A 1204 -8.63 66.11 47.19
CA GLY A 1204 -9.44 65.69 48.33
C GLY A 1204 -10.96 65.88 48.17
N GLU A 1205 -11.43 66.39 47.04
CA GLU A 1205 -12.86 66.37 46.69
C GLU A 1205 -13.32 64.95 46.27
N SER A 1206 -14.60 64.64 46.48
CA SER A 1206 -15.20 63.36 46.06
C SER A 1206 -16.72 63.46 45.89
N THR A 1207 -17.28 62.65 44.99
CA THR A 1207 -18.73 62.45 44.82
C THR A 1207 -19.38 61.66 45.97
N ASN A 1208 -18.60 61.00 46.83
CA ASN A 1208 -19.08 60.30 48.03
C ASN A 1208 -18.44 60.88 49.31
N PRO A 1209 -19.22 61.28 50.34
CA PRO A 1209 -18.69 62.00 51.49
C PRO A 1209 -17.95 61.10 52.50
N ALA A 1210 -16.64 60.96 52.31
CA ALA A 1210 -15.68 60.46 53.30
C ALA A 1210 -14.82 61.61 53.89
N ALA A 1211 -14.02 61.33 54.92
CA ALA A 1211 -13.31 62.36 55.68
C ALA A 1211 -12.16 63.02 54.88
N PRO A 1212 -11.92 64.35 55.04
CA PRO A 1212 -10.94 65.08 54.23
C PRO A 1212 -9.51 64.58 54.47
N SER A 1213 -8.76 64.43 53.38
CA SER A 1213 -7.33 64.12 53.42
C SER A 1213 -6.52 65.30 53.93
N ALA A 1214 -5.37 65.04 54.57
CA ALA A 1214 -4.51 66.08 55.15
C ALA A 1214 -3.55 66.71 54.11
N ILE A 1215 -4.01 66.89 52.86
CA ILE A 1215 -3.19 67.40 51.76
C ILE A 1215 -3.40 68.91 51.62
N ALA A 1216 -2.31 69.66 51.45
CA ALA A 1216 -2.35 71.10 51.34
C ALA A 1216 -2.70 71.56 49.91
N ALA A 1217 -3.99 71.71 49.62
CA ALA A 1217 -4.48 72.33 48.38
C ALA A 1217 -3.91 73.75 48.16
N ILE A 1218 -3.80 74.19 46.91
CA ILE A 1218 -3.12 75.46 46.53
C ILE A 1218 -3.96 76.70 46.87
N ASN A 1219 -4.00 77.07 48.16
CA ASN A 1219 -4.84 78.15 48.70
C ASN A 1219 -4.58 79.58 48.13
N ASN A 1220 -3.55 79.80 47.31
CA ASN A 1220 -3.23 81.11 46.70
C ASN A 1220 -2.75 81.01 45.23
N GLY A 1221 -2.88 79.86 44.56
CA GLY A 1221 -2.41 79.67 43.17
C GLY A 1221 -0.88 79.59 42.95
N GLU A 1222 -0.05 80.01 43.92
CA GLU A 1222 1.42 79.91 43.82
C GLU A 1222 1.92 78.48 44.07
N LEU A 1223 2.63 77.91 43.10
CA LEU A 1223 3.29 76.62 43.20
C LEU A 1223 4.64 76.76 43.91
N THR A 1224 4.85 76.05 45.04
CA THR A 1224 6.09 76.14 45.81
C THR A 1224 6.90 74.82 45.78
N PRO A 1225 8.25 74.87 45.91
CA PRO A 1225 9.09 73.67 45.90
C PRO A 1225 8.72 72.66 46.98
N ALA A 1226 8.30 73.14 48.16
CA ALA A 1226 7.86 72.28 49.26
C ALA A 1226 6.58 71.50 48.93
N MET A 1227 5.67 72.07 48.13
CA MET A 1227 4.42 71.40 47.74
C MET A 1227 4.70 70.32 46.69
N ILE A 1228 5.54 70.61 45.69
CA ILE A 1228 5.96 69.62 44.68
C ILE A 1228 6.72 68.46 45.35
N GLN A 1229 7.60 68.76 46.31
CA GLN A 1229 8.29 67.75 47.13
C GLN A 1229 7.32 66.85 47.90
N ILE A 1230 6.28 67.41 48.52
CA ILE A 1230 5.24 66.63 49.23
C ILE A 1230 4.47 65.72 48.26
N TRP A 1231 4.08 66.21 47.08
CA TRP A 1231 3.40 65.39 46.08
C TRP A 1231 4.29 64.26 45.54
N ILE A 1232 5.60 64.51 45.34
CA ILE A 1232 6.57 63.47 44.98
C ILE A 1232 6.68 62.42 46.09
N GLU A 1233 6.73 62.84 47.36
CA GLU A 1233 6.79 61.91 48.49
C GLU A 1233 5.51 61.08 48.65
N GLN A 1234 4.33 61.66 48.40
CA GLN A 1234 3.05 60.94 48.41
C GLN A 1234 2.93 59.97 47.22
N ALA A 1235 3.23 60.42 46.00
CA ALA A 1235 3.24 59.55 44.83
C ALA A 1235 4.23 58.39 44.96
N ARG A 1236 5.38 58.58 45.62
CA ARG A 1236 6.33 57.49 45.93
C ARG A 1236 5.83 56.49 46.98
N VAL A 1237 4.79 56.82 47.76
CA VAL A 1237 4.08 55.87 48.65
C VAL A 1237 3.01 55.10 47.88
N GLU A 1238 2.42 55.73 46.85
CA GLU A 1238 1.34 55.19 46.01
C GLU A 1238 1.84 54.59 44.68
N ASP A 1239 3.16 54.44 44.49
CA ASP A 1239 3.80 53.96 43.26
C ASP A 1239 3.40 52.51 42.91
N ASP A 1240 2.52 52.37 41.92
CA ASP A 1240 2.06 51.10 41.35
C ASP A 1240 3.18 50.29 40.64
N SER A 1241 4.40 50.83 40.62
CA SER A 1241 5.59 50.30 39.94
C SER A 1241 5.48 50.26 38.40
N SER A 1242 4.43 50.83 37.81
CA SER A 1242 4.33 50.97 36.36
C SER A 1242 5.37 51.95 35.82
N ILE A 1243 5.62 51.90 34.51
CA ILE A 1243 6.53 52.85 33.85
C ILE A 1243 5.85 54.22 33.70
N ALA A 1244 4.53 54.24 33.47
CA ALA A 1244 3.73 55.44 33.30
C ALA A 1244 3.66 56.28 34.60
N PHE A 1245 3.41 55.64 35.74
CA PHE A 1245 3.31 56.32 37.03
C PHE A 1245 4.66 56.94 37.45
N ARG A 1246 5.74 56.16 37.34
CA ARG A 1246 7.12 56.64 37.59
C ARG A 1246 7.58 57.71 36.60
N GLN A 1247 7.04 57.75 35.37
CA GLN A 1247 7.26 58.85 34.43
C GLN A 1247 6.56 60.14 34.88
N GLY A 1248 5.36 60.06 35.45
CA GLY A 1248 4.71 61.20 36.12
C GLY A 1248 5.53 61.73 37.30
N ILE A 1249 5.98 60.85 38.20
CA ILE A 1249 6.91 61.22 39.30
C ILE A 1249 8.17 61.89 38.75
N THR A 1250 8.77 61.35 37.68
CA THR A 1250 9.96 61.94 37.02
C THR A 1250 9.68 63.35 36.45
N ASN A 1251 8.47 63.61 35.95
CA ASN A 1251 8.08 64.94 35.48
C ASN A 1251 7.86 65.93 36.64
N LEU A 1252 7.28 65.50 37.76
CA LEU A 1252 7.22 66.30 38.98
C LEU A 1252 8.61 66.60 39.56
N GLU A 1253 9.53 65.63 39.56
CA GLU A 1253 10.93 65.82 39.97
C GLU A 1253 11.65 66.84 39.08
N ARG A 1254 11.46 66.78 37.76
CA ARG A 1254 11.96 67.80 36.82
C ARG A 1254 11.38 69.18 37.14
N LEU A 1255 10.07 69.27 37.36
CA LEU A 1255 9.39 70.53 37.71
C LEU A 1255 9.97 71.13 39.00
N LEU A 1256 10.29 70.30 40.01
CA LEU A 1256 10.97 70.74 41.23
C LEU A 1256 12.37 71.29 40.95
N THR A 1257 13.17 70.67 40.08
CA THR A 1257 14.55 71.16 39.79
C THR A 1257 14.59 72.57 39.20
N LEU A 1258 13.54 73.03 38.51
CA LEU A 1258 13.44 74.38 37.94
C LEU A 1258 13.40 75.50 39.00
N PHE A 1259 13.21 75.16 40.29
CA PHE A 1259 13.18 76.13 41.39
C PHE A 1259 14.49 76.17 42.21
N ILE A 1260 15.53 75.42 41.83
CA ILE A 1260 16.82 75.37 42.55
C ILE A 1260 17.89 76.12 41.72
N PRO A 1261 18.48 77.22 42.21
CA PRO A 1261 19.44 78.01 41.44
C PRO A 1261 20.88 77.45 41.47
N ASP A 1262 21.56 77.45 40.32
CA ASP A 1262 22.86 76.78 40.09
C ASP A 1262 24.11 77.45 40.71
N GLU A 1263 24.05 78.71 41.18
CA GLU A 1263 25.23 79.42 41.73
C GLU A 1263 25.01 80.02 43.13
N THR A 1264 25.99 79.86 44.01
CA THR A 1264 26.03 80.46 45.36
C THR A 1264 27.08 81.56 45.46
N ALA A 1265 26.64 82.78 45.78
CA ALA A 1265 27.52 83.95 45.96
C ALA A 1265 27.92 84.16 47.44
N LEU A 1266 29.21 84.33 47.70
CA LEU A 1266 29.80 84.41 49.05
C LEU A 1266 30.18 85.85 49.41
N LEU A 1267 29.65 86.38 50.53
CA LEU A 1267 30.10 87.66 51.13
C LEU A 1267 31.38 87.47 51.97
N HIS A 1268 32.22 88.50 52.03
CA HIS A 1268 33.66 88.31 52.25
C HIS A 1268 34.24 88.93 53.54
N ASN A 1269 33.78 88.45 54.71
CA ASN A 1269 34.39 88.68 56.03
C ASN A 1269 33.79 87.71 57.07
N TYR A 1270 34.55 86.90 57.85
CA TYR A 1270 36.01 86.78 58.06
C TYR A 1270 36.39 85.25 58.21
N PRO A 1271 37.50 84.75 58.80
CA PRO A 1271 38.36 83.79 58.09
C PRO A 1271 38.57 82.39 58.71
N ASN A 1272 39.11 81.49 57.88
CA ASN A 1272 39.85 80.25 58.23
C ASN A 1272 41.13 80.60 59.06
N PRO A 1273 41.84 79.69 59.80
CA PRO A 1273 41.80 78.22 59.69
C PRO A 1273 41.95 77.34 60.97
N PHE A 1274 41.78 76.02 60.76
CA PHE A 1274 42.15 74.85 61.60
C PHE A 1274 41.23 74.40 62.76
N ASN A 1275 40.37 73.41 62.45
CA ASN A 1275 40.02 72.19 63.22
C ASN A 1275 39.87 72.28 64.77
N PRO A 1276 38.68 71.97 65.35
CA PRO A 1276 37.99 70.69 65.10
C PRO A 1276 36.48 70.81 64.79
N GLU A 1277 35.74 69.71 64.96
CA GLU A 1277 34.27 69.55 64.85
C GLU A 1277 33.68 69.59 63.43
N THR A 1278 34.11 68.61 62.63
CA THR A 1278 33.28 68.03 61.57
C THR A 1278 32.48 66.83 62.11
N TRP A 1279 31.20 66.73 61.71
CA TRP A 1279 30.22 65.62 61.91
C TRP A 1279 29.35 65.71 63.18
N ILE A 1280 28.12 66.20 63.01
CA ILE A 1280 26.94 65.36 62.71
C ILE A 1280 26.22 65.98 61.51
#